data_AF-Q2U9Q1-F1
#
_entry.id   AF-Q2U9Q1-F1
#
_cell.length_a   1.000
_cell.length_b   1.000
_cell.length_c   1.000
_cell.angle_alpha   90.00
_cell.angle_beta   90.00
_cell.angle_gamma   90.00
#
_symmetry.space_group_name_H-M   'P 1'
#
loop_
_entity.id
_entity.type
_entity.pdbx_description
1 polymer ?
#
loop_
_entity_poly.entity_id
_entity_poly.type
_entity_poly.pdbx_seq_one_letter_code
_entity_poly.pdbx_strand_id
1 'polypeptide(L)'
;MATLGEVVDTILGQRVQLRRLQGSGAAGQSGCSIYFARPCDEDDNDTEDKTKRPIAVVKVYPPHRHSDLLDELASYKTLRSLPSPPRAVHPIGVGRTRDEESGALAGVVVYQVATGKAVNTILCELGWITRLRSLVRDAAMDVTNRHKLQIFMEQNRGDIPVDWEAHKALEKQGVDIYFSEALPAFFEQRYQHLLRDLRSAMRAVASVLAKLHTGRRGEWCDAAENALENIRKRIRGWIEEIQTDAAPGYDNAGIGVDRREEMQDMVEYAIHQAKHRATTSLTHGDASSGNFFWDSNIGVTMIDYGGVRLSTDESGKPTGLAEMDTAGFYERLRKYAPSFGVSDDDVTSLQETFWTAYHEHNMSLDPDIVRLVRLRIQMSRLWSAVDKFNQSQDGNQAVVEGEFQRLRSIAKLLRDQGAWKRNILVVSNASGCGKGGIPFLNQELVNGLAGLNGVSVALFLVGDNNSVSQTHHENVTVVGLPGSEANGELLYYMAKVHQPEEFGLPTHRDANCRSPFDLIIGHSRYSSAAAALVRDRFYPAAKLALITHTSPLRKADAAWAWYGGSRQQGYEEATRLAMLDERILPKADLAVGVGPVLTNEAREREWVGQLTRPRWSLTGPRFHELIPGAHIVKDDKDIRARRPDDPFKVLLAGRADDPAKGVDDAIHAVWKLAESGVENITIDILGVPIGEVEKRQEEVDQMTGIPALVRFHPFSNDQHVVRRSYQAADLVVMPSTHEGFGMIFTEVAGLGIPILVTEDSGAGQFALDRSRIPAELGDAVVVMDEKAYGIPASIKSSRVGLWADRINQVRQNPIQAVRNARELHNVMRGYSWAHAAEALLDAAMEHHEGDTVQTAHGSLLPYRPLLSPEVDASLRCATTIRNHNGVPEREQAAAVVKSLPEIAPSLNALNEFVSKALGHQVILRPLDGPHVKGFSGAPVFFAHSTFTHSYQTRQTDAAILSQGEELAVIKLFPAGLDNGIAEELSSLEWLLHQTKGDINTPTPIAVGRTTWDEKETGVVTYRVAQGVSLYQLMARLGLLDGPERDDSVTVLKRGVIEAAKTLAKLHSYAVQGRSSEGYLEWYYDAAPGRVNRLRSHAGILLEHTGIDVDKLDEKVHTLIAQSRQEIYRHPQAAVVHGDAHPGNFFFDPRSGRTTVIDVTTLHCSLDENGNPAGTPERDVGHFLHMLRRTGEQLNMREKEMDECSRAFLTAYKGTAAGKLGIHTLRLLGVCSALSFVGHALQGPSIDGQILKQQAKILDDMFCLDQSGLLG
;
A
#
# COMPACT_ATOMS: atom_id res chain seq x y z
N MET A 1 12.31 54.70 -7.36
CA MET A 1 11.26 53.66 -7.32
C MET A 1 9.96 54.37 -7.00
N ALA A 2 8.89 54.05 -7.70
CA ALA A 2 7.60 54.72 -7.52
C ALA A 2 7.05 54.52 -6.10
N THR A 3 6.49 55.58 -5.52
CA THR A 3 5.72 55.54 -4.28
C THR A 3 4.45 54.70 -4.47
N LEU A 4 3.84 54.23 -3.37
CA LEU A 4 2.62 53.41 -3.46
C LEU A 4 1.50 54.16 -4.21
N GLY A 5 1.34 55.47 -3.98
CA GLY A 5 0.39 56.32 -4.70
C GLY A 5 0.65 56.33 -6.21
N GLU A 6 1.87 56.59 -6.65
CA GLU A 6 2.24 56.59 -8.08
C GLU A 6 1.98 55.24 -8.76
N VAL A 7 2.23 54.13 -8.07
CA VAL A 7 1.93 52.78 -8.58
C VAL A 7 0.43 52.58 -8.78
N VAL A 8 -0.39 52.99 -7.81
CA VAL A 8 -1.84 52.82 -7.87
C VAL A 8 -2.47 53.77 -8.89
N ASP A 9 -2.02 55.02 -8.96
CA ASP A 9 -2.44 56.01 -9.96
C ASP A 9 -2.20 55.49 -11.37
N THR A 10 -1.02 54.90 -11.61
CA THR A 10 -0.66 54.32 -12.91
C THR A 10 -1.57 53.15 -13.28
N ILE A 11 -1.89 52.27 -12.31
CA ILE A 11 -2.75 51.10 -12.54
C ILE A 11 -4.21 51.52 -12.80
N LEU A 12 -4.71 52.51 -12.07
CA LEU A 12 -6.10 52.97 -12.19
C LEU A 12 -6.33 54.01 -13.29
N GLY A 13 -5.26 54.61 -13.83
CA GLY A 13 -5.34 55.64 -14.87
C GLY A 13 -5.92 56.97 -14.38
N GLN A 14 -5.99 57.19 -13.06
CA GLN A 14 -6.48 58.42 -12.43
C GLN A 14 -5.82 58.62 -11.06
N ARG A 15 -5.75 59.87 -10.58
CA ARG A 15 -5.21 60.18 -9.26
C ARG A 15 -6.14 59.69 -8.15
N VAL A 16 -5.57 59.04 -7.15
CA VAL A 16 -6.32 58.53 -6.00
C VAL A 16 -5.71 58.88 -4.65
N GLN A 17 -6.57 59.01 -3.65
CA GLN A 17 -6.18 59.07 -2.25
C GLN A 17 -6.21 57.67 -1.63
N LEU A 18 -5.10 57.25 -1.05
CA LEU A 18 -4.97 55.94 -0.38
C LEU A 18 -5.19 56.09 1.13
N ARG A 19 -6.13 55.30 1.66
CA ARG A 19 -6.38 55.26 3.10
C ARG A 19 -6.07 53.87 3.64
N ARG A 20 -5.05 53.77 4.51
CA ARG A 20 -4.71 52.54 5.23
C ARG A 20 -5.86 52.16 6.15
N LEU A 21 -6.20 50.88 6.16
CA LEU A 21 -7.20 50.34 7.08
C LEU A 21 -6.57 50.21 8.49
N GLN A 22 -6.69 51.24 9.34
CA GLN A 22 -6.27 51.16 10.74
C GLN A 22 -7.36 50.50 11.62
N GLY A 23 -7.20 49.19 11.84
CA GLY A 23 -7.64 48.40 13.00
C GLY A 23 -9.10 48.46 13.49
N SER A 24 -9.87 47.41 13.20
CA SER A 24 -10.65 46.70 14.23
C SER A 24 -10.62 45.20 13.93
N GLY A 25 -9.96 44.42 14.79
CA GLY A 25 -9.94 42.95 14.78
C GLY A 25 -9.03 42.21 13.77
N ALA A 26 -8.70 42.81 12.62
CA ALA A 26 -7.87 42.16 11.58
C ALA A 26 -6.37 42.55 11.60
N ALA A 27 -6.00 43.55 12.41
CA ALA A 27 -4.61 43.90 12.65
C ALA A 27 -4.01 42.87 13.61
N GLY A 28 -3.49 41.76 13.07
CA GLY A 28 -2.80 40.77 13.89
C GLY A 28 -2.25 39.52 13.20
N GLN A 29 -2.70 39.12 12.01
CA GLN A 29 -2.27 37.81 11.46
C GLN A 29 -1.95 37.72 9.97
N SER A 30 -2.41 38.63 9.09
CA SER A 30 -2.14 38.49 7.64
C SER A 30 -0.72 38.89 7.24
N GLY A 31 -0.08 39.80 7.99
CA GLY A 31 1.26 40.31 7.66
C GLY A 31 1.32 41.24 6.44
N CYS A 32 0.18 41.61 5.84
CA CYS A 32 0.09 42.50 4.67
C CYS A 32 -0.68 43.79 5.00
N SER A 33 -0.32 44.90 4.33
CA SER A 33 -1.01 46.20 4.51
C SER A 33 -2.12 46.39 3.47
N ILE A 34 -3.30 46.85 3.91
CA ILE A 34 -4.49 47.03 3.06
C ILE A 34 -4.89 48.51 3.02
N TYR A 35 -5.13 49.05 1.82
CA TYR A 35 -5.54 50.43 1.59
C TYR A 35 -6.80 50.48 0.71
N PHE A 36 -7.67 51.45 0.98
CA PHE A 36 -8.76 51.83 0.08
C PHE A 36 -8.33 53.01 -0.80
N ALA A 37 -8.50 52.88 -2.12
CA ALA A 37 -8.25 53.95 -3.07
C ALA A 37 -9.54 54.71 -3.40
N ARG A 38 -9.53 56.05 -3.31
CA ARG A 38 -10.66 56.93 -3.63
C ARG A 38 -10.28 57.95 -4.70
N PRO A 39 -11.19 58.36 -5.60
CA PRO A 39 -10.89 59.40 -6.60
C PRO A 39 -10.55 60.74 -5.95
N CYS A 40 -9.60 61.47 -6.52
CA CYS A 40 -9.37 62.88 -6.23
C CYS A 40 -10.06 63.74 -7.31
N ASP A 41 -10.81 64.78 -6.92
CA ASP A 41 -11.35 65.77 -7.87
C ASP A 41 -10.35 66.92 -8.05
N GLU A 42 -10.35 67.60 -9.20
CA GLU A 42 -9.36 68.63 -9.56
C GLU A 42 -9.37 69.89 -8.67
N ASP A 43 -10.40 70.09 -7.83
CA ASP A 43 -10.59 71.30 -7.00
C ASP A 43 -10.56 71.06 -5.47
N ASP A 44 -10.24 69.84 -4.99
CA ASP A 44 -10.26 69.52 -3.56
C ASP A 44 -8.93 69.87 -2.86
N ASN A 45 -8.87 71.04 -2.22
CA ASN A 45 -7.78 71.42 -1.31
C ASN A 45 -7.86 70.58 -0.02
N ASP A 46 -7.11 69.47 0.04
CA ASP A 46 -6.67 68.75 1.26
C ASP A 46 -7.71 68.47 2.38
N THR A 47 -9.00 68.63 2.13
CA THR A 47 -10.06 68.31 3.10
C THR A 47 -10.58 66.89 2.89
N GLU A 48 -10.43 66.11 3.96
CA GLU A 48 -10.77 64.70 4.11
C GLU A 48 -12.29 64.43 3.88
N ASP A 49 -12.73 64.28 2.63
CA ASP A 49 -14.12 63.88 2.37
C ASP A 49 -14.32 62.36 2.57
N LYS A 50 -14.73 62.01 3.80
CA LYS A 50 -15.05 60.63 4.21
C LYS A 50 -16.27 60.05 3.49
N THR A 51 -17.01 60.83 2.70
CA THR A 51 -18.22 60.38 2.00
C THR A 51 -17.94 59.75 0.63
N LYS A 52 -16.75 59.95 0.04
CA LYS A 52 -16.39 59.35 -1.26
C LYS A 52 -16.19 57.84 -1.15
N ARG A 53 -16.90 57.08 -1.99
CA ARG A 53 -16.81 55.60 -2.03
C ARG A 53 -15.46 55.16 -2.61
N PRO A 54 -14.83 54.11 -2.05
CA PRO A 54 -13.62 53.55 -2.64
C PRO A 54 -13.90 52.96 -4.01
N ILE A 55 -12.93 53.08 -4.91
CA ILE A 55 -12.97 52.56 -6.29
C ILE A 55 -12.03 51.37 -6.50
N ALA A 56 -11.05 51.18 -5.62
CA ALA A 56 -10.19 49.98 -5.59
C ALA A 56 -9.73 49.64 -4.16
N VAL A 57 -9.32 48.39 -3.98
CA VAL A 57 -8.66 47.88 -2.77
C VAL A 57 -7.21 47.53 -3.11
N VAL A 58 -6.26 48.01 -2.33
CA VAL A 58 -4.84 47.81 -2.57
C VAL A 58 -4.27 46.94 -1.45
N LYS A 59 -3.71 45.78 -1.80
CA LYS A 59 -2.94 44.93 -0.88
C LYS A 59 -1.45 45.12 -1.15
N VAL A 60 -0.67 45.34 -0.11
CA VAL A 60 0.79 45.49 -0.14
C VAL A 60 1.43 44.34 0.63
N TYR A 61 2.27 43.56 -0.06
CA TYR A 61 2.91 42.35 0.43
C TYR A 61 4.39 42.62 0.71
N PRO A 62 4.84 42.55 1.97
CA PRO A 62 6.26 42.68 2.30
C PRO A 62 7.09 41.49 1.79
N PRO A 63 8.44 41.58 1.77
CA PRO A 63 9.31 40.53 1.21
C PRO A 63 9.04 39.11 1.71
N HIS A 64 8.74 38.95 3.00
CA HIS A 64 8.48 37.66 3.63
C HIS A 64 7.10 37.06 3.28
N ARG A 65 6.28 37.78 2.49
CA ARG A 65 4.93 37.38 2.02
C ARG A 65 4.81 37.38 0.50
N HIS A 66 5.94 37.40 -0.23
CA HIS A 66 5.92 37.34 -1.70
C HIS A 66 5.37 36.01 -2.24
N SER A 67 5.47 34.91 -1.49
CA SER A 67 4.79 33.64 -1.81
C SER A 67 3.28 33.86 -1.90
N ASP A 68 2.70 34.51 -0.91
CA ASP A 68 1.26 34.71 -0.77
C ASP A 68 0.71 35.59 -1.91
N LEU A 69 1.50 36.58 -2.34
CA LEU A 69 1.23 37.38 -3.55
C LEU A 69 1.12 36.50 -4.80
N LEU A 70 2.10 35.61 -5.00
CA LEU A 70 2.13 34.72 -6.17
C LEU A 70 0.99 33.70 -6.12
N ASP A 71 0.71 33.15 -4.94
CA ASP A 71 -0.37 32.21 -4.72
C ASP A 71 -1.74 32.84 -4.99
N GLU A 72 -1.95 34.09 -4.60
CA GLU A 72 -3.21 34.81 -4.83
C GLU A 72 -3.43 35.10 -6.33
N LEU A 73 -2.40 35.52 -7.05
CA LEU A 73 -2.48 35.75 -8.52
C LEU A 73 -2.65 34.43 -9.30
N ALA A 74 -1.94 33.36 -8.90
CA ALA A 74 -2.08 32.04 -9.48
C ALA A 74 -3.48 31.48 -9.22
N SER A 75 -4.01 31.65 -8.01
CA SER A 75 -5.37 31.25 -7.63
C SER A 75 -6.42 31.93 -8.51
N TYR A 76 -6.30 33.23 -8.77
CA TYR A 76 -7.24 33.93 -9.67
C TYR A 76 -7.22 33.33 -11.09
N LYS A 77 -6.04 33.01 -11.62
CA LYS A 77 -5.89 32.33 -12.92
C LYS A 77 -6.56 30.95 -12.91
N THR A 78 -6.36 30.16 -11.85
CA THR A 78 -6.98 28.85 -11.68
C THR A 78 -8.51 28.96 -11.64
N LEU A 79 -9.06 29.89 -10.86
CA LEU A 79 -10.50 30.14 -10.77
C LEU A 79 -11.12 30.45 -12.13
N ARG A 80 -10.46 31.30 -12.94
CA ARG A 80 -10.92 31.64 -14.30
C ARG A 80 -10.87 30.48 -15.29
N SER A 81 -10.06 29.46 -15.01
CA SER A 81 -9.92 28.27 -15.87
C SER A 81 -10.99 27.21 -15.63
N LEU A 82 -11.83 27.38 -14.61
CA LEU A 82 -12.87 26.40 -14.28
C LEU A 82 -14.02 26.44 -15.31
N PRO A 83 -14.69 25.30 -15.56
CA PRO A 83 -15.83 25.24 -16.48
C PRO A 83 -16.99 26.17 -16.08
N SER A 84 -17.15 26.43 -14.79
CA SER A 84 -18.14 27.35 -14.23
C SER A 84 -17.46 28.21 -13.16
N PRO A 85 -16.70 29.25 -13.57
CA PRO A 85 -15.84 29.99 -12.65
C PRO A 85 -16.68 30.73 -11.61
N PRO A 86 -16.39 30.56 -10.30
CA PRO A 86 -17.06 31.35 -9.27
C PRO A 86 -16.68 32.83 -9.41
N ARG A 87 -17.58 33.73 -8.98
CA ARG A 87 -17.27 35.16 -8.96
C ARG A 87 -16.29 35.45 -7.83
N ALA A 88 -15.14 35.99 -8.22
CA ALA A 88 -14.07 36.40 -7.32
C ALA A 88 -13.63 37.82 -7.68
N VAL A 89 -13.11 38.55 -6.69
CA VAL A 89 -12.67 39.93 -6.91
C VAL A 89 -11.54 39.98 -7.94
N HIS A 90 -11.63 40.89 -8.92
CA HIS A 90 -10.68 40.93 -10.02
C HIS A 90 -9.44 41.75 -9.65
N PRO A 91 -8.23 41.21 -9.75
CA PRO A 91 -7.01 42.01 -9.72
C PRO A 91 -6.93 42.87 -10.99
N ILE A 92 -6.96 44.19 -10.82
CA ILE A 92 -6.88 45.21 -11.87
C ILE A 92 -5.43 45.38 -12.35
N GLY A 93 -4.47 45.29 -11.44
CA GLY A 93 -3.06 45.40 -11.78
C GLY A 93 -2.13 45.04 -10.64
N VAL A 94 -0.86 44.83 -10.99
CA VAL A 94 0.21 44.48 -10.07
C VAL A 94 1.36 45.47 -10.20
N GLY A 95 2.06 45.72 -9.10
CA GLY A 95 3.17 46.66 -9.07
C GLY A 95 4.15 46.33 -7.96
N ARG A 96 5.12 47.24 -7.78
CA ARG A 96 6.13 47.14 -6.72
C ARG A 96 6.36 48.51 -6.10
N THR A 97 6.50 48.55 -4.78
CA THR A 97 6.78 49.78 -4.03
C THR A 97 7.81 49.51 -2.93
N ARG A 98 8.13 50.52 -2.12
CA ARG A 98 8.88 50.32 -0.87
C ARG A 98 7.91 50.18 0.29
N ASP A 99 8.12 49.15 1.10
CA ASP A 99 7.40 48.96 2.35
C ASP A 99 7.65 50.16 3.29
N GLU A 100 6.58 50.71 3.87
CA GLU A 100 6.66 51.93 4.69
C GLU A 100 7.41 51.71 6.01
N GLU A 101 7.43 50.48 6.53
CA GLU A 101 8.04 50.13 7.82
C GLU A 101 9.50 49.67 7.68
N SER A 102 9.81 48.88 6.64
CA SER A 102 11.14 48.28 6.44
C SER A 102 11.98 48.92 5.32
N GLY A 103 11.37 49.74 4.45
CA GLY A 103 12.03 50.31 3.27
C GLY A 103 12.41 49.30 2.17
N ALA A 104 12.14 48.01 2.40
CA ALA A 104 12.41 46.90 1.50
C ALA A 104 11.40 46.86 0.33
N LEU A 105 11.72 46.08 -0.70
CA LEU A 105 10.85 45.95 -1.86
C LEU A 105 9.59 45.17 -1.51
N ALA A 106 8.42 45.77 -1.70
CA ALA A 106 7.11 45.15 -1.49
C ALA A 106 6.36 44.99 -2.81
N GLY A 107 5.64 43.88 -2.94
CA GLY A 107 4.68 43.67 -4.03
C GLY A 107 3.36 44.37 -3.77
N VAL A 108 2.70 44.84 -4.82
CA VAL A 108 1.40 45.54 -4.74
C VAL A 108 0.41 44.86 -5.68
N VAL A 109 -0.79 44.58 -5.19
CA VAL A 109 -1.94 44.17 -6.03
C VAL A 109 -3.08 45.14 -5.80
N VAL A 110 -3.62 45.66 -6.90
CA VAL A 110 -4.79 46.53 -6.91
C VAL A 110 -5.98 45.71 -7.38
N TYR A 111 -7.01 45.63 -6.56
CA TYR A 111 -8.25 44.89 -6.81
C TYR A 111 -9.41 45.83 -7.07
N GLN A 112 -10.35 45.37 -7.88
CA GLN A 112 -11.67 45.98 -7.97
C GLN A 112 -12.37 45.92 -6.61
N VAL A 113 -13.23 46.87 -6.30
CA VAL A 113 -14.05 46.78 -5.08
C VAL A 113 -15.07 45.66 -5.23
N ALA A 114 -15.13 44.77 -4.22
CA ALA A 114 -16.13 43.71 -4.19
C ALA A 114 -17.53 44.33 -4.15
N THR A 115 -18.44 43.77 -4.95
CA THR A 115 -19.80 44.30 -5.05
C THR A 115 -20.71 43.78 -3.94
N GLY A 116 -21.59 44.63 -3.43
CA GLY A 116 -22.54 44.28 -2.37
C GLY A 116 -21.99 44.51 -0.95
N LYS A 117 -22.65 43.93 0.06
CA LYS A 117 -22.24 43.99 1.47
C LYS A 117 -21.56 42.69 1.89
N ALA A 118 -20.51 42.77 2.71
CA ALA A 118 -19.92 41.59 3.33
C ALA A 118 -20.97 40.86 4.17
N VAL A 119 -21.00 39.52 4.13
CA VAL A 119 -21.99 38.74 4.90
C VAL A 119 -21.88 39.04 6.40
N ASN A 120 -20.67 39.25 6.93
CA ASN A 120 -20.48 39.71 8.32
C ASN A 120 -21.19 41.03 8.61
N THR A 121 -21.18 42.00 7.69
CA THR A 121 -21.90 43.27 7.87
C THR A 121 -23.40 43.02 7.99
N ILE A 122 -23.96 42.15 7.15
CA ILE A 122 -25.40 41.84 7.21
C ILE A 122 -25.75 41.10 8.52
N LEU A 123 -24.86 40.21 9.01
CA LEU A 123 -25.01 39.57 10.32
C LEU A 123 -25.00 40.59 11.48
N CYS A 124 -24.08 41.56 11.45
CA CYS A 124 -24.07 42.68 12.41
C CYS A 124 -25.37 43.48 12.36
N GLU A 125 -25.85 43.82 11.16
CA GLU A 125 -27.09 44.56 10.99
C GLU A 125 -28.30 43.79 11.56
N LEU A 126 -28.39 42.49 11.29
CA LEU A 126 -29.44 41.63 11.83
C LEU A 126 -29.40 41.56 13.35
N GLY A 127 -28.21 41.47 13.95
CA GLY A 127 -28.07 41.41 15.40
C GLY A 127 -28.48 42.70 16.11
N TRP A 128 -28.15 43.87 15.54
CA TRP A 128 -28.67 45.16 16.02
C TRP A 128 -30.20 45.20 16.02
N ILE A 129 -30.83 44.78 14.93
CA ILE A 129 -32.29 44.74 14.81
C ILE A 129 -32.91 43.71 15.77
N THR A 130 -32.24 42.57 15.98
CA THR A 130 -32.70 41.53 16.92
C THR A 130 -32.73 42.08 18.36
N ARG A 131 -31.68 42.79 18.77
CA ARG A 131 -31.64 43.47 20.07
C ARG A 131 -32.73 44.53 20.22
N LEU A 132 -32.93 45.35 19.18
CA LEU A 132 -33.97 46.38 19.18
C LEU A 132 -35.38 45.80 19.23
N ARG A 133 -35.66 44.69 18.52
CA ARG A 133 -36.96 44.00 18.60
C ARG A 133 -37.30 43.58 20.03
N SER A 134 -36.32 43.11 20.81
CA SER A 134 -36.53 42.82 22.23
C SER A 134 -36.89 44.07 23.02
N LEU A 135 -36.10 45.14 22.89
CA LEU A 135 -36.33 46.39 23.63
C LEU A 135 -37.64 47.08 23.24
N VAL A 136 -38.02 47.03 21.97
CA VAL A 136 -39.28 47.55 21.42
C VAL A 136 -40.46 46.77 21.99
N ARG A 137 -40.37 45.43 22.06
CA ARG A 137 -41.40 44.60 22.70
C ARG A 137 -41.55 44.93 24.18
N ASP A 138 -40.45 45.09 24.90
CA ASP A 138 -40.48 45.44 26.33
C ASP A 138 -41.09 46.84 26.57
N ALA A 139 -40.83 47.80 25.67
CA ALA A 139 -41.42 49.15 25.71
C ALA A 139 -42.89 49.19 25.26
N ALA A 140 -43.33 48.25 24.43
CA ALA A 140 -44.73 48.06 24.06
C ALA A 140 -45.54 47.51 25.25
N MET A 141 -44.94 46.62 26.05
CA MET A 141 -45.57 46.00 27.22
C MET A 141 -45.52 46.88 28.48
N ASP A 142 -44.47 47.69 28.65
CA ASP A 142 -44.27 48.54 29.82
C ASP A 142 -43.89 49.98 29.41
N VAL A 143 -44.79 50.91 29.73
CA VAL A 143 -44.67 52.34 29.42
C VAL A 143 -43.38 52.94 30.02
N THR A 144 -42.88 52.42 31.15
CA THR A 144 -41.67 52.94 31.80
C THR A 144 -40.39 52.67 31.00
N ASN A 145 -40.42 51.70 30.08
CA ASN A 145 -39.28 51.37 29.21
C ASN A 145 -39.25 52.18 27.91
N ARG A 146 -40.33 52.90 27.56
CA ARG A 146 -40.41 53.73 26.35
C ARG A 146 -39.35 54.84 26.31
N HIS A 147 -39.12 55.51 27.45
CA HIS A 147 -38.10 56.56 27.55
C HIS A 147 -36.67 56.01 27.43
N LYS A 148 -36.41 54.83 28.02
CA LYS A 148 -35.11 54.15 27.92
C LYS A 148 -34.81 53.72 26.48
N LEU A 149 -35.82 53.21 25.78
CA LEU A 149 -35.70 52.82 24.36
C LEU A 149 -35.37 54.03 23.48
N GLN A 150 -36.04 55.17 23.67
CA GLN A 150 -35.74 56.39 22.91
C GLN A 150 -34.30 56.86 23.12
N ILE A 151 -33.83 56.93 24.38
CA ILE A 151 -32.44 57.30 24.69
C ILE A 151 -31.47 56.32 24.02
N PHE A 152 -31.74 55.01 24.11
CA PHE A 152 -30.91 53.99 23.48
C PHE A 152 -30.85 54.17 21.96
N MET A 153 -31.98 54.42 21.29
CA MET A 153 -32.04 54.62 19.85
C MET A 153 -31.33 55.90 19.40
N GLU A 154 -31.41 56.99 20.18
CA GLU A 154 -30.69 58.24 19.89
C GLU A 154 -29.19 58.09 20.07
N GLN A 155 -28.74 57.46 21.15
CA GLN A 155 -27.32 57.24 21.43
C GLN A 155 -26.63 56.34 20.41
N ASN A 156 -27.37 55.37 19.86
CA ASN A 156 -26.86 54.40 18.89
C ASN A 156 -27.33 54.69 17.45
N ARG A 157 -27.82 55.91 17.17
CA ARG A 157 -28.48 56.24 15.90
C ARG A 157 -27.64 55.91 14.65
N GLY A 158 -26.32 56.06 14.75
CA GLY A 158 -25.38 55.79 13.67
C GLY A 158 -25.15 54.30 13.38
N ASP A 159 -25.39 53.42 14.36
CA ASP A 159 -25.12 51.99 14.25
C ASP A 159 -26.37 51.17 13.90
N ILE A 160 -27.56 51.74 14.07
CA ILE A 160 -28.83 51.07 13.81
C ILE A 160 -29.14 51.12 12.30
N PRO A 161 -29.28 49.97 11.62
CA PRO A 161 -29.37 49.91 10.16
C PRO A 161 -30.81 50.05 9.67
N VAL A 162 -31.41 51.22 9.90
CA VAL A 162 -32.79 51.54 9.50
C VAL A 162 -32.86 52.84 8.69
N ASP A 163 -33.93 52.97 7.91
CA ASP A 163 -34.29 54.25 7.29
C ASP A 163 -34.87 55.18 8.37
N TRP A 164 -34.05 56.14 8.78
CA TRP A 164 -34.41 57.12 9.79
C TRP A 164 -35.44 58.15 9.33
N GLU A 165 -35.63 58.35 8.01
CA GLU A 165 -36.72 59.19 7.50
C GLU A 165 -38.05 58.46 7.58
N ALA A 166 -38.08 57.19 7.18
CA ALA A 166 -39.24 56.33 7.36
C ALA A 166 -39.63 56.19 8.84
N HIS A 167 -38.64 56.05 9.74
CA HIS A 167 -38.86 56.02 11.19
C HIS A 167 -39.52 57.32 11.71
N LYS A 168 -39.03 58.50 11.31
CA LYS A 168 -39.59 59.80 11.72
C LYS A 168 -41.06 59.98 11.28
N ALA A 169 -41.48 59.33 10.22
CA ALA A 169 -42.88 59.35 9.79
C ALA A 169 -43.81 58.58 10.75
N LEU A 170 -43.29 57.57 11.45
CA LEU A 170 -44.05 56.77 12.43
C LEU A 170 -44.35 57.57 13.71
N GLU A 171 -43.43 58.43 14.15
CA GLU A 171 -43.58 59.27 15.35
C GLU A 171 -44.80 60.22 15.29
N LYS A 172 -45.31 60.49 14.08
CA LYS A 172 -46.48 61.36 13.83
C LYS A 172 -47.83 60.66 14.07
N GLN A 173 -47.87 59.35 14.33
CA GLN A 173 -49.10 58.56 14.44
C GLN A 173 -49.71 58.53 15.85
N GLY A 174 -49.17 59.29 16.80
CA GLY A 174 -49.61 59.32 18.20
C GLY A 174 -48.80 58.35 19.08
N VAL A 175 -48.54 58.75 20.33
CA VAL A 175 -47.55 58.08 21.21
C VAL A 175 -47.88 56.61 21.46
N ASP A 176 -49.14 56.28 21.75
CA ASP A 176 -49.50 54.89 22.01
C ASP A 176 -49.42 54.01 20.76
N ILE A 177 -49.98 54.46 19.63
CA ILE A 177 -49.92 53.73 18.34
C ILE A 177 -48.47 53.54 17.88
N TYR A 178 -47.61 54.54 18.08
CA TYR A 178 -46.20 54.46 17.75
C TYR A 178 -45.51 53.32 18.50
N PHE A 179 -45.67 53.23 19.82
CA PHE A 179 -44.98 52.20 20.62
C PHE A 179 -45.64 50.82 20.58
N SER A 180 -46.97 50.73 20.48
CA SER A 180 -47.68 49.44 20.54
C SER A 180 -47.81 48.74 19.18
N GLU A 181 -47.80 49.49 18.06
CA GLU A 181 -48.12 48.94 16.74
C GLU A 181 -47.08 49.32 15.66
N ALA A 182 -46.85 50.62 15.44
CA ALA A 182 -46.08 51.09 14.29
C ALA A 182 -44.58 50.76 14.38
N LEU A 183 -43.96 51.01 15.56
CA LEU A 183 -42.54 50.74 15.80
C LEU A 183 -42.22 49.23 15.86
N PRO A 184 -43.01 48.37 16.54
CA PRO A 184 -42.86 46.92 16.45
C PRO A 184 -42.93 46.39 15.01
N ALA A 185 -43.93 46.83 14.23
CA ALA A 185 -44.10 46.40 12.84
C ALA A 185 -42.93 46.84 11.94
N PHE A 186 -42.41 48.05 12.14
CA PHE A 186 -41.27 48.58 11.38
C PHE A 186 -39.99 47.75 11.58
N PHE A 187 -39.65 47.45 12.84
CA PHE A 187 -38.47 46.64 13.15
C PHE A 187 -38.66 45.17 12.77
N GLU A 188 -39.87 44.63 12.86
CA GLU A 188 -40.18 43.29 12.35
C GLU A 188 -39.99 43.20 10.85
N GLN A 189 -40.52 44.16 10.08
CA GLN A 189 -40.35 44.20 8.63
C GLN A 189 -38.87 44.27 8.23
N ARG A 190 -38.08 45.11 8.94
CA ARG A 190 -36.64 45.23 8.69
C ARG A 190 -35.89 43.92 8.99
N TYR A 191 -36.24 43.27 10.10
CA TYR A 191 -35.66 41.98 10.48
C TYR A 191 -35.94 40.90 9.44
N GLN A 192 -37.21 40.76 9.00
CA GLN A 192 -37.59 39.78 7.98
C GLN A 192 -36.88 40.01 6.64
N HIS A 193 -36.64 41.28 6.29
CA HIS A 193 -35.88 41.63 5.09
C HIS A 193 -34.41 41.22 5.21
N LEU A 194 -33.72 41.60 6.31
CA LEU A 194 -32.32 41.22 6.54
C LEU A 194 -32.11 39.70 6.64
N LEU A 195 -33.05 38.99 7.27
CA LEU A 195 -33.00 37.53 7.36
C LEU A 195 -33.17 36.87 5.98
N ARG A 196 -34.04 37.43 5.12
CA ARG A 196 -34.22 36.96 3.73
C ARG A 196 -32.97 37.18 2.89
N ASP A 197 -32.33 38.34 3.03
CA ASP A 197 -31.07 38.67 2.38
C ASP A 197 -29.96 37.72 2.82
N LEU A 198 -29.83 37.47 4.13
CA LEU A 198 -28.87 36.50 4.67
C LEU A 198 -29.11 35.08 4.17
N ARG A 199 -30.35 34.60 4.14
CA ARG A 199 -30.67 33.29 3.57
C ARG A 199 -30.28 33.22 2.09
N SER A 200 -30.51 34.29 1.33
CA SER A 200 -30.12 34.37 -0.08
C SER A 200 -28.58 34.38 -0.24
N ALA A 201 -27.89 35.09 0.64
CA ALA A 201 -26.43 35.07 0.73
C ALA A 201 -25.90 33.67 1.04
N MET A 202 -26.49 32.96 2.02
CA MET A 202 -26.08 31.59 2.38
C MET A 202 -26.20 30.62 1.20
N ARG A 203 -27.32 30.67 0.46
CA ARG A 203 -27.49 29.86 -0.76
C ARG A 203 -26.45 30.19 -1.82
N ALA A 204 -26.16 31.48 -2.01
CA ALA A 204 -25.19 31.92 -3.00
C ALA A 204 -23.74 31.54 -2.62
N VAL A 205 -23.37 31.63 -1.34
CA VAL A 205 -22.06 31.15 -0.83
C VAL A 205 -21.93 29.64 -1.02
N ALA A 206 -22.97 28.87 -0.67
CA ALA A 206 -23.01 27.43 -0.89
C ALA A 206 -22.80 27.07 -2.37
N SER A 207 -23.47 27.80 -3.27
CA SER A 207 -23.30 27.61 -4.71
C SER A 207 -21.89 27.95 -5.20
N VAL A 208 -21.25 29.00 -4.66
CA VAL A 208 -19.87 29.39 -4.99
C VAL A 208 -18.88 28.31 -4.56
N LEU A 209 -18.98 27.82 -3.32
CA LEU A 209 -18.12 26.74 -2.82
C LEU A 209 -18.35 25.44 -3.59
N ALA A 210 -19.60 25.07 -3.86
CA ALA A 210 -19.91 23.88 -4.66
C ALA A 210 -19.28 23.97 -6.07
N LYS A 211 -19.39 25.11 -6.75
CA LYS A 211 -18.75 25.32 -8.07
C LYS A 211 -17.24 25.18 -8.00
N LEU A 212 -16.60 25.72 -6.96
CA LEU A 212 -15.16 25.57 -6.74
C LEU A 212 -14.78 24.09 -6.57
N HIS A 213 -15.48 23.37 -5.69
CA HIS A 213 -15.15 21.99 -5.34
C HIS A 213 -15.50 20.98 -6.46
N THR A 214 -16.49 21.28 -7.30
CA THR A 214 -16.83 20.46 -8.48
C THR A 214 -16.00 20.80 -9.73
N GLY A 215 -15.32 21.96 -9.76
CA GLY A 215 -14.67 22.46 -10.96
C GLY A 215 -13.50 21.59 -11.45
N ARG A 216 -12.76 20.98 -10.52
CA ARG A 216 -11.75 19.94 -10.78
C ARG A 216 -11.70 18.97 -9.61
N ARG A 217 -11.60 17.67 -9.92
CA ARG A 217 -11.47 16.61 -8.93
C ARG A 217 -10.15 15.86 -9.12
N GLY A 218 -9.60 15.39 -8.01
CA GLY A 218 -8.46 14.50 -7.96
C GLY A 218 -8.74 13.26 -7.12
N GLU A 219 -7.83 12.31 -7.22
CA GLU A 219 -7.79 11.14 -6.35
C GLU A 219 -7.09 11.50 -5.04
N TRP A 220 -7.34 10.68 -4.00
CA TRP A 220 -6.62 10.77 -2.74
C TRP A 220 -5.11 10.75 -2.93
N CYS A 221 -4.40 11.61 -2.21
CA CYS A 221 -2.96 11.77 -2.32
C CYS A 221 -2.34 12.08 -0.96
N ASP A 222 -1.01 11.98 -0.87
CA ASP A 222 -0.27 12.20 0.38
C ASP A 222 -0.49 13.61 0.94
N ALA A 223 -0.66 14.62 0.10
CA ALA A 223 -0.96 15.98 0.54
C ALA A 223 -2.32 16.07 1.28
N ALA A 224 -3.33 15.37 0.78
CA ALA A 224 -4.65 15.30 1.41
C ALA A 224 -4.60 14.49 2.73
N GLU A 225 -3.90 13.35 2.73
CA GLU A 225 -3.68 12.56 3.94
C GLU A 225 -2.93 13.37 5.00
N ASN A 226 -1.86 14.09 4.61
CA ASN A 226 -1.10 14.94 5.51
C ASN A 226 -1.93 16.07 6.12
N ALA A 227 -2.80 16.71 5.33
CA ALA A 227 -3.73 17.72 5.82
C ALA A 227 -4.68 17.15 6.88
N LEU A 228 -5.22 15.94 6.64
CA LEU A 228 -6.11 15.26 7.57
C LEU A 228 -5.37 14.77 8.83
N GLU A 229 -4.17 14.21 8.66
CA GLU A 229 -3.32 13.76 9.75
C GLU A 229 -2.88 14.92 10.65
N ASN A 230 -2.64 16.11 10.10
CA ASN A 230 -2.39 17.31 10.90
C ASN A 230 -3.58 17.68 11.79
N ILE A 231 -4.81 17.48 11.30
CA ILE A 231 -6.02 17.66 12.10
C ILE A 231 -6.09 16.59 13.19
N ARG A 232 -5.90 15.30 12.86
CA ARG A 232 -5.91 14.20 13.83
C ARG A 232 -4.88 14.42 14.94
N LYS A 233 -3.63 14.73 14.58
CA LYS A 233 -2.54 15.05 15.53
C LYS A 233 -2.89 16.24 16.42
N ARG A 234 -3.46 17.30 15.86
CA ARG A 234 -3.82 18.49 16.64
C ARG A 234 -4.91 18.21 17.68
N ILE A 235 -5.95 17.47 17.29
CA ILE A 235 -7.05 17.10 18.18
C ILE A 235 -6.55 16.13 19.27
N ARG A 236 -5.75 15.12 18.88
CA ARG A 236 -5.15 14.17 19.84
C ARG A 236 -4.27 14.88 20.86
N GLY A 237 -3.40 15.78 20.40
CA GLY A 237 -2.57 16.61 21.29
C GLY A 237 -3.39 17.46 22.25
N TRP A 238 -4.51 18.04 21.80
CA TRP A 238 -5.42 18.75 22.72
C TRP A 238 -6.07 17.83 23.73
N ILE A 239 -6.50 16.61 23.35
CA ILE A 239 -7.04 15.66 24.32
C ILE A 239 -5.98 15.24 25.33
N GLU A 240 -4.77 14.91 24.88
CA GLU A 240 -3.65 14.58 25.78
C GLU A 240 -3.41 15.70 26.79
N GLU A 241 -3.32 16.95 26.32
CA GLU A 241 -3.13 18.13 27.18
C GLU A 241 -4.31 18.34 28.14
N ILE A 242 -5.55 18.08 27.71
CA ILE A 242 -6.76 18.14 28.54
C ILE A 242 -6.76 17.04 29.61
N GLN A 243 -6.23 15.85 29.32
CA GLN A 243 -6.12 14.76 30.29
C GLN A 243 -4.97 14.95 31.28
N THR A 244 -3.94 15.72 30.91
CA THR A 244 -2.74 15.93 31.73
C THR A 244 -2.68 17.35 32.30
N ASP A 245 -1.96 18.24 31.62
CA ASP A 245 -1.51 19.53 32.14
C ASP A 245 -2.67 20.52 32.35
N ALA A 246 -3.68 20.48 31.48
CA ALA A 246 -4.85 21.35 31.55
C ALA A 246 -6.00 20.77 32.39
N ALA A 247 -5.91 19.52 32.86
CA ALA A 247 -6.98 18.84 33.59
C ALA A 247 -7.57 19.67 34.76
N PRO A 248 -6.76 20.32 35.64
CA PRO A 248 -7.30 21.11 36.74
C PRO A 248 -8.15 22.31 36.26
N GLY A 249 -7.77 22.94 35.15
CA GLY A 249 -8.51 24.06 34.58
C GLY A 249 -9.87 23.64 34.01
N TYR A 250 -9.95 22.45 33.42
CA TYR A 250 -11.20 21.88 32.92
C TYR A 250 -12.09 21.35 34.06
N ASP A 251 -11.51 20.81 35.13
CA ASP A 251 -12.23 20.43 36.35
C ASP A 251 -12.89 21.64 37.02
N ASN A 252 -12.13 22.72 37.21
CA ASN A 252 -12.63 23.96 37.80
C ASN A 252 -13.76 24.59 36.96
N ALA A 253 -13.72 24.40 35.64
CA ALA A 253 -14.76 24.87 34.72
C ALA A 253 -16.00 23.95 34.66
N GLY A 254 -16.05 22.87 35.46
CA GLY A 254 -17.22 21.99 35.60
C GLY A 254 -17.30 20.84 34.60
N ILE A 255 -16.21 20.50 33.90
CA ILE A 255 -16.16 19.33 33.02
C ILE A 255 -15.95 18.04 33.85
N GLY A 256 -14.99 18.00 34.77
CA GLY A 256 -14.74 16.79 35.55
C GLY A 256 -14.03 15.68 34.78
N VAL A 257 -13.66 14.59 35.47
CA VAL A 257 -12.96 13.43 34.91
C VAL A 257 -13.83 12.67 33.89
N ASP A 258 -15.05 12.27 34.27
CA ASP A 258 -15.93 11.46 33.42
C ASP A 258 -16.21 12.10 32.05
N ARG A 259 -16.39 13.43 32.02
CA ARG A 259 -16.64 14.15 30.77
C ARG A 259 -15.38 14.35 29.94
N ARG A 260 -14.20 14.42 30.57
CA ARG A 260 -12.93 14.38 29.83
C ARG A 260 -12.73 13.01 29.18
N GLU A 261 -13.03 11.92 29.88
CA GLU A 261 -13.02 10.57 29.27
C GLU A 261 -14.02 10.49 28.12
N GLU A 262 -15.24 11.03 28.29
CA GLU A 262 -16.22 11.11 27.19
C GLU A 262 -15.66 11.86 25.98
N MET A 263 -14.92 12.96 26.18
CA MET A 263 -14.28 13.71 25.10
C MET A 263 -13.20 12.89 24.38
N GLN A 264 -12.41 12.13 25.13
CA GLN A 264 -11.40 11.24 24.56
C GLN A 264 -12.04 10.18 23.68
N ASP A 265 -13.10 9.52 24.15
CA ASP A 265 -13.84 8.53 23.37
C ASP A 265 -14.43 9.13 22.08
N MET A 266 -15.00 10.34 22.16
CA MET A 266 -15.53 11.03 20.98
C MET A 266 -14.44 11.33 19.94
N VAL A 267 -13.26 11.75 20.40
CA VAL A 267 -12.13 12.10 19.54
C VAL A 267 -11.55 10.85 18.89
N GLU A 268 -11.29 9.80 19.66
CA GLU A 268 -10.75 8.55 19.12
C GLU A 268 -11.73 7.90 18.14
N TYR A 269 -13.03 7.92 18.44
CA TYR A 269 -14.05 7.49 17.49
C TYR A 269 -14.03 8.31 16.18
N ALA A 270 -13.98 9.64 16.27
CA ALA A 270 -14.00 10.47 15.08
C ALA A 270 -12.73 10.32 14.22
N ILE A 271 -11.57 10.16 14.86
CA ILE A 271 -10.31 9.86 14.19
C ILE A 271 -10.39 8.49 13.52
N HIS A 272 -10.92 7.48 14.22
CA HIS A 272 -11.04 6.11 13.72
C HIS A 272 -11.90 6.03 12.45
N GLN A 273 -13.03 6.72 12.44
CA GLN A 273 -13.97 6.71 11.31
C GLN A 273 -13.50 7.57 10.13
N ALA A 274 -12.73 8.64 10.37
CA ALA A 274 -12.19 9.51 9.33
C ALA A 274 -10.91 8.94 8.68
N LYS A 275 -10.83 7.62 8.50
CA LYS A 275 -9.73 6.91 7.80
C LYS A 275 -10.00 6.71 6.29
N HIS A 276 -11.25 6.90 5.86
CA HIS A 276 -11.65 6.68 4.46
C HIS A 276 -11.05 7.73 3.52
N ARG A 277 -10.72 7.29 2.30
CA ARG A 277 -10.16 8.15 1.25
C ARG A 277 -11.30 8.91 0.56
N ALA A 278 -11.34 10.22 0.72
CA ALA A 278 -12.27 11.08 -0.02
C ALA A 278 -11.71 11.48 -1.40
N THR A 279 -12.55 12.10 -2.23
CA THR A 279 -12.07 12.75 -3.46
C THR A 279 -11.46 14.10 -3.15
N THR A 280 -10.29 14.42 -3.73
CA THR A 280 -9.69 15.75 -3.57
C THR A 280 -10.32 16.75 -4.54
N SER A 281 -10.27 18.03 -4.18
CA SER A 281 -10.86 19.13 -4.95
C SER A 281 -10.08 20.43 -4.71
N LEU A 282 -10.42 21.46 -5.49
CA LEU A 282 -9.96 22.81 -5.20
C LEU A 282 -10.70 23.34 -3.99
N THR A 283 -9.98 24.00 -3.09
CA THR A 283 -10.55 24.59 -1.87
C THR A 283 -10.18 26.05 -1.75
N HIS A 284 -11.07 26.88 -1.21
CA HIS A 284 -10.78 28.25 -0.79
C HIS A 284 -9.70 28.26 0.30
N GLY A 285 -9.73 27.30 1.23
CA GLY A 285 -8.75 27.16 2.31
C GLY A 285 -9.00 28.08 3.52
N ASP A 286 -9.74 29.18 3.34
CA ASP A 286 -10.18 30.08 4.40
C ASP A 286 -11.64 30.53 4.23
N ALA A 287 -12.54 29.58 3.92
CA ALA A 287 -13.95 29.89 3.74
C ALA A 287 -14.61 30.39 5.05
N SER A 288 -14.71 31.72 5.19
CA SER A 288 -15.36 32.40 6.31
C SER A 288 -16.37 33.42 5.79
N SER A 289 -17.42 33.73 6.56
CA SER A 289 -18.45 34.71 6.16
C SER A 289 -17.89 36.13 5.89
N GLY A 290 -16.70 36.47 6.40
CA GLY A 290 -16.04 37.73 6.08
C GLY A 290 -15.50 37.81 4.64
N ASN A 291 -15.23 36.67 4.02
CA ASN A 291 -14.60 36.57 2.70
C ASN A 291 -15.62 36.53 1.54
N PHE A 292 -16.91 36.74 1.84
CA PHE A 292 -18.00 36.73 0.86
C PHE A 292 -18.83 38.02 0.93
N PHE A 293 -19.05 38.64 -0.23
CA PHE A 293 -19.83 39.86 -0.38
C PHE A 293 -21.09 39.55 -1.19
N TRP A 294 -22.26 39.92 -0.68
CA TRP A 294 -23.55 39.62 -1.28
C TRP A 294 -24.24 40.88 -1.83
N ASP A 295 -24.75 40.76 -3.04
CA ASP A 295 -25.60 41.74 -3.72
C ASP A 295 -26.80 41.04 -4.35
N SER A 296 -27.99 41.64 -4.25
CA SER A 296 -29.24 41.04 -4.72
C SER A 296 -29.31 40.84 -6.23
N ASN A 297 -28.60 41.64 -7.02
CA ASN A 297 -28.68 41.63 -8.49
C ASN A 297 -27.63 40.70 -9.12
N ILE A 298 -26.50 40.49 -8.44
CA ILE A 298 -25.33 39.82 -9.00
C ILE A 298 -24.82 38.64 -8.16
N GLY A 299 -25.37 38.40 -6.97
CA GLY A 299 -25.03 37.26 -6.12
C GLY A 299 -23.81 37.51 -5.24
N VAL A 300 -22.99 36.47 -5.05
CA VAL A 300 -21.82 36.51 -4.15
C VAL A 300 -20.52 36.72 -4.91
N THR A 301 -19.68 37.62 -4.39
CA THR A 301 -18.29 37.82 -4.80
C THR A 301 -17.36 37.35 -3.67
N MET A 302 -16.45 36.43 -3.99
CA MET A 302 -15.44 35.89 -3.08
C MET A 302 -14.16 36.74 -3.09
N ILE A 303 -13.54 36.90 -1.93
CA ILE A 303 -12.21 37.51 -1.76
C ILE A 303 -11.26 36.53 -1.06
N ASP A 304 -9.97 36.88 -1.01
CA ASP A 304 -8.95 36.13 -0.25
C ASP A 304 -8.80 34.65 -0.62
N TYR A 305 -8.87 34.39 -1.93
CA TYR A 305 -8.89 33.05 -2.51
C TYR A 305 -7.49 32.44 -2.74
N GLY A 306 -6.45 32.91 -2.04
CA GLY A 306 -5.07 32.42 -2.21
C GLY A 306 -4.89 30.93 -1.87
N GLY A 307 -5.75 30.38 -1.00
CA GLY A 307 -5.73 28.97 -0.64
C GLY A 307 -6.06 28.01 -1.80
N VAL A 308 -6.62 28.52 -2.91
CA VAL A 308 -6.89 27.69 -4.10
C VAL A 308 -5.59 27.13 -4.69
N ARG A 309 -4.50 27.91 -4.69
CA ARG A 309 -3.19 27.41 -5.16
C ARG A 309 -2.63 26.33 -4.23
N LEU A 310 -2.79 26.50 -2.91
CA LEU A 310 -2.36 25.53 -1.91
C LEU A 310 -3.11 24.20 -1.99
N SER A 311 -4.29 24.19 -2.62
CA SER A 311 -5.10 22.99 -2.88
C SER A 311 -4.75 22.28 -4.20
N THR A 312 -3.57 22.53 -4.77
CA THR A 312 -3.08 21.88 -5.99
C THR A 312 -1.62 21.48 -5.87
N ASP A 313 -1.23 20.39 -6.54
CA ASP A 313 0.18 20.00 -6.65
C ASP A 313 0.94 20.80 -7.73
N GLU A 314 2.21 20.45 -7.96
CA GLU A 314 3.07 21.08 -8.97
C GLU A 314 2.55 20.88 -10.40
N SER A 315 1.83 19.79 -10.66
CA SER A 315 1.18 19.50 -11.95
C SER A 315 -0.17 20.21 -12.13
N GLY A 316 -0.71 20.79 -11.05
CA GLY A 316 -2.02 21.43 -11.01
C GLY A 316 -3.19 20.47 -10.75
N LYS A 317 -2.92 19.24 -10.28
CA LYS A 317 -3.95 18.29 -9.84
C LYS A 317 -4.46 18.72 -8.45
N PRO A 318 -5.78 18.64 -8.18
CA PRO A 318 -6.33 19.01 -6.88
C PRO A 318 -5.84 18.11 -5.73
N THR A 319 -5.58 18.72 -4.58
CA THR A 319 -5.12 18.06 -3.35
C THR A 319 -5.94 18.45 -2.11
N GLY A 320 -6.82 19.45 -2.21
CA GLY A 320 -7.62 19.96 -1.09
C GLY A 320 -8.84 19.10 -0.76
N LEU A 321 -9.38 19.29 0.45
CA LEU A 321 -10.57 18.60 0.96
C LEU A 321 -11.76 19.56 1.04
N ALA A 322 -12.81 19.31 0.25
CA ALA A 322 -14.03 20.14 0.22
C ALA A 322 -14.72 20.21 1.61
N GLU A 323 -14.53 19.15 2.40
CA GLU A 323 -15.00 19.02 3.77
C GLU A 323 -14.43 20.12 4.67
N MET A 324 -13.18 20.57 4.44
CA MET A 324 -12.56 21.62 5.24
C MET A 324 -13.23 22.98 5.05
N ASP A 325 -13.56 23.35 3.81
CA ASP A 325 -14.24 24.62 3.53
C ASP A 325 -15.70 24.60 3.99
N THR A 326 -16.40 23.50 3.76
CA THR A 326 -17.82 23.39 4.10
C THR A 326 -18.05 23.30 5.61
N ALA A 327 -17.36 22.38 6.30
CA ALA A 327 -17.41 22.28 7.75
C ALA A 327 -16.83 23.54 8.42
N GLY A 328 -15.76 24.09 7.85
CA GLY A 328 -15.12 25.31 8.29
C GLY A 328 -16.05 26.51 8.23
N PHE A 329 -16.76 26.71 7.13
CA PHE A 329 -17.74 27.78 6.98
C PHE A 329 -18.92 27.58 7.93
N TYR A 330 -19.44 26.35 7.99
CA TYR A 330 -20.57 25.98 8.84
C TYR A 330 -20.31 26.32 10.32
N GLU A 331 -19.18 25.88 10.89
CA GLU A 331 -18.89 26.13 12.31
C GLU A 331 -18.42 27.57 12.59
N ARG A 332 -17.76 28.24 11.63
CA ARG A 332 -17.36 29.65 11.79
C ARG A 332 -18.55 30.60 11.76
N LEU A 333 -19.57 30.34 10.95
CA LEU A 333 -20.81 31.11 10.97
C LEU A 333 -21.42 31.11 12.38
N ARG A 334 -21.47 29.93 13.01
CA ARG A 334 -21.96 29.74 14.38
C ARG A 334 -21.06 30.37 15.44
N LYS A 335 -19.76 30.50 15.19
CA LYS A 335 -18.84 31.21 16.09
C LYS A 335 -19.09 32.72 16.09
N TYR A 336 -19.24 33.33 14.91
CA TYR A 336 -19.26 34.79 14.77
C TYR A 336 -20.67 35.39 14.88
N ALA A 337 -21.71 34.74 14.34
CA ALA A 337 -23.06 35.31 14.31
C ALA A 337 -23.63 35.64 15.72
N PRO A 338 -23.47 34.80 16.76
CA PRO A 338 -23.91 35.16 18.11
C PRO A 338 -23.16 36.36 18.70
N SER A 339 -21.86 36.49 18.40
CA SER A 339 -21.07 37.66 18.83
C SER A 339 -21.56 38.98 18.23
N PHE A 340 -22.28 38.89 17.11
CA PHE A 340 -22.94 40.02 16.47
C PHE A 340 -24.38 40.24 16.96
N GLY A 341 -24.91 39.39 17.86
CA GLY A 341 -26.26 39.52 18.42
C GLY A 341 -27.34 38.77 17.63
N VAL A 342 -26.97 37.85 16.74
CA VAL A 342 -27.91 36.96 16.03
C VAL A 342 -28.36 35.83 16.97
N SER A 343 -29.65 35.47 16.94
CA SER A 343 -30.19 34.40 17.79
C SER A 343 -29.69 33.02 17.38
N ASP A 344 -29.61 32.06 18.32
CA ASP A 344 -29.21 30.67 18.03
C ASP A 344 -30.17 29.99 17.03
N ASP A 345 -31.46 30.32 17.07
CA ASP A 345 -32.48 29.82 16.13
C ASP A 345 -32.22 30.31 14.70
N ASP A 346 -31.89 31.60 14.54
CA ASP A 346 -31.55 32.18 13.24
C ASP A 346 -30.25 31.58 12.69
N VAL A 347 -29.23 31.40 13.53
CA VAL A 347 -27.98 30.75 13.14
C VAL A 347 -28.25 29.34 12.62
N THR A 348 -29.07 28.57 13.33
CA THR A 348 -29.45 27.21 12.92
C THR A 348 -30.17 27.23 11.57
N SER A 349 -31.14 28.14 11.39
CA SER A 349 -31.85 28.31 10.13
C SER A 349 -30.93 28.69 8.96
N LEU A 350 -29.94 29.55 9.19
CA LEU A 350 -28.95 29.95 8.17
C LEU A 350 -28.01 28.79 7.81
N GLN A 351 -27.58 28.01 8.80
CA GLN A 351 -26.77 26.81 8.62
C GLN A 351 -27.50 25.73 7.80
N GLU A 352 -28.77 25.47 8.11
CA GLU A 352 -29.62 24.56 7.33
C GLU A 352 -29.81 25.05 5.89
N THR A 353 -30.02 26.36 5.72
CA THR A 353 -30.14 26.98 4.38
C THR A 353 -28.87 26.77 3.56
N PHE A 354 -27.69 26.98 4.17
CA PHE A 354 -26.39 26.74 3.53
C PHE A 354 -26.22 25.27 3.14
N TRP A 355 -26.46 24.35 4.08
CA TRP A 355 -26.25 22.92 3.85
C TRP A 355 -27.18 22.37 2.77
N THR A 356 -28.46 22.75 2.82
CA THR A 356 -29.46 22.35 1.82
C THR A 356 -29.05 22.82 0.42
N ALA A 357 -28.71 24.09 0.26
CA ALA A 357 -28.28 24.64 -1.02
C ALA A 357 -26.97 24.02 -1.54
N TYR A 358 -26.07 23.61 -0.64
CA TYR A 358 -24.86 22.91 -1.03
C TYR A 358 -25.15 21.49 -1.56
N HIS A 359 -26.09 20.77 -0.93
CA HIS A 359 -26.48 19.41 -1.34
C HIS A 359 -27.21 19.35 -2.69
N GLU A 360 -27.95 20.41 -3.04
CA GLU A 360 -28.61 20.55 -4.35
C GLU A 360 -27.63 20.48 -5.54
N HIS A 361 -26.32 20.68 -5.30
CA HIS A 361 -25.26 20.57 -6.30
C HIS A 361 -24.67 19.14 -6.45
N ASN A 362 -25.31 18.09 -5.92
CA ASN A 362 -24.91 16.67 -6.05
C ASN A 362 -23.47 16.37 -5.61
N MET A 363 -23.01 17.02 -4.54
CA MET A 363 -21.73 16.70 -3.92
C MET A 363 -21.90 15.69 -2.78
N SER A 364 -21.20 14.55 -2.88
CA SER A 364 -21.01 13.64 -1.76
C SER A 364 -19.78 14.11 -0.98
N LEU A 365 -19.98 14.65 0.21
CA LEU A 365 -18.91 14.91 1.17
C LEU A 365 -18.69 13.66 2.03
N ASP A 366 -17.47 13.41 2.45
CA ASP A 366 -17.22 12.37 3.44
C ASP A 366 -17.74 12.83 4.83
N PRO A 367 -18.76 12.16 5.39
CA PRO A 367 -19.38 12.58 6.64
C PRO A 367 -18.42 12.47 7.83
N ASP A 368 -17.44 11.57 7.78
CA ASP A 368 -16.49 11.34 8.85
C ASP A 368 -15.40 12.41 8.86
N ILE A 369 -14.91 12.82 7.69
CA ILE A 369 -13.99 13.95 7.56
C ILE A 369 -14.69 15.26 7.97
N VAL A 370 -15.93 15.49 7.52
CA VAL A 370 -16.73 16.65 7.97
C VAL A 370 -16.83 16.65 9.50
N ARG A 371 -17.13 15.51 10.12
CA ARG A 371 -17.22 15.39 11.58
C ARG A 371 -15.90 15.74 12.26
N LEU A 372 -14.78 15.22 11.75
CA LEU A 372 -13.46 15.48 12.31
C LEU A 372 -13.11 16.98 12.27
N VAL A 373 -13.37 17.66 11.15
CA VAL A 373 -13.14 19.10 11.00
C VAL A 373 -14.03 19.90 11.98
N ARG A 374 -15.31 19.52 12.10
CA ARG A 374 -16.25 20.17 13.04
C ARG A 374 -15.81 20.00 14.48
N LEU A 375 -15.39 18.79 14.87
CA LEU A 375 -14.85 18.49 16.20
C LEU A 375 -13.61 19.34 16.49
N ARG A 376 -12.67 19.44 15.56
CA ARG A 376 -11.50 20.32 15.70
C ARG A 376 -11.88 21.76 16.03
N ILE A 377 -12.83 22.32 15.28
CA ILE A 377 -13.26 23.71 15.48
C ILE A 377 -13.97 23.86 16.83
N GLN A 378 -14.82 22.91 17.20
CA GLN A 378 -15.58 22.94 18.44
C GLN A 378 -14.69 22.77 19.67
N MET A 379 -13.68 21.90 19.61
CA MET A 379 -12.68 21.76 20.66
C MET A 379 -11.87 23.04 20.87
N SER A 380 -11.49 23.71 19.78
CA SER A 380 -10.82 25.01 19.89
C SER A 380 -11.67 26.06 20.61
N ARG A 381 -13.01 25.99 20.48
CA ARG A 381 -13.94 26.88 21.18
C ARG A 381 -14.06 26.53 22.65
N LEU A 382 -14.25 25.26 22.96
CA LEU A 382 -14.29 24.78 24.34
C LEU A 382 -13.01 25.17 25.08
N TRP A 383 -11.86 24.99 24.44
CA TRP A 383 -10.57 25.45 24.94
C TRP A 383 -10.57 26.94 25.28
N SER A 384 -10.98 27.79 24.33
CA SER A 384 -11.01 29.24 24.54
C SER A 384 -12.02 29.65 25.62
N ALA A 385 -13.13 28.94 25.76
CA ALA A 385 -14.12 29.18 26.81
C ALA A 385 -13.56 28.85 28.20
N VAL A 386 -12.86 27.71 28.33
CA VAL A 386 -12.19 27.31 29.58
C VAL A 386 -11.05 28.26 29.93
N ASP A 387 -10.24 28.67 28.94
CA ASP A 387 -9.16 29.63 29.17
C ASP A 387 -9.68 30.99 29.67
N LYS A 388 -10.75 31.53 29.06
CA LYS A 388 -11.42 32.74 29.54
C LYS A 388 -12.04 32.56 30.92
N PHE A 389 -12.60 31.40 31.22
CA PHE A 389 -13.14 31.08 32.54
C PHE A 389 -12.03 31.15 33.60
N ASN A 390 -10.85 30.58 33.32
CA ASN A 390 -9.72 30.57 34.24
C ASN A 390 -9.07 31.96 34.44
N GLN A 391 -9.14 32.86 33.45
CA GLN A 391 -8.58 34.22 33.52
C GLN A 391 -9.50 35.25 34.18
N SER A 392 -10.78 34.94 34.37
CA SER A 392 -11.83 35.87 34.80
C SER A 392 -12.28 35.59 36.24
N GLN A 393 -12.39 36.62 37.10
CA GLN A 393 -12.99 36.47 38.45
C GLN A 393 -14.49 36.14 38.41
N ASP A 394 -15.19 36.50 37.33
CA ASP A 394 -16.61 36.21 37.08
C ASP A 394 -16.80 35.13 36.01
N GLY A 395 -15.98 34.07 36.05
CA GLY A 395 -16.00 32.98 35.06
C GLY A 395 -17.41 32.44 34.78
N ASN A 396 -17.85 32.48 33.51
CA ASN A 396 -19.20 32.09 33.11
C ASN A 396 -19.29 30.60 32.76
N GLN A 397 -19.59 29.77 33.77
CA GLN A 397 -19.72 28.32 33.62
C GLN A 397 -20.78 27.89 32.58
N ALA A 398 -21.83 28.70 32.37
CA ALA A 398 -22.87 28.40 31.39
C ALA A 398 -22.33 28.43 29.94
N VAL A 399 -21.29 29.23 29.66
CA VAL A 399 -20.63 29.28 28.35
C VAL A 399 -19.85 27.99 28.11
N VAL A 400 -19.08 27.53 29.10
CA VAL A 400 -18.31 26.28 29.03
C VAL A 400 -19.24 25.08 28.83
N GLU A 401 -20.32 25.00 29.60
CA GLU A 401 -21.34 23.96 29.46
C GLU A 401 -21.99 23.97 28.07
N GLY A 402 -22.31 25.15 27.54
CA GLY A 402 -22.86 25.30 26.19
C GLY A 402 -21.91 24.79 25.10
N GLU A 403 -20.61 25.07 25.21
CA GLU A 403 -19.61 24.58 24.26
C GLU A 403 -19.39 23.06 24.38
N PHE A 404 -19.47 22.50 25.59
CA PHE A 404 -19.37 21.06 25.82
C PHE A 404 -20.60 20.30 25.25
N GLN A 405 -21.82 20.76 25.51
CA GLN A 405 -23.03 20.11 24.95
C GLN A 405 -23.03 20.16 23.42
N ARG A 406 -22.49 21.22 22.82
CA ARG A 406 -22.31 21.31 21.36
C ARG A 406 -21.28 20.31 20.85
N LEU A 407 -20.16 20.14 21.54
CA LEU A 407 -19.18 19.08 21.22
C LEU A 407 -19.86 17.70 21.21
N ARG A 408 -20.65 17.42 22.26
CA ARG A 408 -21.44 16.19 22.38
C ARG A 408 -22.47 15.99 21.27
N SER A 409 -23.10 17.08 20.80
CA SER A 409 -24.07 17.03 19.69
C SER A 409 -23.44 16.61 18.36
N ILE A 410 -22.19 17.05 18.11
CA ILE A 410 -21.43 16.67 16.91
C ILE A 410 -21.11 15.17 16.94
N ALA A 411 -20.81 14.63 18.13
CA ALA A 411 -20.59 13.20 18.32
C ALA A 411 -21.88 12.36 18.32
N LYS A 412 -23.02 12.91 18.77
CA LYS A 412 -24.31 12.20 18.84
C LYS A 412 -25.04 12.04 17.50
N LEU A 413 -24.74 12.86 16.49
CA LEU A 413 -25.38 12.88 15.16
C LEU A 413 -25.44 11.52 14.42
N LEU A 414 -24.76 10.47 14.92
CA LEU A 414 -24.72 9.13 14.33
C LEU A 414 -25.20 7.98 15.23
N ARG A 415 -25.54 8.19 16.51
CA ARG A 415 -26.21 7.10 17.25
C ARG A 415 -27.61 6.81 16.70
N ASP A 416 -28.25 7.82 16.11
CA ASP A 416 -29.65 7.77 15.63
C ASP A 416 -29.80 7.78 14.10
N GLN A 417 -28.72 7.92 13.31
CA GLN A 417 -28.74 7.73 11.85
C GLN A 417 -28.15 6.36 11.49
N GLY A 418 -28.89 5.32 11.88
CA GLY A 418 -28.77 3.91 11.47
C GLY A 418 -27.41 3.47 10.91
N ALA A 419 -26.47 3.12 11.79
CA ALA A 419 -25.30 2.35 11.39
C ALA A 419 -25.77 1.07 10.66
N TRP A 420 -25.34 0.90 9.40
CA TRP A 420 -25.63 -0.31 8.63
C TRP A 420 -25.03 -1.50 9.37
N LYS A 421 -25.87 -2.34 9.99
CA LYS A 421 -25.41 -3.55 10.67
C LYS A 421 -25.00 -4.58 9.61
N ARG A 422 -23.71 -4.93 9.56
CA ARG A 422 -23.14 -5.97 8.67
C ARG A 422 -23.26 -7.34 9.34
N ASN A 423 -23.83 -8.31 8.64
CA ASN A 423 -23.99 -9.68 9.16
C ASN A 423 -22.97 -10.62 8.50
N ILE A 424 -22.18 -11.31 9.31
CA ILE A 424 -21.08 -12.16 8.86
C ILE A 424 -21.35 -13.60 9.30
N LEU A 425 -21.19 -14.55 8.37
CA LEU A 425 -21.18 -15.98 8.67
C LEU A 425 -19.75 -16.51 8.58
N VAL A 426 -19.24 -17.06 9.66
CA VAL A 426 -17.95 -17.77 9.69
C VAL A 426 -18.23 -19.27 9.72
N VAL A 427 -17.69 -20.01 8.75
CA VAL A 427 -17.83 -21.47 8.67
C VAL A 427 -16.51 -22.11 9.08
N SER A 428 -16.47 -22.86 10.18
CA SER A 428 -15.24 -23.40 10.74
C SER A 428 -15.39 -24.84 11.23
N ASN A 429 -14.34 -25.65 11.02
CA ASN A 429 -14.29 -27.02 11.53
C ASN A 429 -13.79 -27.12 12.98
N ALA A 430 -13.20 -26.04 13.51
CA ALA A 430 -12.65 -25.95 14.85
C ALA A 430 -12.45 -24.48 15.29
N SER A 431 -12.70 -24.20 16.57
CA SER A 431 -12.42 -22.93 17.25
C SER A 431 -12.07 -23.25 18.70
N GLY A 432 -11.09 -22.57 19.30
CA GLY A 432 -10.74 -22.77 20.71
C GLY A 432 -9.24 -22.79 21.02
N CYS A 433 -8.92 -22.91 22.31
CA CYS A 433 -7.58 -23.22 22.82
C CYS A 433 -7.28 -24.73 22.67
N GLY A 434 -6.88 -25.14 21.47
CA GLY A 434 -6.62 -26.55 21.12
C GLY A 434 -5.17 -26.84 20.71
N LYS A 435 -4.92 -28.04 20.18
CA LYS A 435 -3.61 -28.40 19.60
C LYS A 435 -3.38 -27.67 18.26
N GLY A 436 -2.57 -26.62 18.29
CA GLY A 436 -2.10 -25.89 17.10
C GLY A 436 -2.73 -24.49 16.94
N GLY A 437 -2.18 -23.70 16.01
CA GLY A 437 -2.56 -22.28 15.85
C GLY A 437 -3.89 -22.02 15.13
N ILE A 438 -4.42 -22.97 14.35
CA ILE A 438 -5.62 -22.74 13.51
C ILE A 438 -6.90 -22.55 14.35
N PRO A 439 -7.24 -23.44 15.31
CA PRO A 439 -8.41 -23.23 16.16
C PRO A 439 -8.32 -21.94 16.98
N PHE A 440 -7.12 -21.57 17.41
CA PHE A 440 -6.87 -20.34 18.16
C PHE A 440 -7.05 -19.10 17.28
N LEU A 441 -6.49 -19.07 16.06
CA LEU A 441 -6.72 -17.99 15.11
C LEU A 441 -8.21 -17.83 14.79
N ASN A 442 -8.91 -18.93 14.53
CA ASN A 442 -10.35 -18.88 14.25
C ASN A 442 -11.13 -18.30 15.43
N GLN A 443 -10.77 -18.66 16.67
CA GLN A 443 -11.39 -18.10 17.88
C GLN A 443 -11.20 -16.58 17.94
N GLU A 444 -9.95 -16.14 17.85
CA GLU A 444 -9.59 -14.74 18.03
C GLU A 444 -10.09 -13.86 16.89
N LEU A 445 -10.09 -14.35 15.65
CA LEU A 445 -10.66 -13.63 14.51
C LEU A 445 -12.18 -13.47 14.66
N VAL A 446 -12.90 -14.52 15.05
CA VAL A 446 -14.35 -14.46 15.30
C VAL A 446 -14.67 -13.46 16.41
N ASN A 447 -13.91 -13.50 17.51
CA ASN A 447 -14.08 -12.57 18.61
C ASN A 447 -13.72 -11.13 18.21
N GLY A 448 -12.67 -10.95 17.41
CA GLY A 448 -12.29 -9.66 16.84
C GLY A 448 -13.40 -9.06 15.97
N LEU A 449 -14.01 -9.86 15.08
CA LEU A 449 -15.13 -9.45 14.23
C LEU A 449 -16.37 -9.09 15.06
N ALA A 450 -16.68 -9.89 16.08
CA ALA A 450 -17.82 -9.64 16.96
C ALA A 450 -17.64 -8.40 17.87
N GLY A 451 -16.39 -7.98 18.10
CA GLY A 451 -16.06 -6.75 18.83
C GLY A 451 -16.18 -5.47 18.00
N LEU A 452 -16.38 -5.55 16.68
CA LEU A 452 -16.51 -4.37 15.81
C LEU A 452 -17.91 -3.74 15.92
N ASN A 453 -17.94 -2.41 15.91
CA ASN A 453 -19.19 -1.65 15.93
C ASN A 453 -20.02 -1.91 14.67
N GLY A 454 -21.31 -2.20 14.84
CA GLY A 454 -22.21 -2.45 13.71
C GLY A 454 -21.99 -3.79 13.02
N VAL A 455 -21.29 -4.75 13.63
CA VAL A 455 -21.10 -6.11 13.08
C VAL A 455 -21.88 -7.13 13.90
N SER A 456 -22.47 -8.11 13.22
CA SER A 456 -23.10 -9.29 13.81
C SER A 456 -22.44 -10.54 13.27
N VAL A 457 -21.98 -11.44 14.13
CA VAL A 457 -21.30 -12.67 13.71
C VAL A 457 -22.12 -13.89 14.07
N ALA A 458 -22.32 -14.75 13.08
CA ALA A 458 -22.77 -16.13 13.25
C ALA A 458 -21.60 -17.07 12.96
N LEU A 459 -21.36 -18.04 13.85
CA LEU A 459 -20.30 -19.03 13.71
C LEU A 459 -20.93 -20.41 13.51
N PHE A 460 -20.77 -20.99 12.32
CA PHE A 460 -21.15 -22.37 12.02
C PHE A 460 -19.97 -23.29 12.29
N LEU A 461 -20.05 -24.07 13.37
CA LEU A 461 -18.93 -24.80 13.98
C LEU A 461 -19.22 -26.29 14.14
N VAL A 462 -18.21 -27.14 13.90
CA VAL A 462 -18.25 -28.56 14.30
C VAL A 462 -17.57 -28.76 15.66
N GLY A 463 -18.24 -29.37 16.63
CA GLY A 463 -17.73 -29.63 17.98
C GLY A 463 -18.77 -30.19 18.95
N ASP A 464 -18.34 -30.77 20.08
CA ASP A 464 -19.25 -31.40 21.04
C ASP A 464 -20.25 -30.40 21.63
N ASN A 465 -21.55 -30.68 21.42
CA ASN A 465 -22.69 -29.89 21.88
C ASN A 465 -22.74 -29.64 23.41
N ASN A 466 -21.84 -30.23 24.21
CA ASN A 466 -21.85 -30.15 25.67
C ASN A 466 -20.62 -29.47 26.31
N SER A 467 -19.63 -28.96 25.54
CA SER A 467 -18.43 -28.34 26.17
C SER A 467 -17.84 -27.09 25.51
N VAL A 468 -18.25 -26.65 24.30
CA VAL A 468 -17.61 -25.49 23.62
C VAL A 468 -18.61 -24.51 22.96
N SER A 469 -19.85 -24.38 23.42
CA SER A 469 -20.90 -23.71 22.61
C SER A 469 -21.28 -22.26 22.94
N GLN A 470 -20.63 -21.54 23.87
CA GLN A 470 -20.88 -20.08 24.08
C GLN A 470 -19.80 -19.37 24.91
N THR A 471 -19.08 -20.09 25.78
CA THR A 471 -18.12 -19.53 26.75
C THR A 471 -16.90 -18.83 26.12
N HIS A 472 -16.48 -19.25 24.92
CA HIS A 472 -15.34 -18.64 24.21
C HIS A 472 -15.77 -17.54 23.20
N HIS A 473 -17.08 -17.33 23.06
CA HIS A 473 -17.70 -16.56 21.99
C HIS A 473 -18.92 -15.78 22.51
N GLU A 474 -18.72 -14.97 23.56
CA GLU A 474 -19.80 -14.33 24.33
C GLU A 474 -20.76 -13.46 23.50
N ASN A 475 -20.28 -12.88 22.38
CA ASN A 475 -21.05 -11.98 21.50
C ASN A 475 -21.37 -12.57 20.12
N VAL A 476 -21.32 -13.90 19.97
CA VAL A 476 -21.48 -14.59 18.67
C VAL A 476 -22.67 -15.54 18.71
N THR A 477 -23.41 -15.62 17.61
CA THR A 477 -24.43 -16.68 17.46
C THR A 477 -23.74 -17.95 16.99
N VAL A 478 -23.50 -18.90 17.90
CA VAL A 478 -22.87 -20.18 17.57
C VAL A 478 -23.92 -21.21 17.15
N VAL A 479 -23.70 -21.80 15.98
CA VAL A 479 -24.50 -22.87 15.40
C VAL A 479 -23.62 -24.13 15.34
N GLY A 480 -23.83 -25.03 16.30
CA GLY A 480 -23.00 -26.21 16.52
C GLY A 480 -23.50 -27.47 15.83
N LEU A 481 -22.58 -28.25 15.25
CA LEU A 481 -22.80 -29.62 14.79
C LEU A 481 -22.01 -30.61 15.66
N PRO A 482 -22.58 -31.77 16.02
CA PRO A 482 -21.85 -32.81 16.74
C PRO A 482 -20.62 -33.26 15.94
N GLY A 483 -19.49 -33.42 16.63
CA GLY A 483 -18.21 -33.76 16.01
C GLY A 483 -18.17 -35.13 15.35
N SER A 484 -17.26 -35.30 14.39
CA SER A 484 -16.90 -36.59 13.78
C SER A 484 -15.39 -36.70 13.56
N GLU A 485 -14.87 -37.84 13.11
CA GLU A 485 -13.45 -37.96 12.74
C GLU A 485 -13.06 -37.07 11.54
N ALA A 486 -14.04 -36.61 10.75
CA ALA A 486 -13.84 -35.83 9.52
C ALA A 486 -14.69 -34.54 9.49
N ASN A 487 -14.47 -33.63 10.45
CA ASN A 487 -15.26 -32.40 10.63
C ASN A 487 -15.46 -31.55 9.35
N GLY A 488 -14.43 -31.43 8.50
CA GLY A 488 -14.55 -30.65 7.25
C GLY A 488 -15.48 -31.30 6.22
N GLU A 489 -15.46 -32.64 6.14
CA GLU A 489 -16.36 -33.40 5.27
C GLU A 489 -17.79 -33.34 5.78
N LEU A 490 -17.98 -33.32 7.11
CA LEU A 490 -19.28 -33.11 7.73
C LEU A 490 -19.86 -31.73 7.35
N LEU A 491 -19.09 -30.65 7.46
CA LEU A 491 -19.54 -29.32 7.03
C LEU A 491 -19.95 -29.31 5.56
N TYR A 492 -19.14 -29.92 4.69
CA TYR A 492 -19.45 -30.03 3.27
C TYR A 492 -20.72 -30.85 3.02
N TYR A 493 -20.89 -31.98 3.71
CA TYR A 493 -22.07 -32.83 3.62
C TYR A 493 -23.32 -32.07 4.07
N MET A 494 -23.28 -31.41 5.22
CA MET A 494 -24.37 -30.60 5.74
C MET A 494 -24.77 -29.51 4.74
N ALA A 495 -23.78 -28.75 4.25
CA ALA A 495 -23.97 -27.72 3.25
C ALA A 495 -24.47 -28.24 1.89
N LYS A 496 -24.29 -29.54 1.58
CA LYS A 496 -24.69 -30.17 0.31
C LYS A 496 -26.05 -30.86 0.37
N VAL A 497 -26.42 -31.44 1.50
CA VAL A 497 -27.61 -32.31 1.62
C VAL A 497 -28.78 -31.61 2.31
N HIS A 498 -28.52 -30.77 3.31
CA HIS A 498 -29.56 -30.20 4.18
C HIS A 498 -29.91 -28.76 3.79
N GLN A 499 -31.10 -28.30 4.20
CA GLN A 499 -31.48 -26.88 4.15
C GLN A 499 -30.92 -26.11 5.35
N PRO A 500 -30.66 -24.78 5.24
CA PRO A 500 -30.07 -23.97 6.31
C PRO A 500 -30.81 -24.06 7.65
N GLU A 501 -32.15 -24.10 7.61
CA GLU A 501 -33.00 -24.22 8.80
C GLU A 501 -32.75 -25.51 9.59
N GLU A 502 -32.46 -26.62 8.90
CA GLU A 502 -32.28 -27.94 9.51
C GLU A 502 -31.03 -28.00 10.40
N PHE A 503 -30.07 -27.11 10.18
CA PHE A 503 -28.88 -26.98 10.98
C PHE A 503 -28.73 -25.60 11.61
N GLY A 504 -29.81 -24.82 11.74
CA GLY A 504 -29.87 -23.62 12.58
C GLY A 504 -29.42 -22.30 11.93
N LEU A 505 -29.24 -22.25 10.61
CA LEU A 505 -28.98 -21.01 9.86
C LEU A 505 -30.29 -20.41 9.31
N PRO A 506 -30.38 -19.07 9.18
CA PRO A 506 -31.60 -18.39 8.73
C PRO A 506 -31.86 -18.60 7.23
N THR A 507 -33.12 -18.74 6.83
CA THR A 507 -33.55 -18.77 5.42
C THR A 507 -34.10 -17.43 4.93
N HIS A 508 -34.11 -17.27 3.61
CA HIS A 508 -34.73 -16.13 2.94
C HIS A 508 -36.23 -16.15 3.18
N ARG A 509 -36.76 -15.20 3.97
CA ARG A 509 -38.20 -15.13 4.26
C ARG A 509 -39.03 -14.43 3.18
N ASP A 510 -38.41 -13.73 2.22
CA ASP A 510 -39.08 -13.12 1.06
C ASP A 510 -38.06 -12.71 -0.04
N ALA A 511 -38.50 -12.62 -1.29
CA ALA A 511 -37.66 -12.16 -2.42
C ALA A 511 -37.26 -10.67 -2.35
N ASN A 512 -37.96 -9.88 -1.52
CA ASN A 512 -37.70 -8.45 -1.28
C ASN A 512 -36.92 -8.18 0.03
N CYS A 513 -36.56 -9.21 0.79
CA CYS A 513 -35.72 -9.05 1.99
C CYS A 513 -34.23 -9.09 1.64
N ARG A 514 -33.42 -8.30 2.34
CA ARG A 514 -31.95 -8.31 2.23
C ARG A 514 -31.39 -9.69 2.62
N SER A 515 -30.30 -10.11 1.97
CA SER A 515 -29.57 -11.33 2.31
C SER A 515 -29.29 -11.38 3.82
N PRO A 516 -29.50 -12.52 4.50
CA PRO A 516 -29.21 -12.66 5.93
C PRO A 516 -27.74 -12.38 6.29
N PHE A 517 -26.82 -12.62 5.34
CA PHE A 517 -25.39 -12.38 5.49
C PHE A 517 -24.86 -11.52 4.34
N ASP A 518 -23.97 -10.59 4.68
CA ASP A 518 -23.23 -9.76 3.73
C ASP A 518 -21.88 -10.40 3.34
N LEU A 519 -21.27 -11.16 4.25
CA LEU A 519 -19.98 -11.84 4.08
C LEU A 519 -20.02 -13.26 4.64
N ILE A 520 -19.46 -14.21 3.89
CA ILE A 520 -19.25 -15.60 4.32
C ILE A 520 -17.75 -15.89 4.31
N ILE A 521 -17.23 -16.42 5.42
CA ILE A 521 -15.81 -16.72 5.61
C ILE A 521 -15.60 -18.24 5.69
N GLY A 522 -14.68 -18.76 4.88
CA GLY A 522 -14.21 -20.15 4.91
C GLY A 522 -12.71 -20.24 5.15
N HIS A 523 -12.23 -21.41 5.60
CA HIS A 523 -10.85 -21.61 6.01
C HIS A 523 -10.19 -22.81 5.29
N SER A 524 -9.39 -22.53 4.26
CA SER A 524 -8.59 -23.49 3.46
C SER A 524 -9.33 -24.82 3.20
N ARG A 525 -8.61 -25.94 3.19
CA ARG A 525 -9.16 -27.28 3.05
C ARG A 525 -10.17 -27.69 4.13
N TYR A 526 -10.26 -26.94 5.22
CA TYR A 526 -11.06 -27.32 6.40
C TYR A 526 -12.53 -26.94 6.27
N SER A 527 -12.82 -25.77 5.69
CA SER A 527 -14.20 -25.29 5.57
C SER A 527 -14.49 -24.46 4.32
N SER A 528 -13.50 -24.09 3.50
CA SER A 528 -13.73 -23.27 2.30
C SER A 528 -14.70 -23.90 1.30
N ALA A 529 -14.64 -25.23 1.13
CA ALA A 529 -15.57 -25.93 0.26
C ALA A 529 -17.02 -25.86 0.75
N ALA A 530 -17.23 -25.94 2.07
CA ALA A 530 -18.55 -25.80 2.68
C ALA A 530 -19.04 -24.34 2.61
N ALA A 531 -18.19 -23.37 2.94
CA ALA A 531 -18.49 -21.94 2.86
C ALA A 531 -18.92 -21.52 1.45
N ALA A 532 -18.18 -21.96 0.42
CA ALA A 532 -18.53 -21.70 -0.97
C ALA A 532 -19.87 -22.33 -1.36
N LEU A 533 -20.14 -23.57 -0.93
CA LEU A 533 -21.44 -24.20 -1.18
C LEU A 533 -22.59 -23.47 -0.47
N VAL A 534 -22.39 -23.04 0.78
CA VAL A 534 -23.38 -22.27 1.54
C VAL A 534 -23.70 -20.96 0.83
N ARG A 535 -22.66 -20.24 0.36
CA ARG A 535 -22.82 -19.01 -0.44
C ARG A 535 -23.56 -19.29 -1.75
N ASP A 536 -23.09 -20.25 -2.55
CA ASP A 536 -23.62 -20.56 -3.88
C ASP A 536 -25.08 -21.03 -3.83
N ARG A 537 -25.46 -21.83 -2.82
CA ARG A 537 -26.80 -22.43 -2.73
C ARG A 537 -27.82 -21.56 -2.02
N PHE A 538 -27.40 -20.84 -0.96
CA PHE A 538 -28.34 -20.26 0.00
C PHE A 538 -28.23 -18.74 0.13
N TYR A 539 -27.04 -18.17 -0.08
CA TYR A 539 -26.78 -16.74 0.10
C TYR A 539 -25.98 -16.14 -1.05
N PRO A 540 -26.48 -16.18 -2.30
CA PRO A 540 -25.70 -15.83 -3.50
C PRO A 540 -25.30 -14.36 -3.57
N ALA A 541 -25.95 -13.47 -2.81
CA ALA A 541 -25.60 -12.06 -2.72
C ALA A 541 -24.48 -11.75 -1.70
N ALA A 542 -24.10 -12.71 -0.85
CA ALA A 542 -23.02 -12.53 0.11
C ALA A 542 -21.65 -12.65 -0.58
N LYS A 543 -20.72 -11.77 -0.20
CA LYS A 543 -19.31 -11.92 -0.60
C LYS A 543 -18.72 -13.16 0.07
N LEU A 544 -17.75 -13.81 -0.59
CA LEU A 544 -17.05 -14.98 -0.10
C LEU A 544 -15.57 -14.65 0.14
N ALA A 545 -15.13 -14.73 1.39
CA ALA A 545 -13.71 -14.65 1.76
C ALA A 545 -13.18 -16.03 2.16
N LEU A 546 -12.07 -16.46 1.55
CA LEU A 546 -11.46 -17.76 1.83
C LEU A 546 -10.04 -17.58 2.39
N ILE A 547 -9.81 -18.04 3.62
CA ILE A 547 -8.56 -17.87 4.35
C ILE A 547 -7.64 -19.09 4.17
N THR A 548 -6.44 -18.87 3.66
CA THR A 548 -5.37 -19.87 3.50
C THR A 548 -4.52 -19.94 4.77
N HIS A 549 -4.53 -21.10 5.43
CA HIS A 549 -3.87 -21.33 6.73
C HIS A 549 -2.55 -22.10 6.65
N THR A 550 -2.35 -22.89 5.60
CA THR A 550 -1.21 -23.81 5.48
C THR A 550 -0.80 -23.98 4.02
N SER A 551 0.47 -24.29 3.76
CA SER A 551 0.95 -24.78 2.47
C SER A 551 1.25 -26.29 2.56
N PRO A 552 0.34 -27.17 2.09
CA PRO A 552 0.57 -28.62 2.17
C PRO A 552 1.86 -29.06 1.46
N LEU A 553 2.13 -28.52 0.26
CA LEU A 553 3.30 -28.88 -0.54
C LEU A 553 4.61 -28.51 0.18
N ARG A 554 4.72 -27.26 0.64
CA ARG A 554 5.93 -26.81 1.36
C ARG A 554 6.07 -27.49 2.72
N LYS A 555 4.96 -27.87 3.36
CA LYS A 555 5.03 -28.63 4.61
C LYS A 555 5.46 -30.08 4.41
N ALA A 556 5.11 -30.70 3.28
CA ALA A 556 5.51 -32.08 2.98
C ALA A 556 7.03 -32.23 2.88
N ASP A 557 7.72 -31.16 2.55
CA ASP A 557 9.17 -31.12 2.57
C ASP A 557 9.75 -31.48 3.96
N ALA A 558 9.32 -30.81 5.02
CA ALA A 558 9.84 -31.08 6.36
C ALA A 558 9.09 -32.23 7.08
N ALA A 559 7.81 -32.45 6.74
CA ALA A 559 6.91 -33.30 7.51
C ALA A 559 6.14 -34.32 6.65
N TRP A 560 6.75 -34.89 5.60
CA TRP A 560 6.11 -35.89 4.72
C TRP A 560 5.49 -37.07 5.49
N ALA A 561 6.10 -37.49 6.61
CA ALA A 561 5.63 -38.60 7.43
C ALA A 561 4.26 -38.36 8.07
N TRP A 562 3.82 -37.09 8.16
CA TRP A 562 2.49 -36.73 8.64
C TRP A 562 1.40 -36.93 7.58
N TYR A 563 1.80 -36.96 6.31
CA TYR A 563 0.89 -37.12 5.18
C TYR A 563 0.83 -38.56 4.68
N GLY A 564 1.91 -39.34 4.84
CA GLY A 564 1.95 -40.74 4.42
C GLY A 564 3.07 -41.55 5.07
N GLY A 565 2.97 -42.88 4.99
CA GLY A 565 3.95 -43.80 5.58
C GLY A 565 5.31 -43.83 4.86
N SER A 566 5.38 -43.25 3.66
CA SER A 566 6.61 -43.03 2.89
C SER A 566 6.65 -41.61 2.34
N ARG A 567 7.87 -41.15 1.97
CA ARG A 567 8.06 -39.80 1.41
C ARG A 567 7.21 -39.57 0.16
N GLN A 568 7.14 -40.56 -0.73
CA GLN A 568 6.30 -40.50 -1.93
C GLN A 568 4.81 -40.31 -1.59
N GLN A 569 4.27 -41.17 -0.71
CA GLN A 569 2.87 -41.07 -0.29
C GLN A 569 2.56 -39.72 0.37
N GLY A 570 3.51 -39.19 1.15
CA GLY A 570 3.37 -37.88 1.77
C GLY A 570 3.24 -36.73 0.76
N TYR A 571 4.04 -36.76 -0.31
CA TYR A 571 3.91 -35.76 -1.38
C TYR A 571 2.64 -35.93 -2.22
N GLU A 572 2.22 -37.17 -2.49
CA GLU A 572 0.97 -37.46 -3.21
C GLU A 572 -0.23 -36.90 -2.44
N GLU A 573 -0.29 -37.13 -1.13
CA GLU A 573 -1.36 -36.59 -0.29
C GLU A 573 -1.28 -35.07 -0.15
N ALA A 574 -0.09 -34.51 0.04
CA ALA A 574 0.09 -33.05 0.06
C ALA A 574 -0.37 -32.39 -1.25
N THR A 575 -0.12 -33.03 -2.39
CA THR A 575 -0.60 -32.59 -3.70
C THR A 575 -2.12 -32.66 -3.77
N ARG A 576 -2.74 -33.76 -3.32
CA ARG A 576 -4.19 -33.89 -3.24
C ARG A 576 -4.83 -32.77 -2.40
N LEU A 577 -4.20 -32.41 -1.28
CA LEU A 577 -4.67 -31.34 -0.39
C LEU A 577 -4.51 -29.95 -1.02
N ALA A 578 -3.41 -29.70 -1.74
CA ALA A 578 -3.20 -28.47 -2.50
C ALA A 578 -4.26 -28.28 -3.61
N MET A 579 -4.64 -29.37 -4.31
CA MET A 579 -5.69 -29.34 -5.34
C MET A 579 -7.06 -28.90 -4.82
N LEU A 580 -7.33 -29.02 -3.52
CA LEU A 580 -8.57 -28.51 -2.93
C LEU A 580 -8.60 -26.98 -2.96
N ASP A 581 -7.49 -26.34 -2.60
CA ASP A 581 -7.36 -24.88 -2.62
C ASP A 581 -7.37 -24.36 -4.08
N GLU A 582 -6.71 -25.05 -5.01
CA GLU A 582 -6.71 -24.70 -6.45
C GLU A 582 -8.12 -24.67 -7.05
N ARG A 583 -9.00 -25.60 -6.63
CA ARG A 583 -10.37 -25.67 -7.13
C ARG A 583 -11.28 -24.62 -6.50
N ILE A 584 -11.05 -24.29 -5.23
CA ILE A 584 -11.99 -23.48 -4.43
C ILE A 584 -11.65 -21.99 -4.41
N LEU A 585 -10.36 -21.62 -4.38
CA LEU A 585 -9.92 -20.22 -4.30
C LEU A 585 -10.49 -19.35 -5.40
N PRO A 586 -10.59 -19.79 -6.67
CA PRO A 586 -11.12 -18.91 -7.70
C PRO A 586 -12.66 -18.86 -7.73
N LYS A 587 -13.35 -19.32 -6.66
CA LYS A 587 -14.74 -18.96 -6.35
C LYS A 587 -14.84 -17.76 -5.39
N ALA A 588 -13.76 -17.43 -4.70
CA ALA A 588 -13.75 -16.36 -3.71
C ALA A 588 -13.93 -14.99 -4.37
N ASP A 589 -14.53 -14.06 -3.62
CA ASP A 589 -14.47 -12.63 -3.91
C ASP A 589 -13.19 -12.03 -3.31
N LEU A 590 -12.71 -12.61 -2.20
CA LEU A 590 -11.45 -12.28 -1.54
C LEU A 590 -10.72 -13.55 -1.09
N ALA A 591 -9.51 -13.79 -1.59
CA ALA A 591 -8.58 -14.79 -1.08
C ALA A 591 -7.70 -14.14 0.00
N VAL A 592 -7.63 -14.73 1.18
CA VAL A 592 -6.93 -14.14 2.33
C VAL A 592 -5.77 -15.05 2.72
N GLY A 593 -4.55 -14.54 2.72
CA GLY A 593 -3.40 -15.26 3.27
C GLY A 593 -3.08 -14.79 4.68
N VAL A 594 -2.80 -15.73 5.59
CA VAL A 594 -2.30 -15.40 6.93
C VAL A 594 -0.81 -15.08 6.82
N GLY A 595 -0.49 -13.80 6.65
CA GLY A 595 0.84 -13.27 6.38
C GLY A 595 1.36 -13.47 4.94
N PRO A 596 2.56 -12.95 4.66
CA PRO A 596 3.11 -12.88 3.29
C PRO A 596 3.24 -14.24 2.60
N VAL A 597 3.79 -15.23 3.31
CA VAL A 597 4.05 -16.57 2.76
C VAL A 597 2.77 -17.26 2.32
N LEU A 598 1.71 -17.22 3.13
CA LEU A 598 0.43 -17.86 2.81
C LEU A 598 -0.41 -17.06 1.82
N THR A 599 -0.19 -15.75 1.72
CA THR A 599 -0.77 -14.91 0.65
C THR A 599 -0.20 -15.32 -0.71
N ASN A 600 1.12 -15.51 -0.80
CA ASN A 600 1.76 -16.02 -2.02
C ASN A 600 1.36 -17.47 -2.33
N GLU A 601 1.22 -18.33 -1.32
CA GLU A 601 0.67 -19.68 -1.53
C GLU A 601 -0.75 -19.62 -2.12
N ALA A 602 -1.62 -18.75 -1.62
CA ALA A 602 -2.97 -18.57 -2.14
C ALA A 602 -2.95 -18.15 -3.62
N ARG A 603 -2.08 -17.19 -4.00
CA ARG A 603 -1.90 -16.74 -5.39
C ARG A 603 -1.50 -17.88 -6.31
N GLU A 604 -0.50 -18.65 -5.89
CA GLU A 604 0.00 -19.78 -6.66
C GLU A 604 -1.07 -20.85 -6.86
N ARG A 605 -1.82 -21.20 -5.81
CA ARG A 605 -2.91 -22.19 -5.90
C ARG A 605 -4.05 -21.70 -6.77
N GLU A 606 -4.47 -20.44 -6.61
CA GLU A 606 -5.49 -19.83 -7.44
C GLU A 606 -5.07 -19.88 -8.92
N TRP A 607 -3.84 -19.51 -9.22
CA TRP A 607 -3.30 -19.54 -10.58
C TRP A 607 -3.30 -20.94 -11.19
N VAL A 608 -2.80 -21.95 -10.46
CA VAL A 608 -2.83 -23.34 -10.94
C VAL A 608 -4.27 -23.78 -11.19
N GLY A 609 -5.20 -23.34 -10.34
CA GLY A 609 -6.64 -23.49 -10.54
C GLY A 609 -7.13 -22.89 -11.85
N GLN A 610 -6.68 -21.70 -12.24
CA GLN A 610 -7.05 -21.05 -13.50
C GLN A 610 -6.64 -21.84 -14.74
N LEU A 611 -5.49 -22.54 -14.70
CA LEU A 611 -5.02 -23.38 -15.82
C LEU A 611 -6.00 -24.50 -16.19
N THR A 612 -6.94 -24.83 -15.29
CA THR A 612 -7.94 -25.88 -15.49
C THR A 612 -9.32 -25.35 -15.89
N ARG A 613 -9.49 -24.04 -16.14
CA ARG A 613 -10.79 -23.37 -16.40
C ARG A 613 -11.05 -22.99 -17.88
N PRO A 614 -12.32 -22.90 -18.31
CA PRO A 614 -12.70 -22.33 -19.61
C PRO A 614 -12.45 -20.81 -19.72
N ARG A 615 -11.99 -20.35 -20.89
CA ARG A 615 -11.46 -19.00 -21.22
C ARG A 615 -12.33 -17.76 -20.92
N TRP A 616 -13.61 -17.89 -20.59
CA TRP A 616 -14.52 -16.73 -20.47
C TRP A 616 -14.68 -16.18 -19.05
N SER A 617 -14.05 -16.80 -18.04
CA SER A 617 -14.08 -16.38 -16.62
C SER A 617 -12.65 -16.26 -16.09
N LEU A 618 -11.99 -15.14 -16.41
CA LEU A 618 -10.58 -14.85 -16.12
C LEU A 618 -10.36 -13.87 -14.95
N THR A 619 -11.42 -13.37 -14.32
CA THR A 619 -11.28 -12.51 -13.14
C THR A 619 -11.17 -13.37 -11.89
N GLY A 620 -9.94 -13.62 -11.44
CA GLY A 620 -9.65 -14.27 -10.15
C GLY A 620 -10.04 -13.39 -8.95
N PRO A 621 -9.95 -13.92 -7.71
CA PRO A 621 -10.24 -13.16 -6.50
C PRO A 621 -9.21 -12.04 -6.30
N ARG A 622 -9.59 -11.02 -5.52
CA ARG A 622 -8.60 -10.12 -4.91
C ARG A 622 -7.89 -10.86 -3.79
N PHE A 623 -6.64 -10.48 -3.52
CA PHE A 623 -5.86 -11.03 -2.41
C PHE A 623 -5.75 -10.03 -1.26
N HIS A 624 -5.84 -10.54 -0.04
CA HIS A 624 -5.59 -9.78 1.18
C HIS A 624 -4.58 -10.50 2.08
N GLU A 625 -3.52 -9.81 2.47
CA GLU A 625 -2.59 -10.28 3.49
C GLU A 625 -3.07 -9.85 4.87
N LEU A 626 -3.48 -10.83 5.67
CA LEU A 626 -3.90 -10.66 7.06
C LEU A 626 -2.74 -10.94 8.01
N ILE A 627 -2.46 -10.01 8.91
CA ILE A 627 -1.49 -10.20 10.00
C ILE A 627 -2.25 -10.59 11.27
N PRO A 628 -2.00 -11.79 11.85
CA PRO A 628 -2.58 -12.20 13.11
C PRO A 628 -2.41 -11.17 14.21
N GLY A 629 -3.43 -11.04 15.05
CA GLY A 629 -3.41 -10.11 16.18
C GLY A 629 -2.39 -10.50 17.24
N ALA A 630 -1.88 -9.49 17.95
CA ALA A 630 -1.09 -9.59 19.15
C ALA A 630 -1.94 -9.25 20.39
N HIS A 631 -1.74 -10.00 21.47
CA HIS A 631 -2.29 -9.67 22.78
C HIS A 631 -1.35 -8.71 23.50
N ILE A 632 -1.76 -7.45 23.62
CA ILE A 632 -0.95 -6.38 24.22
C ILE A 632 -1.15 -6.35 25.73
N VAL A 633 -0.06 -6.45 26.48
CA VAL A 633 -0.06 -6.24 27.93
C VAL A 633 0.08 -4.75 28.22
N LYS A 634 -0.80 -4.20 29.08
CA LYS A 634 -0.86 -2.77 29.39
C LYS A 634 0.15 -2.30 30.46
N ASP A 635 0.77 -3.23 31.18
CA ASP A 635 1.62 -2.95 32.35
C ASP A 635 3.01 -3.62 32.17
N ASP A 636 4.08 -2.83 32.15
CA ASP A 636 5.47 -3.29 31.95
C ASP A 636 6.06 -4.04 33.17
N LYS A 637 5.30 -4.11 34.27
CA LYS A 637 5.76 -4.66 35.56
C LYS A 637 5.99 -6.17 35.54
N ASP A 638 5.44 -6.87 34.54
CA ASP A 638 5.54 -8.33 34.42
C ASP A 638 6.75 -8.81 33.59
N ILE A 639 7.51 -7.90 32.95
CA ILE A 639 8.73 -8.28 32.22
C ILE A 639 9.86 -8.44 33.22
N ARG A 640 10.29 -9.69 33.45
CA ARG A 640 11.37 -10.01 34.37
C ARG A 640 12.66 -9.31 33.93
N ALA A 641 13.23 -8.47 34.80
CA ALA A 641 14.60 -8.02 34.64
C ALA A 641 15.56 -9.19 34.96
N ARG A 642 16.36 -9.61 33.98
CA ARG A 642 17.42 -10.62 34.17
C ARG A 642 18.42 -10.12 35.22
N ARG A 643 18.78 -10.98 36.19
CA ARG A 643 19.89 -10.70 37.11
C ARG A 643 21.22 -11.07 36.44
N PRO A 644 22.33 -10.39 36.73
CA PRO A 644 23.62 -10.63 36.06
C PRO A 644 24.04 -12.11 36.04
N ASP A 645 23.79 -12.83 37.14
CA ASP A 645 24.22 -14.21 37.37
C ASP A 645 23.17 -15.28 37.00
N ASP A 646 21.97 -14.89 36.54
CA ASP A 646 20.95 -15.86 36.11
C ASP A 646 21.41 -16.56 34.80
N PRO A 647 21.18 -17.87 34.61
CA PRO A 647 21.44 -18.49 33.31
C PRO A 647 20.61 -17.80 32.22
N PHE A 648 21.20 -17.60 31.04
CA PHE A 648 20.49 -17.04 29.88
C PHE A 648 19.55 -18.12 29.32
N LYS A 649 18.24 -17.84 29.34
CA LYS A 649 17.19 -18.81 29.02
C LYS A 649 16.65 -18.59 27.62
N VAL A 650 16.93 -19.55 26.75
CA VAL A 650 16.32 -19.66 25.43
C VAL A 650 15.05 -20.51 25.52
N LEU A 651 13.98 -20.11 24.86
CA LEU A 651 12.74 -20.87 24.79
C LEU A 651 12.37 -21.15 23.34
N LEU A 652 12.06 -22.42 23.04
CA LEU A 652 11.30 -22.79 21.85
C LEU A 652 9.93 -23.29 22.31
N ALA A 653 8.87 -22.64 21.85
CA ALA A 653 7.50 -23.04 22.13
C ALA A 653 6.81 -23.59 20.87
N GLY A 654 5.81 -24.44 21.08
CA GLY A 654 4.94 -24.95 20.03
C GLY A 654 4.95 -26.47 19.95
N ARG A 655 4.40 -27.01 18.87
CA ARG A 655 4.31 -28.46 18.66
C ARG A 655 5.69 -29.09 18.43
N ALA A 656 6.34 -29.57 19.48
CA ALA A 656 7.68 -30.15 19.39
C ALA A 656 7.71 -31.55 18.73
N ASP A 657 6.54 -32.13 18.47
CA ASP A 657 6.33 -33.30 17.61
C ASP A 657 6.36 -32.96 16.11
N ASP A 658 6.29 -31.68 15.74
CA ASP A 658 6.36 -31.20 14.36
C ASP A 658 7.82 -31.00 13.93
N PRO A 659 8.36 -31.85 13.03
CA PRO A 659 9.74 -31.74 12.59
C PRO A 659 10.01 -30.39 11.89
N ALA A 660 8.96 -29.73 11.37
CA ALA A 660 9.12 -28.42 10.74
C ALA A 660 9.47 -27.30 11.71
N LYS A 661 9.42 -27.51 13.04
CA LYS A 661 9.68 -26.48 14.07
C LYS A 661 11.17 -26.28 14.39
N GLY A 662 12.06 -27.11 13.85
CA GLY A 662 13.50 -26.94 14.02
C GLY A 662 13.99 -27.16 15.46
N VAL A 663 13.34 -28.06 16.22
CA VAL A 663 13.72 -28.36 17.61
C VAL A 663 15.20 -28.78 17.71
N ASP A 664 15.64 -29.65 16.80
CA ASP A 664 17.02 -30.14 16.78
C ASP A 664 18.02 -29.02 16.44
N ASP A 665 17.67 -28.12 15.50
CA ASP A 665 18.51 -26.95 15.18
C ASP A 665 18.69 -26.04 16.40
N ALA A 666 17.62 -25.80 17.16
CA ALA A 666 17.64 -24.98 18.37
C ALA A 666 18.55 -25.59 19.45
N ILE A 667 18.39 -26.91 19.69
CA ILE A 667 19.19 -27.67 20.65
C ILE A 667 20.66 -27.65 20.25
N HIS A 668 20.97 -27.95 18.98
CA HIS A 668 22.35 -27.95 18.49
C HIS A 668 22.98 -26.55 18.52
N ALA A 669 22.21 -25.48 18.29
CA ALA A 669 22.72 -24.12 18.36
C ALA A 669 23.14 -23.75 19.79
N VAL A 670 22.30 -24.06 20.77
CA VAL A 670 22.61 -23.80 22.20
C VAL A 670 23.72 -24.72 22.70
N TRP A 671 23.76 -25.98 22.26
CA TRP A 671 24.85 -26.91 22.56
C TRP A 671 26.19 -26.44 21.98
N LYS A 672 26.20 -25.93 20.75
CA LYS A 672 27.39 -25.33 20.13
C LYS A 672 27.95 -24.16 20.94
N LEU A 673 27.07 -23.30 21.47
CA LEU A 673 27.47 -22.21 22.35
C LEU A 673 28.10 -22.74 23.64
N ALA A 674 27.49 -23.74 24.27
CA ALA A 674 28.03 -24.36 25.47
C ALA A 674 29.41 -25.00 25.24
N GLU A 675 29.60 -25.74 24.14
CA GLU A 675 30.92 -26.31 23.78
C GLU A 675 31.98 -25.24 23.47
N SER A 676 31.57 -24.08 22.95
CA SER A 676 32.48 -22.96 22.68
C SER A 676 32.89 -22.15 23.92
N GLY A 677 32.47 -22.58 25.12
CA GLY A 677 32.83 -21.95 26.40
C GLY A 677 31.86 -20.86 26.87
N VAL A 678 30.65 -20.77 26.29
CA VAL A 678 29.59 -19.91 26.82
C VAL A 678 28.98 -20.57 28.05
N GLU A 679 29.43 -20.17 29.23
CA GLU A 679 28.89 -20.63 30.50
C GLU A 679 27.49 -20.03 30.77
N ASN A 680 26.65 -20.74 31.54
CA ASN A 680 25.33 -20.30 32.01
C ASN A 680 24.30 -19.99 30.90
N ILE A 681 24.13 -20.89 29.92
CA ILE A 681 23.04 -20.87 28.95
C ILE A 681 22.18 -22.15 29.05
N THR A 682 20.87 -22.03 28.90
CA THR A 682 19.94 -23.18 28.85
C THR A 682 18.86 -22.98 27.80
N ILE A 683 18.31 -24.07 27.26
CA ILE A 683 17.14 -24.05 26.39
C ILE A 683 15.99 -24.87 26.97
N ASP A 684 14.82 -24.26 27.02
CA ASP A 684 13.55 -24.91 27.37
C ASP A 684 12.74 -25.16 26.09
N ILE A 685 12.20 -26.37 25.94
CA ILE A 685 11.35 -26.78 24.82
C ILE A 685 9.93 -27.03 25.35
N LEU A 686 9.01 -26.12 25.06
CA LEU A 686 7.62 -26.20 25.49
C LEU A 686 6.74 -26.78 24.38
N GLY A 687 6.13 -27.94 24.64
CA GLY A 687 5.12 -28.53 23.78
C GLY A 687 5.40 -29.95 23.29
N VAL A 688 6.16 -30.70 24.07
CA VAL A 688 6.39 -32.13 23.84
C VAL A 688 5.14 -32.93 24.21
N PRO A 689 4.78 -34.01 23.47
CA PRO A 689 3.75 -34.94 23.92
C PRO A 689 4.05 -35.45 25.33
N ILE A 690 3.06 -35.44 26.23
CA ILE A 690 3.28 -35.73 27.66
C ILE A 690 3.97 -37.08 27.93
N GLY A 691 3.70 -38.10 27.11
CA GLY A 691 4.33 -39.42 27.21
C GLY A 691 5.73 -39.53 26.59
N GLU A 692 6.23 -38.49 25.93
CA GLU A 692 7.56 -38.46 25.30
C GLU A 692 8.59 -37.62 26.07
N VAL A 693 8.17 -36.84 27.07
CA VAL A 693 9.03 -35.89 27.79
C VAL A 693 10.26 -36.58 28.40
N GLU A 694 10.05 -37.64 29.18
CA GLU A 694 11.14 -38.36 29.87
C GLU A 694 12.12 -39.00 28.86
N LYS A 695 11.58 -39.66 27.84
CA LYS A 695 12.38 -40.31 26.79
C LYS A 695 13.26 -39.29 26.04
N ARG A 696 12.69 -38.16 25.61
CA ARG A 696 13.46 -37.12 24.91
C ARG A 696 14.50 -36.48 25.81
N GLN A 697 14.21 -36.35 27.11
CA GLN A 697 15.17 -35.84 28.10
C GLN A 697 16.39 -36.78 28.23
N GLU A 698 16.17 -38.10 28.32
CA GLU A 698 17.27 -39.08 28.36
C GLU A 698 18.12 -39.05 27.09
N GLU A 699 17.49 -38.96 25.92
CA GLU A 699 18.18 -38.90 24.62
C GLU A 699 19.05 -37.64 24.50
N VAL A 700 18.54 -36.46 24.90
CA VAL A 700 19.29 -35.20 24.79
C VAL A 700 20.41 -35.10 25.83
N ASP A 701 20.21 -35.63 27.04
CA ASP A 701 21.22 -35.63 28.10
C ASP A 701 22.40 -36.53 27.70
N GLN A 702 22.11 -37.68 27.08
CA GLN A 702 23.14 -38.56 26.49
C GLN A 702 23.85 -37.91 25.30
N MET A 703 23.11 -37.23 24.42
CA MET A 703 23.66 -36.58 23.24
C MET A 703 24.60 -35.42 23.59
N THR A 704 24.20 -34.57 24.54
CA THR A 704 24.93 -33.33 24.85
C THR A 704 26.03 -33.54 25.89
N GLY A 705 25.88 -34.51 26.80
CA GLY A 705 26.79 -34.73 27.92
C GLY A 705 26.85 -33.58 28.93
N ILE A 706 25.97 -32.57 28.81
CA ILE A 706 25.92 -31.36 29.66
C ILE A 706 24.58 -31.37 30.43
N PRO A 707 24.59 -31.67 31.74
CA PRO A 707 23.37 -31.75 32.52
C PRO A 707 22.56 -30.44 32.50
N ALA A 708 21.24 -30.55 32.32
CA ALA A 708 20.29 -29.44 32.37
C ALA A 708 20.48 -28.33 31.31
N LEU A 709 21.28 -28.57 30.27
CA LEU A 709 21.40 -27.69 29.11
C LEU A 709 20.06 -27.55 28.38
N VAL A 710 19.33 -28.67 28.23
CA VAL A 710 18.03 -28.75 27.57
C VAL A 710 16.99 -29.23 28.57
N ARG A 711 15.80 -28.62 28.58
CA ARG A 711 14.65 -29.07 29.39
C ARG A 711 13.40 -29.19 28.54
N PHE A 712 12.76 -30.35 28.57
CA PHE A 712 11.49 -30.57 27.87
C PHE A 712 10.28 -30.36 28.79
N HIS A 713 9.28 -29.62 28.30
CA HIS A 713 8.01 -29.38 28.98
C HIS A 713 6.85 -29.92 28.15
N PRO A 714 5.81 -30.51 28.80
CA PRO A 714 4.67 -31.05 28.09
C PRO A 714 3.86 -29.95 27.39
N PHE A 715 3.10 -30.34 26.36
CA PHE A 715 2.09 -29.49 25.74
C PHE A 715 1.06 -28.99 26.76
N SER A 716 0.76 -27.69 26.69
CA SER A 716 -0.25 -27.02 27.53
C SER A 716 -1.28 -26.30 26.67
N ASN A 717 -2.55 -26.48 26.98
CA ASN A 717 -3.67 -25.67 26.47
C ASN A 717 -4.02 -24.50 27.42
N ASP A 718 -3.38 -24.40 28.59
CA ASP A 718 -3.53 -23.29 29.52
C ASP A 718 -2.67 -22.10 29.04
N GLN A 719 -3.34 -21.05 28.56
CA GLN A 719 -2.70 -19.82 28.10
C GLN A 719 -1.89 -19.11 29.20
N HIS A 720 -2.26 -19.26 30.48
CA HIS A 720 -1.47 -18.70 31.57
C HIS A 720 -0.13 -19.42 31.75
N VAL A 721 -0.11 -20.75 31.56
CA VAL A 721 1.15 -21.51 31.58
C VAL A 721 2.05 -21.07 30.43
N VAL A 722 1.51 -21.00 29.21
CA VAL A 722 2.25 -20.59 28.01
C VAL A 722 2.81 -19.17 28.17
N ARG A 723 1.97 -18.22 28.63
CA ARG A 723 2.41 -16.83 28.88
C ARG A 723 3.50 -16.74 29.94
N ARG A 724 3.39 -17.50 31.04
CA ARG A 724 4.45 -17.54 32.07
C ARG A 724 5.75 -18.11 31.53
N SER A 725 5.70 -19.11 30.65
CA SER A 725 6.89 -19.63 29.99
C SER A 725 7.57 -18.57 29.13
N TYR A 726 6.81 -17.81 28.32
CA TYR A 726 7.36 -16.67 27.58
C TYR A 726 8.02 -15.66 28.51
N GLN A 727 7.31 -15.20 29.55
CA GLN A 727 7.82 -14.20 30.51
C GLN A 727 9.04 -14.68 31.31
N ALA A 728 9.28 -15.99 31.38
CA ALA A 728 10.44 -16.57 32.05
C ALA A 728 11.68 -16.70 31.15
N ALA A 729 11.55 -16.51 29.84
CA ALA A 729 12.62 -16.60 28.85
C ALA A 729 13.32 -15.24 28.65
N ASP A 730 14.62 -15.28 28.38
CA ASP A 730 15.38 -14.10 27.94
C ASP A 730 15.31 -13.91 26.42
N LEU A 731 15.09 -15.02 25.69
CA LEU A 731 14.94 -15.04 24.24
C LEU A 731 14.03 -16.20 23.82
N VAL A 732 13.05 -15.92 22.96
CA VAL A 732 12.27 -16.95 22.25
C VAL A 732 12.87 -17.17 20.86
N VAL A 733 12.95 -18.42 20.40
CA VAL A 733 13.45 -18.77 19.06
C VAL A 733 12.41 -19.55 18.26
N MET A 734 12.32 -19.25 16.96
CA MET A 734 11.50 -19.97 15.99
C MET A 734 12.35 -20.40 14.77
N PRO A 735 13.20 -21.42 14.93
CA PRO A 735 14.09 -21.91 13.87
C PRO A 735 13.40 -22.85 12.87
N SER A 736 12.08 -22.69 12.69
CA SER A 736 11.26 -23.54 11.84
C SER A 736 11.88 -23.70 10.45
N THR A 737 11.93 -24.93 9.93
CA THR A 737 12.37 -25.20 8.56
C THR A 737 11.29 -24.86 7.53
N HIS A 738 10.03 -24.86 7.97
CA HIS A 738 8.90 -24.31 7.22
C HIS A 738 7.83 -23.80 8.19
N GLU A 739 7.39 -22.56 8.01
CA GLU A 739 6.34 -21.96 8.82
C GLU A 739 5.41 -21.12 7.93
N GLY A 740 4.09 -21.32 8.07
CA GLY A 740 3.11 -20.53 7.31
C GLY A 740 3.14 -19.06 7.73
N PHE A 741 2.87 -18.79 9.01
CA PHE A 741 3.06 -17.48 9.61
C PHE A 741 3.94 -17.57 10.86
N GLY A 742 3.48 -18.31 11.87
CA GLY A 742 4.18 -18.44 13.15
C GLY A 742 3.62 -17.49 14.21
N MET A 743 2.43 -17.76 14.72
CA MET A 743 1.72 -16.89 15.68
C MET A 743 2.46 -16.63 17.00
N ILE A 744 3.40 -17.50 17.36
CA ILE A 744 4.30 -17.27 18.51
C ILE A 744 5.00 -15.91 18.37
N PHE A 745 5.30 -15.46 17.14
CA PHE A 745 5.85 -14.13 16.90
C PHE A 745 4.96 -13.02 17.44
N THR A 746 3.67 -13.01 17.10
CA THR A 746 2.75 -11.95 17.54
C THR A 746 2.42 -12.06 19.04
N GLU A 747 2.37 -13.28 19.56
CA GLU A 747 2.23 -13.55 21.01
C GLU A 747 3.41 -12.96 21.80
N VAL A 748 4.65 -13.28 21.42
CA VAL A 748 5.86 -12.88 22.14
C VAL A 748 6.19 -11.41 21.94
N ALA A 749 6.06 -10.89 20.72
CA ALA A 749 6.22 -9.47 20.43
C ALA A 749 5.16 -8.63 21.17
N GLY A 750 3.92 -9.13 21.30
CA GLY A 750 2.87 -8.51 22.12
C GLY A 750 3.20 -8.43 23.62
N LEU A 751 4.11 -9.28 24.11
CA LEU A 751 4.63 -9.25 25.49
C LEU A 751 5.89 -8.40 25.66
N GLY A 752 6.49 -7.89 24.57
CA GLY A 752 7.76 -7.14 24.64
C GLY A 752 8.97 -7.99 25.02
N ILE A 753 8.96 -9.27 24.64
CA ILE A 753 10.04 -10.24 24.92
C ILE A 753 10.90 -10.41 23.65
N PRO A 754 12.24 -10.49 23.76
CA PRO A 754 13.10 -10.74 22.61
C PRO A 754 12.74 -12.03 21.88
N ILE A 755 12.69 -11.97 20.55
CA ILE A 755 12.41 -13.13 19.70
C ILE A 755 13.32 -13.14 18.48
N LEU A 756 13.74 -14.35 18.06
CA LEU A 756 14.38 -14.61 16.77
C LEU A 756 13.52 -15.54 15.91
N VAL A 757 13.31 -15.19 14.65
CA VAL A 757 12.55 -15.97 13.66
C VAL A 757 13.35 -16.17 12.37
N THR A 758 13.11 -17.27 11.66
CA THR A 758 13.67 -17.50 10.31
C THR A 758 13.08 -16.52 9.28
N GLU A 759 13.90 -16.09 8.31
CA GLU A 759 13.45 -15.23 7.19
C GLU A 759 12.36 -15.88 6.32
N ASP A 760 12.33 -17.22 6.25
CA ASP A 760 11.40 -17.97 5.41
C ASP A 760 10.00 -18.13 6.02
N SER A 761 9.79 -17.69 7.26
CA SER A 761 8.48 -17.68 7.90
C SER A 761 7.64 -16.47 7.50
N GLY A 762 6.31 -16.59 7.52
CA GLY A 762 5.44 -15.42 7.31
C GLY A 762 5.69 -14.30 8.34
N ALA A 763 6.02 -14.64 9.58
CA ALA A 763 6.44 -13.68 10.60
C ALA A 763 7.76 -12.99 10.25
N GLY A 764 8.76 -13.73 9.76
CA GLY A 764 10.05 -13.18 9.31
C GLY A 764 9.89 -12.23 8.14
N GLN A 765 9.12 -12.61 7.11
CA GLN A 765 8.82 -11.73 5.98
C GLN A 765 8.04 -10.48 6.40
N PHE A 766 7.10 -10.61 7.35
CA PHE A 766 6.41 -9.45 7.93
C PHE A 766 7.36 -8.53 8.70
N ALA A 767 8.28 -9.10 9.50
CA ALA A 767 9.28 -8.34 10.26
C ALA A 767 10.28 -7.61 9.35
N LEU A 768 10.59 -8.15 8.17
CA LEU A 768 11.44 -7.51 7.17
C LEU A 768 10.71 -6.44 6.33
N ASP A 769 9.38 -6.29 6.48
CA ASP A 769 8.63 -5.28 5.74
C ASP A 769 8.85 -3.88 6.31
N ARG A 770 9.77 -3.14 5.68
CA ARG A 770 10.15 -1.78 6.06
C ARG A 770 9.02 -0.75 5.99
N SER A 771 7.93 -1.05 5.29
CA SER A 771 6.75 -0.18 5.27
C SER A 771 5.87 -0.33 6.52
N ARG A 772 6.08 -1.40 7.29
CA ARG A 772 5.26 -1.79 8.45
C ARG A 772 6.07 -1.89 9.75
N ILE A 773 7.30 -2.40 9.65
CA ILE A 773 8.24 -2.57 10.76
C ILE A 773 9.54 -1.81 10.43
N PRO A 774 10.07 -0.96 11.34
CA PRO A 774 11.38 -0.31 11.15
C PRO A 774 12.49 -1.31 10.81
N ALA A 775 13.37 -0.97 9.88
CA ALA A 775 14.40 -1.86 9.35
C ALA A 775 15.30 -2.42 10.46
N GLU A 776 15.67 -1.58 11.43
CA GLU A 776 16.54 -1.94 12.55
C GLU A 776 15.89 -3.01 13.45
N LEU A 777 14.56 -3.00 13.57
CA LEU A 777 13.82 -3.99 14.34
C LEU A 777 13.70 -5.30 13.57
N GLY A 778 13.43 -5.23 12.25
CA GLY A 778 13.45 -6.40 11.37
C GLY A 778 14.79 -7.13 11.43
N ASP A 779 15.89 -6.41 11.22
CA ASP A 779 17.26 -6.95 11.27
C ASP A 779 17.62 -7.49 12.68
N ALA A 780 17.00 -6.98 13.74
CA ALA A 780 17.23 -7.45 15.10
C ALA A 780 16.53 -8.78 15.42
N VAL A 781 15.37 -9.06 14.81
CA VAL A 781 14.54 -10.23 15.14
C VAL A 781 14.58 -11.33 14.09
N VAL A 782 15.10 -11.06 12.89
CA VAL A 782 15.18 -12.04 11.82
C VAL A 782 16.58 -12.66 11.74
N VAL A 783 16.61 -13.96 11.51
CA VAL A 783 17.81 -14.74 11.19
C VAL A 783 17.76 -15.03 9.69
N MET A 784 18.75 -14.54 8.95
CA MET A 784 18.87 -14.70 7.50
C MET A 784 19.45 -16.08 7.19
N ASP A 785 18.66 -17.12 7.43
CA ASP A 785 19.05 -18.51 7.31
C ASP A 785 18.53 -19.14 6.01
N GLU A 786 19.36 -19.93 5.34
CA GLU A 786 18.90 -20.63 4.14
C GLU A 786 17.85 -21.71 4.46
N LYS A 787 17.05 -22.07 3.45
CA LYS A 787 16.12 -23.21 3.49
C LYS A 787 16.85 -24.47 3.95
N ALA A 788 16.59 -24.90 5.17
CA ALA A 788 17.20 -26.05 5.84
C ALA A 788 16.85 -27.43 5.24
N TYR A 789 16.19 -27.46 4.08
CA TYR A 789 15.56 -28.67 3.59
C TYR A 789 16.57 -29.77 3.27
N GLY A 790 16.46 -30.88 4.01
CA GLY A 790 17.29 -32.07 3.82
C GLY A 790 18.71 -31.96 4.37
N ILE A 791 19.05 -30.89 5.08
CA ILE A 791 20.28 -30.78 5.87
C ILE A 791 19.96 -31.33 7.26
N PRO A 792 20.50 -32.49 7.67
CA PRO A 792 20.31 -32.97 9.03
C PRO A 792 20.85 -31.93 10.02
N ALA A 793 20.06 -31.60 11.02
CA ALA A 793 20.51 -30.75 12.11
C ALA A 793 21.75 -31.37 12.74
N SER A 794 22.78 -30.55 12.94
CA SER A 794 24.10 -31.00 13.37
C SER A 794 24.87 -29.82 13.93
N ILE A 795 25.67 -30.05 14.96
CA ILE A 795 26.55 -29.02 15.54
C ILE A 795 27.53 -28.42 14.51
N LYS A 796 27.82 -29.17 13.43
CA LYS A 796 28.68 -28.74 12.31
C LYS A 796 27.92 -28.04 11.18
N SER A 797 26.59 -28.02 11.22
CA SER A 797 25.75 -27.37 10.20
C SER A 797 25.99 -25.84 10.17
N SER A 798 26.03 -25.27 8.96
CA SER A 798 26.12 -23.81 8.74
C SER A 798 24.93 -23.09 9.35
N ARG A 799 23.72 -23.60 9.12
CA ARG A 799 22.47 -23.12 9.72
C ARG A 799 22.54 -23.05 11.25
N VAL A 800 22.98 -24.13 11.88
CA VAL A 800 23.14 -24.19 13.35
C VAL A 800 24.18 -23.16 13.82
N GLY A 801 25.26 -22.96 13.06
CA GLY A 801 26.24 -21.91 13.33
C GLY A 801 25.61 -20.51 13.34
N LEU A 802 24.83 -20.18 12.31
CA LEU A 802 24.15 -18.89 12.21
C LEU A 802 23.17 -18.66 13.37
N TRP A 803 22.35 -19.67 13.71
CA TRP A 803 21.45 -19.58 14.86
C TRP A 803 22.19 -19.42 16.18
N ALA A 804 23.29 -20.16 16.39
CA ALA A 804 24.13 -20.02 17.56
C ALA A 804 24.70 -18.58 17.67
N ASP A 805 25.20 -18.03 16.57
CA ASP A 805 25.77 -16.69 16.54
C ASP A 805 24.71 -15.62 16.87
N ARG A 806 23.51 -15.73 16.28
CA ARG A 806 22.42 -14.80 16.54
C ARG A 806 21.91 -14.89 17.98
N ILE A 807 21.77 -16.10 18.54
CA ILE A 807 21.46 -16.30 19.96
C ILE A 807 22.54 -15.65 20.84
N ASN A 808 23.82 -15.84 20.52
CA ASN A 808 24.92 -15.28 21.30
C ASN A 808 25.00 -13.75 21.19
N GLN A 809 24.68 -13.17 20.03
CA GLN A 809 24.62 -11.71 19.85
C GLN A 809 23.53 -11.08 20.73
N VAL A 810 22.35 -11.71 20.82
CA VAL A 810 21.29 -11.29 21.75
C VAL A 810 21.76 -11.42 23.21
N ARG A 811 22.39 -12.55 23.56
CA ARG A 811 22.93 -12.81 24.91
C ARG A 811 23.99 -11.79 25.33
N GLN A 812 24.88 -11.39 24.42
CA GLN A 812 25.94 -10.40 24.68
C GLN A 812 25.39 -8.98 24.82
N ASN A 813 24.23 -8.69 24.21
CA ASN A 813 23.61 -7.36 24.20
C ASN A 813 22.17 -7.36 24.76
N PRO A 814 21.94 -7.86 25.99
CA PRO A 814 20.59 -8.11 26.50
C PRO A 814 19.78 -6.82 26.70
N ILE A 815 20.45 -5.71 27.05
CA ILE A 815 19.79 -4.41 27.20
C ILE A 815 19.26 -3.93 25.84
N GLN A 816 20.05 -4.07 24.77
CA GLN A 816 19.63 -3.68 23.43
C GLN A 816 18.52 -4.61 22.92
N ALA A 817 18.62 -5.91 23.18
CA ALA A 817 17.57 -6.88 22.82
C ALA A 817 16.23 -6.53 23.46
N VAL A 818 16.20 -6.19 24.76
CA VAL A 818 14.99 -5.76 25.47
C VAL A 818 14.46 -4.43 24.92
N ARG A 819 15.34 -3.48 24.56
CA ARG A 819 14.90 -2.24 23.90
C ARG A 819 14.23 -2.51 22.56
N ASN A 820 14.86 -3.30 21.70
CA ASN A 820 14.29 -3.69 20.42
C ASN A 820 12.96 -4.42 20.59
N ALA A 821 12.85 -5.32 21.59
CA ALA A 821 11.60 -6.01 21.89
C ALA A 821 10.48 -5.08 22.37
N ARG A 822 10.80 -4.04 23.16
CA ARG A 822 9.85 -3.00 23.58
C ARG A 822 9.41 -2.10 22.42
N GLU A 823 10.33 -1.74 21.55
CA GLU A 823 10.02 -0.98 20.34
C GLU A 823 9.13 -1.80 19.40
N LEU A 824 9.43 -3.10 19.20
CA LEU A 824 8.58 -4.01 18.46
C LEU A 824 7.20 -4.15 19.13
N HIS A 825 7.13 -4.28 20.45
CA HIS A 825 5.87 -4.28 21.19
C HIS A 825 5.02 -3.05 20.90
N ASN A 826 5.64 -1.85 20.88
CA ASN A 826 4.94 -0.60 20.56
C ASN A 826 4.36 -0.63 19.15
N VAL A 827 5.09 -1.17 18.18
CA VAL A 827 4.58 -1.38 16.81
C VAL A 827 3.42 -2.38 16.81
N MET A 828 3.56 -3.50 17.54
CA MET A 828 2.53 -4.53 17.65
C MET A 828 1.24 -4.06 18.32
N ARG A 829 1.23 -2.94 19.06
CA ARG A 829 -0.02 -2.29 19.52
C ARG A 829 -0.94 -1.89 18.37
N GLY A 830 -0.37 -1.64 17.20
CA GLY A 830 -1.08 -1.43 15.94
C GLY A 830 -1.68 -2.71 15.34
N TYR A 831 -1.39 -3.90 15.86
CA TYR A 831 -1.79 -5.18 15.26
C TYR A 831 -2.56 -6.05 16.26
N SER A 832 -3.73 -5.60 16.72
CA SER A 832 -4.61 -6.40 17.58
C SER A 832 -5.53 -7.31 16.74
N TRP A 833 -6.23 -8.26 17.38
CA TRP A 833 -7.24 -9.06 16.68
C TRP A 833 -8.42 -8.24 16.17
N ALA A 834 -8.77 -7.13 16.85
CA ALA A 834 -9.76 -6.18 16.35
C ALA A 834 -9.26 -5.50 15.07
N HIS A 835 -7.99 -5.11 15.01
CA HIS A 835 -7.39 -4.55 13.80
C HIS A 835 -7.33 -5.55 12.64
N ALA A 836 -7.00 -6.82 12.91
CA ALA A 836 -7.01 -7.87 11.90
C ALA A 836 -8.43 -8.12 11.35
N ALA A 837 -9.43 -8.10 12.23
CA ALA A 837 -10.83 -8.24 11.86
C ALA A 837 -11.34 -7.03 11.05
N GLU A 838 -10.96 -5.80 11.43
CA GLU A 838 -11.27 -4.56 10.72
C GLU A 838 -10.67 -4.58 9.30
N ALA A 839 -9.38 -4.87 9.18
CA ALA A 839 -8.68 -4.97 7.90
C ALA A 839 -9.31 -6.02 6.98
N LEU A 840 -9.64 -7.21 7.51
CA LEU A 840 -10.33 -8.25 6.75
C LEU A 840 -11.70 -7.79 6.24
N LEU A 841 -12.48 -7.16 7.12
CA LEU A 841 -13.82 -6.71 6.79
C LEU A 841 -13.80 -5.62 5.72
N ASP A 842 -12.88 -4.65 5.84
CA ASP A 842 -12.71 -3.58 4.87
C ASP A 842 -12.23 -4.13 3.53
N ALA A 843 -11.21 -4.99 3.54
CA ALA A 843 -10.71 -5.64 2.34
C ALA A 843 -11.81 -6.43 1.62
N ALA A 844 -12.72 -7.06 2.37
CA ALA A 844 -13.85 -7.80 1.80
C ALA A 844 -14.95 -6.87 1.29
N MET A 845 -15.37 -5.89 2.09
CA MET A 845 -16.61 -5.15 1.88
C MET A 845 -16.42 -3.87 1.04
N GLU A 846 -15.31 -3.17 1.20
CA GLU A 846 -15.06 -1.89 0.54
C GLU A 846 -14.48 -2.04 -0.88
N HIS A 847 -14.73 -1.01 -1.70
CA HIS A 847 -14.18 -0.93 -3.05
C HIS A 847 -12.71 -0.50 -2.99
N HIS A 848 -11.81 -1.48 -3.12
CA HIS A 848 -10.37 -1.28 -3.26
C HIS A 848 -9.93 -1.74 -4.65
N GLU A 849 -9.10 -0.93 -5.31
CA GLU A 849 -8.40 -1.34 -6.52
C GLU A 849 -7.25 -2.31 -6.17
N GLY A 850 -7.36 -3.55 -6.64
CA GLY A 850 -6.28 -4.54 -6.50
C GLY A 850 -6.21 -5.25 -5.15
N ASP A 851 -5.03 -5.78 -4.85
CA ASP A 851 -4.77 -6.58 -3.65
C ASP A 851 -4.29 -5.71 -2.50
N THR A 852 -4.54 -6.16 -1.28
CA THR A 852 -4.29 -5.36 -0.08
C THR A 852 -3.41 -6.10 0.93
N VAL A 853 -2.71 -5.32 1.74
CA VAL A 853 -2.00 -5.80 2.92
C VAL A 853 -2.50 -5.06 4.15
N GLN A 854 -2.64 -5.77 5.27
CA GLN A 854 -2.92 -5.16 6.55
C GLN A 854 -1.70 -4.37 7.05
N THR A 855 -1.96 -3.13 7.46
CA THR A 855 -1.02 -2.28 8.22
C THR A 855 -1.55 -2.02 9.63
N ALA A 856 -0.82 -1.22 10.40
CA ALA A 856 -1.20 -0.87 11.76
C ALA A 856 -2.60 -0.23 11.83
N HIS A 857 -3.28 -0.46 12.95
CA HIS A 857 -4.59 0.08 13.30
C HIS A 857 -5.71 -0.34 12.33
N GLY A 858 -5.60 -1.54 11.74
CA GLY A 858 -6.61 -2.10 10.84
C GLY A 858 -6.64 -1.45 9.46
N SER A 859 -5.65 -0.62 9.13
CA SER A 859 -5.60 0.09 7.86
C SER A 859 -5.10 -0.83 6.74
N LEU A 860 -5.36 -0.44 5.48
CA LEU A 860 -5.01 -1.20 4.29
C LEU A 860 -4.06 -0.40 3.40
N LEU A 861 -3.03 -1.07 2.87
CA LEU A 861 -2.22 -0.57 1.76
C LEU A 861 -2.37 -1.50 0.55
N PRO A 862 -2.21 -0.99 -0.68
CA PRO A 862 -2.04 -1.84 -1.85
C PRO A 862 -0.82 -2.75 -1.66
N TYR A 863 -0.94 -4.04 -2.02
CA TYR A 863 0.19 -4.98 -1.96
C TYR A 863 1.34 -4.50 -2.86
N ARG A 864 2.56 -4.50 -2.30
CA ARG A 864 3.81 -4.29 -3.02
C ARG A 864 4.86 -5.33 -2.58
N PRO A 865 5.78 -5.74 -3.47
CA PRO A 865 6.89 -6.61 -3.10
C PRO A 865 7.79 -5.97 -2.04
N LEU A 866 8.32 -6.78 -1.12
CA LEU A 866 9.32 -6.36 -0.12
C LEU A 866 10.65 -6.00 -0.80
N LEU A 867 10.88 -4.71 -1.04
CA LEU A 867 12.11 -4.16 -1.62
C LEU A 867 12.67 -3.05 -0.72
N SER A 868 13.99 -2.81 -0.76
CA SER A 868 14.55 -1.64 -0.08
C SER A 868 13.99 -0.36 -0.72
N PRO A 869 13.79 0.73 0.04
CA PRO A 869 13.28 1.99 -0.52
C PRO A 869 14.10 2.51 -1.70
N GLU A 870 15.43 2.33 -1.68
CA GLU A 870 16.33 2.75 -2.75
C GLU A 870 16.15 1.91 -4.02
N VAL A 871 15.98 0.59 -3.87
CA VAL A 871 15.68 -0.31 -4.98
C VAL A 871 14.34 0.05 -5.59
N ASP A 872 13.30 0.16 -4.78
CA ASP A 872 11.93 0.48 -5.20
C ASP A 872 11.84 1.85 -5.90
N ALA A 873 12.57 2.86 -5.41
CA ALA A 873 12.66 4.18 -6.07
C ALA A 873 13.37 4.09 -7.44
N SER A 874 14.44 3.31 -7.52
CA SER A 874 15.21 3.13 -8.77
C SER A 874 14.42 2.36 -9.83
N LEU A 875 13.68 1.32 -9.44
CA LEU A 875 12.76 0.59 -10.31
C LEU A 875 11.67 1.51 -10.89
N ARG A 876 11.05 2.35 -10.05
CA ARG A 876 10.08 3.35 -10.51
C ARG A 876 10.69 4.39 -11.44
N CYS A 877 11.89 4.87 -11.15
CA CYS A 877 12.58 5.81 -12.04
C CYS A 877 12.81 5.17 -13.42
N ALA A 878 13.15 3.87 -13.47
CA ALA A 878 13.36 3.16 -14.71
C ALA A 878 12.08 2.97 -15.58
N THR A 879 10.87 3.24 -15.07
CA THR A 879 9.67 3.18 -15.91
C THR A 879 9.60 4.34 -16.90
N THR A 880 10.31 5.45 -16.66
CA THR A 880 10.25 6.65 -17.52
C THR A 880 10.92 6.46 -18.88
N ILE A 881 11.69 5.38 -19.06
CA ILE A 881 12.39 5.10 -20.32
C ILE A 881 11.52 4.31 -21.31
N ARG A 882 10.36 3.80 -20.86
CA ARG A 882 9.43 2.99 -21.66
C ARG A 882 8.86 3.82 -22.80
N ASN A 883 8.75 3.21 -23.97
CA ASN A 883 8.17 3.86 -25.15
C ASN A 883 7.60 2.84 -26.14
N HIS A 884 6.79 3.31 -27.08
CA HIS A 884 6.16 2.49 -28.13
C HIS A 884 7.09 1.62 -28.98
N ASN A 885 8.39 1.95 -29.07
CA ASN A 885 9.37 1.23 -29.90
C ASN A 885 10.17 0.19 -29.11
N GLY A 886 10.02 0.13 -27.78
CA GLY A 886 10.75 -0.80 -26.92
C GLY A 886 12.26 -0.54 -26.82
N VAL A 887 12.75 0.60 -27.32
CA VAL A 887 14.17 0.99 -27.28
C VAL A 887 14.29 2.34 -26.57
N PRO A 888 14.92 2.43 -25.39
CA PRO A 888 14.93 3.65 -24.59
C PRO A 888 15.74 4.79 -25.25
N GLU A 889 15.28 6.03 -25.06
CA GLU A 889 16.06 7.21 -25.45
C GLU A 889 17.32 7.32 -24.59
N ARG A 890 18.47 7.60 -25.24
CA ARG A 890 19.78 7.65 -24.54
C ARG A 890 19.80 8.64 -23.37
N GLU A 891 19.15 9.79 -23.51
CA GLU A 891 19.11 10.82 -22.46
C GLU A 891 18.30 10.37 -21.24
N GLN A 892 17.16 9.70 -21.47
CA GLN A 892 16.31 9.17 -20.41
C GLN A 892 17.00 8.02 -19.67
N ALA A 893 17.62 7.09 -20.40
CA ALA A 893 18.40 6.02 -19.80
C ALA A 893 19.57 6.56 -18.96
N ALA A 894 20.27 7.60 -19.45
CA ALA A 894 21.33 8.25 -18.68
C ALA A 894 20.82 8.97 -17.42
N ALA A 895 19.60 9.54 -17.45
CA ALA A 895 18.98 10.15 -16.28
C ALA A 895 18.68 9.12 -15.18
N VAL A 896 18.20 7.92 -15.55
CA VAL A 896 18.00 6.81 -14.61
C VAL A 896 19.31 6.43 -13.93
N VAL A 897 20.39 6.24 -14.70
CA VAL A 897 21.71 5.90 -14.14
C VAL A 897 22.18 6.96 -13.14
N LYS A 898 22.02 8.24 -13.46
CA LYS A 898 22.41 9.36 -12.57
C LYS A 898 21.62 9.42 -11.27
N SER A 899 20.38 8.90 -11.26
CA SER A 899 19.55 8.85 -10.06
C SER A 899 19.99 7.79 -9.04
N LEU A 900 20.83 6.83 -9.44
CA LEU A 900 21.24 5.72 -8.59
C LEU A 900 22.20 6.16 -7.47
N PRO A 901 22.15 5.49 -6.29
CA PRO A 901 23.09 5.72 -5.20
C PRO A 901 24.56 5.54 -5.61
N GLU A 902 25.43 6.44 -5.19
CA GLU A 902 26.86 6.39 -5.56
C GLU A 902 27.67 5.45 -4.68
N ILE A 903 28.48 4.61 -5.32
CA ILE A 903 29.43 3.68 -4.70
C ILE A 903 30.83 4.11 -5.12
N ALA A 904 31.72 4.31 -4.14
CA ALA A 904 33.10 4.69 -4.42
C ALA A 904 33.77 3.65 -5.36
N PRO A 905 34.65 4.08 -6.29
CA PRO A 905 35.18 3.24 -7.36
C PRO A 905 36.30 2.31 -6.86
N SER A 906 35.96 1.37 -5.99
CA SER A 906 36.88 0.36 -5.47
C SER A 906 36.15 -0.96 -5.17
N LEU A 907 36.85 -2.08 -5.31
CA LEU A 907 36.31 -3.40 -4.94
C LEU A 907 35.96 -3.47 -3.45
N ASN A 908 36.69 -2.76 -2.59
CA ASN A 908 36.38 -2.69 -1.15
C ASN A 908 35.06 -1.97 -0.88
N ALA A 909 34.81 -0.83 -1.52
CA ALA A 909 33.54 -0.12 -1.39
C ALA A 909 32.36 -0.95 -1.95
N LEU A 910 32.57 -1.70 -3.03
CA LEU A 910 31.57 -2.63 -3.54
C LEU A 910 31.31 -3.78 -2.56
N ASN A 911 32.34 -4.34 -1.92
CA ASN A 911 32.20 -5.33 -0.85
C ASN A 911 31.41 -4.78 0.35
N GLU A 912 31.71 -3.57 0.81
CA GLU A 912 31.00 -2.92 1.92
C GLU A 912 29.53 -2.65 1.58
N PHE A 913 29.27 -2.18 0.36
CA PHE A 913 27.93 -1.95 -0.16
C PHE A 913 27.09 -3.23 -0.13
N VAL A 914 27.64 -4.35 -0.62
CA VAL A 914 26.95 -5.66 -0.62
C VAL A 914 26.82 -6.23 0.79
N SER A 915 27.86 -6.11 1.63
CA SER A 915 27.83 -6.56 3.03
C SER A 915 26.74 -5.86 3.84
N LYS A 916 26.57 -4.55 3.62
CA LYS A 916 25.49 -3.77 4.24
C LYS A 916 24.11 -4.25 3.79
N ALA A 917 23.96 -4.60 2.51
CA ALA A 917 22.69 -5.10 1.98
C ALA A 917 22.33 -6.49 2.53
N LEU A 918 23.32 -7.34 2.81
CA LEU A 918 23.14 -8.70 3.35
C LEU A 918 23.11 -8.76 4.88
N GLY A 919 23.53 -7.71 5.59
CA GLY A 919 23.55 -7.65 7.05
C GLY A 919 24.73 -8.37 7.71
N HIS A 920 25.70 -8.88 6.95
CA HIS A 920 26.93 -9.48 7.46
C HIS A 920 28.08 -9.36 6.45
N GLN A 921 29.31 -9.61 6.89
CA GLN A 921 30.51 -9.48 6.05
C GLN A 921 30.59 -10.55 4.97
N VAL A 922 30.92 -10.14 3.74
CA VAL A 922 31.12 -11.03 2.58
C VAL A 922 32.42 -10.74 1.84
N ILE A 923 32.85 -11.70 1.01
CA ILE A 923 33.94 -11.52 0.05
C ILE A 923 33.39 -11.68 -1.36
N LEU A 924 33.55 -10.63 -2.18
CA LEU A 924 33.22 -10.64 -3.60
C LEU A 924 34.31 -11.34 -4.41
N ARG A 925 33.89 -12.21 -5.32
CA ARG A 925 34.76 -12.88 -6.28
C ARG A 925 34.22 -12.73 -7.68
N PRO A 926 35.06 -12.40 -8.67
CA PRO A 926 34.65 -12.45 -10.06
C PRO A 926 34.31 -13.90 -10.43
N LEU A 927 33.40 -14.07 -11.38
CA LEU A 927 33.19 -15.37 -12.00
C LEU A 927 34.45 -15.74 -12.82
N ASP A 928 35.34 -16.58 -12.27
CA ASP A 928 36.59 -17.01 -12.93
C ASP A 928 36.37 -18.17 -13.93
N GLY A 929 36.76 -17.98 -15.20
CA GLY A 929 36.88 -19.02 -16.23
C GLY A 929 36.37 -18.63 -17.63
N PRO A 930 36.75 -19.36 -18.71
CA PRO A 930 36.27 -19.14 -20.09
C PRO A 930 34.84 -19.67 -20.29
N HIS A 931 33.99 -19.54 -19.27
CA HIS A 931 32.57 -19.77 -19.42
C HIS A 931 32.02 -18.66 -20.31
N VAL A 932 31.24 -19.11 -21.30
CA VAL A 932 30.59 -18.31 -22.33
C VAL A 932 30.14 -16.98 -21.73
N LYS A 933 30.80 -15.88 -22.13
CA LYS A 933 30.29 -14.54 -21.87
C LYS A 933 28.79 -14.58 -22.17
N GLY A 934 27.93 -14.40 -21.16
CA GLY A 934 26.52 -14.18 -21.42
C GLY A 934 26.40 -13.09 -22.48
N PHE A 935 25.41 -13.18 -23.37
CA PHE A 935 25.29 -12.27 -24.52
C PHE A 935 25.28 -10.78 -24.12
N SER A 936 25.00 -10.44 -22.85
CA SER A 936 25.06 -9.08 -22.31
C SER A 936 26.48 -8.51 -22.10
N GLY A 937 27.53 -9.34 -22.00
CA GLY A 937 28.92 -8.89 -21.79
C GLY A 937 29.20 -8.19 -20.45
N ALA A 938 28.23 -8.17 -19.53
CA ALA A 938 28.29 -7.56 -18.21
C ALA A 938 29.22 -8.33 -17.25
N PRO A 939 30.14 -7.67 -16.51
CA PRO A 939 30.90 -8.31 -15.44
C PRO A 939 29.99 -8.80 -14.31
N VAL A 940 30.25 -10.02 -13.80
CA VAL A 940 29.47 -10.65 -12.73
C VAL A 940 30.39 -11.07 -11.57
N PHE A 941 29.95 -10.77 -10.35
CA PHE A 941 30.60 -11.20 -9.10
C PHE A 941 29.65 -12.03 -8.23
N PHE A 942 30.23 -12.92 -7.43
CA PHE A 942 29.54 -13.69 -6.40
C PHE A 942 30.01 -13.25 -5.01
N ALA A 943 29.05 -12.99 -4.13
CA ALA A 943 29.31 -12.74 -2.71
C ALA A 943 29.38 -14.07 -1.95
N HIS A 944 30.49 -14.31 -1.26
CA HIS A 944 30.71 -15.52 -0.47
C HIS A 944 30.74 -15.20 1.02
N SER A 945 30.22 -16.11 1.84
CA SER A 945 30.39 -16.05 3.30
C SER A 945 31.87 -16.11 3.69
N THR A 946 32.24 -15.35 4.73
CA THR A 946 33.59 -15.36 5.33
C THR A 946 33.79 -16.50 6.34
N PHE A 947 32.76 -17.29 6.64
CA PHE A 947 32.81 -18.37 7.61
C PHE A 947 33.20 -19.72 6.99
N THR A 948 34.49 -19.94 6.76
CA THR A 948 35.06 -21.28 6.64
C THR A 948 36.24 -21.48 7.60
N HIS A 949 36.01 -22.31 8.63
CA HIS A 949 36.97 -23.09 9.43
C HIS A 949 38.09 -22.34 10.21
N SER A 950 37.80 -21.97 11.46
CA SER A 950 38.82 -21.69 12.49
C SER A 950 38.88 -22.78 13.58
N TYR A 951 38.76 -24.07 13.23
CA TYR A 951 39.16 -25.15 14.13
C TYR A 951 39.95 -26.23 13.37
N GLN A 952 41.26 -26.20 13.62
CA GLN A 952 42.27 -27.25 13.41
C GLN A 952 42.38 -27.88 12.01
N THR A 953 43.33 -27.39 11.20
CA THR A 953 44.55 -28.11 10.77
C THR A 953 45.36 -27.23 9.82
N ARG A 954 46.69 -27.39 9.81
CA ARG A 954 47.62 -26.69 8.91
C ARG A 954 47.35 -27.08 7.44
N GLN A 955 46.34 -26.48 6.83
CA GLN A 955 46.19 -26.44 5.38
C GLN A 955 46.34 -24.99 4.92
N THR A 956 47.09 -24.82 3.83
CA THR A 956 47.45 -23.52 3.24
C THR A 956 46.23 -22.69 2.85
N ASP A 957 46.33 -21.37 3.02
CA ASP A 957 45.28 -20.35 2.80
C ASP A 957 44.51 -20.48 1.46
N ALA A 958 45.13 -21.04 0.43
CA ALA A 958 44.51 -21.23 -0.89
C ALA A 958 43.39 -22.29 -0.93
N ALA A 959 43.37 -23.27 -0.01
CA ALA A 959 42.38 -24.36 -0.01
C ALA A 959 41.14 -24.06 0.85
N ILE A 960 41.25 -23.19 1.87
CA ILE A 960 40.14 -22.76 2.74
C ILE A 960 39.24 -21.75 2.01
N LEU A 961 39.82 -21.02 1.06
CA LEU A 961 39.11 -20.03 0.25
C LEU A 961 38.17 -20.68 -0.79
N SER A 962 38.30 -21.95 -1.19
CA SER A 962 37.50 -22.52 -2.29
C SER A 962 36.12 -23.08 -1.92
N GLN A 963 35.64 -22.92 -0.67
CA GLN A 963 34.45 -23.64 -0.15
C GLN A 963 33.36 -22.78 0.53
N GLY A 964 33.35 -21.46 0.38
CA GLY A 964 32.29 -20.61 0.94
C GLY A 964 30.96 -20.74 0.17
N GLU A 965 29.84 -20.63 0.87
CA GLU A 965 28.49 -20.60 0.29
C GLU A 965 28.23 -19.26 -0.44
N GLU A 966 27.60 -19.31 -1.61
CA GLU A 966 27.26 -18.15 -2.45
C GLU A 966 25.96 -17.50 -1.93
N LEU A 967 26.02 -16.23 -1.56
CA LEU A 967 24.90 -15.53 -0.90
C LEU A 967 24.21 -14.49 -1.79
N ALA A 968 24.93 -13.90 -2.74
CA ALA A 968 24.38 -12.94 -3.69
C ALA A 968 25.15 -12.92 -5.02
N VAL A 969 24.47 -12.46 -6.08
CA VAL A 969 25.04 -12.24 -7.42
C VAL A 969 25.02 -10.74 -7.72
N ILE A 970 26.16 -10.19 -8.13
CA ILE A 970 26.31 -8.77 -8.47
C ILE A 970 26.55 -8.68 -9.98
N LYS A 971 25.69 -7.95 -10.68
CA LYS A 971 25.81 -7.67 -12.12
C LYS A 971 26.20 -6.21 -12.33
N LEU A 972 27.26 -5.98 -13.10
CA LEU A 972 27.75 -4.65 -13.47
C LEU A 972 27.33 -4.30 -14.90
N PHE A 973 26.81 -3.09 -15.10
CA PHE A 973 26.38 -2.56 -16.40
C PHE A 973 27.22 -1.34 -16.80
N PRO A 974 28.44 -1.54 -17.34
CA PRO A 974 29.25 -0.47 -17.91
C PRO A 974 28.54 0.32 -19.02
N ALA A 975 28.76 1.63 -19.05
CA ALA A 975 28.24 2.52 -20.08
C ALA A 975 28.69 2.08 -21.48
N GLY A 976 27.73 2.05 -22.42
CA GLY A 976 27.95 1.66 -23.82
C GLY A 976 27.81 0.16 -24.11
N LEU A 977 27.36 -0.65 -23.14
CA LEU A 977 26.82 -1.98 -23.44
C LEU A 977 25.41 -1.86 -24.05
N ASP A 978 25.11 -2.71 -25.04
CA ASP A 978 23.74 -2.90 -25.53
C ASP A 978 22.91 -3.53 -24.40
N ASN A 979 21.73 -2.98 -24.12
CA ASN A 979 20.85 -3.33 -23.00
C ASN A 979 21.43 -2.98 -21.60
N GLY A 980 21.15 -1.76 -21.14
CA GLY A 980 21.73 -1.19 -19.92
C GLY A 980 20.94 -1.45 -18.64
N ILE A 981 21.51 -1.04 -17.49
CA ILE A 981 20.86 -1.15 -16.17
C ILE A 981 19.43 -0.56 -16.15
N ALA A 982 19.17 0.49 -16.92
CA ALA A 982 17.85 1.10 -16.98
C ALA A 982 16.79 0.12 -17.51
N GLU A 983 17.11 -0.69 -18.51
CA GLU A 983 16.19 -1.70 -19.08
C GLU A 983 16.02 -2.89 -18.13
N GLU A 984 17.09 -3.31 -17.45
CA GLU A 984 17.05 -4.34 -16.39
C GLU A 984 16.11 -3.89 -15.25
N LEU A 985 16.28 -2.66 -14.75
CA LEU A 985 15.42 -2.11 -13.69
C LEU A 985 13.97 -1.93 -14.17
N SER A 986 13.76 -1.50 -15.42
CA SER A 986 12.41 -1.38 -16.00
C SER A 986 11.70 -2.74 -16.10
N SER A 987 12.45 -3.80 -16.42
CA SER A 987 11.95 -5.17 -16.52
C SER A 987 11.66 -5.76 -15.14
N LEU A 988 12.55 -5.53 -14.17
CA LEU A 988 12.36 -5.92 -12.77
C LEU A 988 11.15 -5.20 -12.14
N GLU A 989 10.95 -3.91 -12.43
CA GLU A 989 9.76 -3.17 -11.98
C GLU A 989 8.50 -3.88 -12.45
N TRP A 990 8.43 -4.21 -13.73
CA TRP A 990 7.26 -4.88 -14.30
C TRP A 990 7.05 -6.26 -13.68
N LEU A 991 8.11 -7.09 -13.60
CA LEU A 991 8.02 -8.42 -13.03
C LEU A 991 7.62 -8.40 -11.56
N LEU A 992 8.21 -7.54 -10.74
CA LEU A 992 7.96 -7.51 -9.31
C LEU A 992 6.60 -6.88 -9.00
N HIS A 993 6.26 -5.74 -9.59
CA HIS A 993 5.03 -5.01 -9.25
C HIS A 993 3.80 -5.48 -10.04
N GLN A 994 3.93 -5.74 -11.35
CA GLN A 994 2.76 -6.07 -12.19
C GLN A 994 2.38 -7.54 -12.09
N THR A 995 3.36 -8.45 -11.98
CA THR A 995 3.04 -9.88 -11.78
C THR A 995 2.70 -10.21 -10.33
N LYS A 996 2.94 -9.29 -9.38
CA LYS A 996 2.64 -9.48 -7.95
C LYS A 996 3.30 -10.74 -7.35
N GLY A 997 4.48 -11.10 -7.83
CA GLY A 997 5.24 -12.28 -7.37
C GLY A 997 4.88 -13.59 -8.10
N ASP A 998 4.03 -13.53 -9.11
CA ASP A 998 3.61 -14.68 -9.89
C ASP A 998 4.72 -15.26 -10.79
N ILE A 999 5.69 -14.45 -11.19
CA ILE A 999 6.88 -14.87 -11.93
C ILE A 999 8.08 -14.81 -11.00
N ASN A 1000 8.70 -15.96 -10.71
CA ASN A 1000 9.91 -16.00 -9.90
C ASN A 1000 11.07 -15.38 -10.67
N THR A 1001 11.60 -14.29 -10.13
CA THR A 1001 12.86 -13.65 -10.54
C THR A 1001 13.69 -13.38 -9.27
N PRO A 1002 15.03 -13.41 -9.32
CA PRO A 1002 15.84 -13.11 -8.16
C PRO A 1002 15.53 -11.71 -7.62
N THR A 1003 15.30 -11.62 -6.31
CA THR A 1003 15.00 -10.34 -5.67
C THR A 1003 16.22 -9.42 -5.75
N PRO A 1004 16.09 -8.19 -6.32
CA PRO A 1004 17.14 -7.19 -6.23
C PRO A 1004 17.20 -6.67 -4.79
N ILE A 1005 18.34 -6.83 -4.13
CA ILE A 1005 18.55 -6.43 -2.73
C ILE A 1005 19.28 -5.09 -2.62
N ALA A 1006 20.01 -4.67 -3.66
CA ALA A 1006 20.67 -3.38 -3.69
C ALA A 1006 20.93 -2.91 -5.13
N VAL A 1007 20.88 -1.60 -5.36
CA VAL A 1007 21.16 -0.94 -6.64
C VAL A 1007 22.03 0.29 -6.42
N GLY A 1008 22.94 0.56 -7.35
CA GLY A 1008 23.83 1.71 -7.26
C GLY A 1008 24.55 2.02 -8.57
N ARG A 1009 25.42 3.04 -8.54
CA ARG A 1009 26.32 3.41 -9.62
C ARG A 1009 27.74 3.55 -9.11
N THR A 1010 28.71 3.15 -9.93
CA THR A 1010 30.14 3.29 -9.66
C THR A 1010 30.91 3.56 -10.95
N THR A 1011 32.24 3.57 -10.88
CA THR A 1011 33.12 3.55 -12.06
C THR A 1011 33.85 2.22 -12.10
N TRP A 1012 33.76 1.53 -13.24
CA TRP A 1012 34.44 0.26 -13.50
C TRP A 1012 35.16 0.34 -14.85
N ASP A 1013 36.45 0.02 -14.89
CA ASP A 1013 37.30 0.15 -16.09
C ASP A 1013 37.12 1.51 -16.81
N GLU A 1014 37.21 2.61 -16.05
CA GLU A 1014 37.06 4.00 -16.52
C GLU A 1014 35.66 4.36 -17.08
N LYS A 1015 34.67 3.47 -16.95
CA LYS A 1015 33.31 3.68 -17.42
C LYS A 1015 32.33 3.82 -16.26
N GLU A 1016 31.41 4.77 -16.38
CA GLU A 1016 30.23 4.83 -15.50
C GLU A 1016 29.48 3.50 -15.58
N THR A 1017 29.18 2.90 -14.44
CA THR A 1017 28.71 1.52 -14.36
C THR A 1017 27.57 1.42 -13.36
N GLY A 1018 26.42 0.94 -13.83
CA GLY A 1018 25.32 0.55 -12.96
C GLY A 1018 25.63 -0.75 -12.23
N VAL A 1019 25.14 -0.90 -11.00
CA VAL A 1019 25.32 -2.08 -10.16
C VAL A 1019 23.95 -2.56 -9.72
N VAL A 1020 23.66 -3.85 -9.95
CA VAL A 1020 22.49 -4.52 -9.35
C VAL A 1020 22.98 -5.75 -8.58
N THR A 1021 22.57 -5.86 -7.32
CA THR A 1021 22.83 -7.01 -6.46
C THR A 1021 21.55 -7.80 -6.28
N TYR A 1022 21.60 -9.09 -6.60
CA TYR A 1022 20.50 -10.03 -6.51
C TYR A 1022 20.76 -11.08 -5.44
N ARG A 1023 19.69 -11.61 -4.82
CA ARG A 1023 19.78 -12.91 -4.15
C ARG A 1023 20.15 -14.00 -5.15
N VAL A 1024 20.81 -15.06 -4.68
CA VAL A 1024 21.12 -16.22 -5.53
C VAL A 1024 19.83 -16.90 -5.97
N ALA A 1025 19.73 -17.20 -7.27
CA ALA A 1025 18.62 -17.96 -7.82
C ALA A 1025 18.65 -19.39 -7.27
N GLN A 1026 17.54 -19.87 -6.70
CA GLN A 1026 17.45 -21.23 -6.19
C GLN A 1026 17.48 -22.25 -7.35
N GLY A 1027 18.22 -23.33 -7.17
CA GLY A 1027 18.30 -24.45 -8.12
C GLY A 1027 19.52 -24.40 -9.02
N VAL A 1028 19.45 -25.10 -10.15
CA VAL A 1028 20.52 -25.20 -11.16
C VAL A 1028 19.98 -24.76 -12.52
N SER A 1029 20.80 -24.09 -13.32
CA SER A 1029 20.34 -23.68 -14.65
C SER A 1029 20.10 -24.89 -15.54
N LEU A 1030 19.12 -24.81 -16.45
CA LEU A 1030 18.91 -25.90 -17.41
C LEU A 1030 20.16 -26.10 -18.28
N TYR A 1031 20.91 -25.04 -18.58
CA TYR A 1031 22.22 -25.13 -19.22
C TYR A 1031 23.20 -26.02 -18.44
N GLN A 1032 23.34 -25.82 -17.12
CA GLN A 1032 24.21 -26.65 -16.28
C GLN A 1032 23.75 -28.12 -16.26
N LEU A 1033 22.43 -28.37 -16.23
CA LEU A 1033 21.88 -29.71 -16.34
C LEU A 1033 22.23 -30.37 -17.69
N MET A 1034 22.11 -29.62 -18.80
CA MET A 1034 22.50 -30.08 -20.13
C MET A 1034 24.01 -30.37 -20.22
N ALA A 1035 24.85 -29.50 -19.65
CA ALA A 1035 26.29 -29.68 -19.64
C ALA A 1035 26.72 -30.91 -18.84
N ARG A 1036 26.11 -31.13 -17.68
CA ARG A 1036 26.32 -32.34 -16.87
C ARG A 1036 25.90 -33.58 -17.64
N LEU A 1037 24.76 -33.54 -18.34
CA LEU A 1037 24.27 -34.66 -19.13
C LEU A 1037 25.28 -35.11 -20.20
N GLY A 1038 25.95 -34.16 -20.85
CA GLY A 1038 27.00 -34.43 -21.85
C GLY A 1038 28.20 -35.25 -21.34
N LEU A 1039 28.39 -35.32 -20.02
CA LEU A 1039 29.51 -36.02 -19.37
C LEU A 1039 29.11 -37.39 -18.78
N LEU A 1040 27.83 -37.75 -18.85
CA LEU A 1040 27.28 -38.95 -18.19
C LEU A 1040 26.90 -40.04 -19.20
N ASP A 1041 27.10 -41.29 -18.78
CA ASP A 1041 26.70 -42.52 -19.49
C ASP A 1041 25.89 -43.46 -18.57
N GLY A 1042 25.09 -44.36 -19.14
CA GLY A 1042 24.35 -45.38 -18.38
C GLY A 1042 23.16 -44.83 -17.56
N PRO A 1043 22.77 -45.48 -16.44
CA PRO A 1043 21.57 -45.12 -15.66
C PRO A 1043 21.56 -43.69 -15.11
N GLU A 1044 22.73 -43.16 -14.75
CA GLU A 1044 22.87 -41.78 -14.25
C GLU A 1044 22.51 -40.73 -15.30
N ARG A 1045 22.69 -41.08 -16.59
CA ARG A 1045 22.26 -40.24 -17.71
C ARG A 1045 20.74 -40.19 -17.78
N ASP A 1046 20.06 -41.32 -17.65
CA ASP A 1046 18.60 -41.41 -17.74
C ASP A 1046 17.90 -40.66 -16.59
N ASP A 1047 18.46 -40.71 -15.38
CA ASP A 1047 18.00 -39.91 -14.24
C ASP A 1047 18.17 -38.40 -14.50
N SER A 1048 19.32 -38.01 -15.07
CA SER A 1048 19.61 -36.61 -15.42
C SER A 1048 18.69 -36.07 -16.52
N VAL A 1049 18.34 -36.89 -17.53
CA VAL A 1049 17.32 -36.53 -18.54
C VAL A 1049 15.98 -36.29 -17.88
N THR A 1050 15.59 -37.10 -16.90
CA THR A 1050 14.32 -36.96 -16.18
C THR A 1050 14.24 -35.63 -15.42
N VAL A 1051 15.33 -35.23 -14.75
CA VAL A 1051 15.43 -33.94 -14.06
C VAL A 1051 15.39 -32.77 -15.04
N LEU A 1052 16.17 -32.84 -16.13
CA LEU A 1052 16.17 -31.81 -17.18
C LEU A 1052 14.77 -31.64 -17.78
N LYS A 1053 14.07 -32.74 -18.10
CA LYS A 1053 12.72 -32.72 -18.66
C LYS A 1053 11.71 -32.05 -17.70
N ARG A 1054 11.81 -32.31 -16.40
CA ARG A 1054 11.00 -31.60 -15.39
C ARG A 1054 11.29 -30.10 -15.41
N GLY A 1055 12.56 -29.71 -15.43
CA GLY A 1055 12.94 -28.29 -15.50
C GLY A 1055 12.47 -27.60 -16.78
N VAL A 1056 12.53 -28.29 -17.92
CA VAL A 1056 12.01 -27.81 -19.21
C VAL A 1056 10.49 -27.63 -19.18
N ILE A 1057 9.75 -28.55 -18.55
CA ILE A 1057 8.30 -28.44 -18.35
C ILE A 1057 7.96 -27.22 -17.50
N GLU A 1058 8.70 -26.99 -16.40
CA GLU A 1058 8.45 -25.85 -15.53
C GLU A 1058 8.86 -24.52 -16.18
N ALA A 1059 9.97 -24.47 -16.94
CA ALA A 1059 10.30 -23.29 -17.75
C ALA A 1059 9.19 -22.95 -18.77
N ALA A 1060 8.59 -23.96 -19.41
CA ALA A 1060 7.46 -23.77 -20.31
C ALA A 1060 6.25 -23.17 -19.60
N LYS A 1061 5.93 -23.64 -18.39
CA LYS A 1061 4.84 -23.11 -17.57
C LYS A 1061 5.12 -21.68 -17.11
N THR A 1062 6.35 -21.36 -16.74
CA THR A 1062 6.75 -20.00 -16.35
C THR A 1062 6.63 -19.02 -17.51
N LEU A 1063 7.07 -19.41 -18.72
CA LEU A 1063 6.87 -18.59 -19.92
C LEU A 1063 5.39 -18.42 -20.25
N ALA A 1064 4.61 -19.50 -20.19
CA ALA A 1064 3.16 -19.41 -20.39
C ALA A 1064 2.48 -18.48 -19.37
N LYS A 1065 2.91 -18.52 -18.10
CA LYS A 1065 2.45 -17.58 -17.08
C LYS A 1065 2.77 -16.14 -17.47
N LEU A 1066 4.00 -15.86 -17.90
CA LEU A 1066 4.40 -14.52 -18.34
C LEU A 1066 3.55 -14.05 -19.53
N HIS A 1067 3.32 -14.93 -20.50
CA HIS A 1067 2.54 -14.62 -21.70
C HIS A 1067 1.04 -14.52 -21.44
N SER A 1068 0.54 -15.01 -20.28
CA SER A 1068 -0.88 -14.92 -19.93
C SER A 1068 -1.36 -13.48 -19.68
N TYR A 1069 -0.43 -12.55 -19.45
CA TYR A 1069 -0.69 -11.12 -19.36
C TYR A 1069 -0.99 -10.48 -20.73
N ALA A 1070 -1.10 -11.29 -21.79
CA ALA A 1070 -1.39 -10.82 -23.13
C ALA A 1070 -2.76 -10.16 -23.28
N VAL A 1071 -2.82 -9.11 -24.10
CA VAL A 1071 -4.04 -8.39 -24.45
C VAL A 1071 -4.52 -8.84 -25.83
N GLN A 1072 -5.71 -9.43 -25.87
CA GLN A 1072 -6.39 -9.80 -27.11
C GLN A 1072 -6.91 -8.55 -27.84
N GLY A 1073 -6.80 -8.52 -29.17
CA GLY A 1073 -7.23 -7.39 -29.99
C GLY A 1073 -6.15 -6.31 -30.21
N ARG A 1074 -5.02 -6.40 -29.51
CA ARG A 1074 -3.87 -5.51 -29.69
C ARG A 1074 -2.81 -6.17 -30.56
N SER A 1075 -2.29 -5.47 -31.56
CA SER A 1075 -1.27 -6.02 -32.48
C SER A 1075 0.15 -5.96 -31.90
N SER A 1076 0.94 -7.00 -32.11
CA SER A 1076 2.39 -7.05 -31.85
C SER A 1076 3.24 -6.67 -33.08
N GLU A 1077 2.61 -6.16 -34.15
CA GLU A 1077 3.29 -5.84 -35.41
C GLU A 1077 4.46 -4.86 -35.22
N GLY A 1078 4.31 -3.83 -34.38
CA GLY A 1078 5.37 -2.87 -34.09
C GLY A 1078 6.64 -3.51 -33.49
N TYR A 1079 6.46 -4.52 -32.63
CA TYR A 1079 7.58 -5.31 -32.09
C TYR A 1079 8.24 -6.19 -33.16
N LEU A 1080 7.44 -6.70 -34.11
CA LEU A 1080 7.91 -7.56 -35.18
C LEU A 1080 8.61 -6.83 -36.33
N GLU A 1081 8.40 -5.52 -36.50
CA GLU A 1081 9.06 -4.74 -37.57
C GLU A 1081 10.59 -4.89 -37.57
N TRP A 1082 11.22 -4.88 -36.38
CA TRP A 1082 12.66 -5.13 -36.28
C TRP A 1082 13.06 -6.49 -36.87
N TYR A 1083 12.26 -7.53 -36.67
CA TYR A 1083 12.51 -8.87 -37.21
C TYR A 1083 12.21 -8.94 -38.71
N TYR A 1084 11.18 -8.22 -39.18
CA TYR A 1084 10.85 -8.11 -40.60
C TYR A 1084 12.00 -7.46 -41.39
N ASP A 1085 12.72 -6.51 -40.79
CA ASP A 1085 13.89 -5.88 -41.39
C ASP A 1085 15.17 -6.71 -41.20
N ALA A 1086 15.33 -7.32 -40.02
CA ALA A 1086 16.56 -8.05 -39.67
C ALA A 1086 16.71 -9.36 -40.46
N ALA A 1087 15.63 -10.09 -40.78
CA ALA A 1087 15.72 -11.36 -41.47
C ALA A 1087 16.30 -11.22 -42.90
N PRO A 1088 15.74 -10.35 -43.77
CA PRO A 1088 16.30 -10.11 -45.11
C PRO A 1088 17.71 -9.52 -45.03
N GLY A 1089 17.96 -8.61 -44.07
CA GLY A 1089 19.29 -8.07 -43.84
C GLY A 1089 20.33 -9.13 -43.47
N ARG A 1090 19.95 -10.17 -42.72
CA ARG A 1090 20.82 -11.33 -42.41
C ARG A 1090 21.08 -12.17 -43.65
N VAL A 1091 20.06 -12.48 -44.45
CA VAL A 1091 20.23 -13.22 -45.72
C VAL A 1091 21.14 -12.47 -46.68
N ASN A 1092 20.98 -11.15 -46.80
CA ASN A 1092 21.82 -10.31 -47.65
C ASN A 1092 23.31 -10.40 -47.27
N ARG A 1093 23.63 -10.46 -45.97
CA ARG A 1093 25.01 -10.67 -45.50
C ARG A 1093 25.58 -12.04 -45.87
N LEU A 1094 24.73 -13.06 -46.07
CA LEU A 1094 25.17 -14.39 -46.50
C LEU A 1094 25.54 -14.44 -47.99
N ARG A 1095 25.08 -13.48 -48.81
CA ARG A 1095 25.35 -13.44 -50.26
C ARG A 1095 26.85 -13.41 -50.58
N SER A 1096 27.66 -12.77 -49.73
CA SER A 1096 29.13 -12.77 -49.89
C SER A 1096 29.78 -14.14 -49.71
N HIS A 1097 29.04 -15.13 -49.18
CA HIS A 1097 29.50 -16.50 -48.93
C HIS A 1097 28.64 -17.56 -49.65
N ALA A 1098 27.84 -17.16 -50.65
CA ALA A 1098 26.87 -18.04 -51.31
C ALA A 1098 27.48 -19.33 -51.88
N GLY A 1099 28.67 -19.26 -52.48
CA GLY A 1099 29.36 -20.44 -53.02
C GLY A 1099 29.73 -21.47 -51.94
N ILE A 1100 30.21 -21.00 -50.78
CA ILE A 1100 30.60 -21.85 -49.64
C ILE A 1100 29.36 -22.50 -49.02
N LEU A 1101 28.28 -21.73 -48.86
CA LEU A 1101 27.01 -22.26 -48.34
C LEU A 1101 26.44 -23.34 -49.27
N LEU A 1102 26.44 -23.10 -50.58
CA LEU A 1102 25.94 -24.06 -51.56
C LEU A 1102 26.76 -25.36 -51.56
N GLU A 1103 28.09 -25.26 -51.54
CA GLU A 1103 29.00 -26.42 -51.54
C GLU A 1103 28.91 -27.24 -50.25
N HIS A 1104 28.94 -26.59 -49.09
CA HIS A 1104 29.00 -27.29 -47.81
C HIS A 1104 27.63 -27.71 -47.29
N THR A 1105 26.56 -26.98 -47.59
CA THR A 1105 25.24 -27.18 -46.95
C THR A 1105 24.11 -27.45 -47.93
N GLY A 1106 24.29 -27.14 -49.22
CA GLY A 1106 23.23 -27.20 -50.23
C GLY A 1106 22.26 -26.01 -50.20
N ILE A 1107 22.52 -24.99 -49.38
CA ILE A 1107 21.67 -23.80 -49.28
C ILE A 1107 21.96 -22.85 -50.46
N ASP A 1108 20.94 -22.62 -51.27
CA ASP A 1108 20.88 -21.58 -52.29
C ASP A 1108 20.36 -20.27 -51.66
N VAL A 1109 21.22 -19.24 -51.62
CA VAL A 1109 20.93 -17.98 -50.92
C VAL A 1109 19.76 -17.22 -51.55
N ASP A 1110 19.55 -17.32 -52.87
CA ASP A 1110 18.43 -16.64 -53.54
C ASP A 1110 17.10 -17.31 -53.18
N LYS A 1111 17.06 -18.65 -53.16
CA LYS A 1111 15.88 -19.39 -52.70
C LYS A 1111 15.61 -19.18 -51.22
N LEU A 1112 16.65 -19.01 -50.41
CA LEU A 1112 16.52 -18.70 -48.99
C LEU A 1112 15.87 -17.32 -48.79
N ASP A 1113 16.24 -16.33 -49.59
CA ASP A 1113 15.68 -14.97 -49.59
C ASP A 1113 14.17 -14.99 -49.92
N GLU A 1114 13.78 -15.72 -50.98
CA GLU A 1114 12.37 -15.91 -51.34
C GLU A 1114 11.55 -16.59 -50.22
N LYS A 1115 12.12 -17.62 -49.59
CA LYS A 1115 11.50 -18.31 -48.44
C LYS A 1115 11.30 -17.37 -47.26
N VAL A 1116 12.29 -16.54 -46.94
CA VAL A 1116 12.21 -15.56 -45.83
C VAL A 1116 11.13 -14.51 -46.11
N HIS A 1117 11.10 -13.93 -47.32
CA HIS A 1117 10.06 -12.96 -47.69
C HIS A 1117 8.64 -13.55 -47.68
N THR A 1118 8.50 -14.80 -48.14
CA THR A 1118 7.22 -15.53 -48.07
C THR A 1118 6.78 -15.72 -46.63
N LEU A 1119 7.70 -16.08 -45.74
CA LEU A 1119 7.41 -16.29 -44.32
C LEU A 1119 7.05 -14.98 -43.60
N ILE A 1120 7.69 -13.87 -43.94
CA ILE A 1120 7.33 -12.53 -43.45
C ILE A 1120 5.89 -12.18 -43.86
N ALA A 1121 5.52 -12.39 -45.12
CA ALA A 1121 4.16 -12.12 -45.60
C ALA A 1121 3.10 -12.96 -44.88
N GLN A 1122 3.41 -14.24 -44.62
CA GLN A 1122 2.54 -15.13 -43.84
C GLN A 1122 2.42 -14.68 -42.38
N SER A 1123 3.52 -14.28 -41.74
CA SER A 1123 3.54 -13.76 -40.37
C SER A 1123 2.68 -12.49 -40.24
N ARG A 1124 2.81 -11.52 -41.18
CA ARG A 1124 1.96 -10.32 -41.19
C ARG A 1124 0.47 -10.67 -41.31
N GLN A 1125 0.13 -11.62 -42.19
CA GLN A 1125 -1.25 -12.06 -42.35
C GLN A 1125 -1.80 -12.78 -41.09
N GLU A 1126 -0.96 -13.54 -40.41
CA GLU A 1126 -1.31 -14.25 -39.17
C GLU A 1126 -1.60 -13.26 -38.03
N ILE A 1127 -0.71 -12.29 -37.79
CA ILE A 1127 -0.89 -11.24 -36.78
C ILE A 1127 -2.10 -10.36 -37.09
N TYR A 1128 -2.34 -10.04 -38.37
CA TYR A 1128 -3.54 -9.29 -38.77
C TYR A 1128 -4.84 -10.04 -38.46
N ARG A 1129 -4.88 -11.37 -38.63
CA ARG A 1129 -6.07 -12.19 -38.35
C ARG A 1129 -6.31 -12.41 -36.86
N HIS A 1130 -5.23 -12.48 -36.08
CA HIS A 1130 -5.28 -12.78 -34.65
C HIS A 1130 -4.39 -11.80 -33.87
N PRO A 1131 -4.78 -10.51 -33.78
CA PRO A 1131 -3.98 -9.52 -33.08
C PRO A 1131 -3.90 -9.85 -31.58
N GLN A 1132 -2.69 -10.14 -31.12
CA GLN A 1132 -2.37 -10.36 -29.72
C GLN A 1132 -1.01 -9.72 -29.40
N ALA A 1133 -0.93 -9.01 -28.27
CA ALA A 1133 0.32 -8.47 -27.74
C ALA A 1133 0.56 -9.05 -26.34
N ALA A 1134 1.78 -9.49 -26.06
CA ALA A 1134 2.19 -10.14 -24.82
C ALA A 1134 3.46 -9.51 -24.24
N VAL A 1135 3.64 -9.59 -22.93
CA VAL A 1135 4.96 -9.39 -22.32
C VAL A 1135 5.74 -10.68 -22.51
N VAL A 1136 6.98 -10.57 -22.95
CA VAL A 1136 7.87 -11.71 -23.22
C VAL A 1136 9.20 -11.48 -22.55
N HIS A 1137 9.89 -12.56 -22.18
CA HIS A 1137 11.25 -12.52 -21.68
C HIS A 1137 12.20 -11.85 -22.67
N GLY A 1138 12.02 -12.11 -23.97
CA GLY A 1138 12.81 -11.50 -25.04
C GLY A 1138 14.10 -12.27 -25.36
N ASP A 1139 14.72 -12.92 -24.38
CA ASP A 1139 15.90 -13.80 -24.54
C ASP A 1139 15.75 -15.17 -23.84
N ALA A 1140 14.62 -15.84 -24.06
CA ALA A 1140 14.32 -17.09 -23.38
C ALA A 1140 15.20 -18.25 -23.91
N HIS A 1141 16.32 -18.55 -23.25
CA HIS A 1141 17.16 -19.72 -23.53
C HIS A 1141 17.44 -20.53 -22.26
N PRO A 1142 17.81 -21.84 -22.33
CA PRO A 1142 17.95 -22.71 -21.17
C PRO A 1142 18.90 -22.21 -20.05
N GLY A 1143 19.82 -21.29 -20.35
CA GLY A 1143 20.71 -20.69 -19.35
C GLY A 1143 20.01 -19.71 -18.41
N ASN A 1144 18.92 -19.09 -18.87
CA ASN A 1144 18.17 -18.07 -18.12
C ASN A 1144 17.06 -18.64 -17.24
N PHE A 1145 16.98 -19.97 -17.14
CA PHE A 1145 15.99 -20.68 -16.32
C PHE A 1145 16.71 -21.57 -15.31
N PHE A 1146 16.57 -21.23 -14.03
CA PHE A 1146 17.09 -22.00 -12.91
C PHE A 1146 15.99 -22.89 -12.38
N PHE A 1147 16.16 -24.20 -12.49
CA PHE A 1147 15.21 -25.17 -11.98
C PHE A 1147 15.68 -25.69 -10.63
N ASP A 1148 14.81 -25.59 -9.63
CA ASP A 1148 14.97 -26.27 -8.35
C ASP A 1148 14.16 -27.58 -8.34
N PRO A 1149 14.81 -28.76 -8.42
CA PRO A 1149 14.10 -30.04 -8.42
C PRO A 1149 13.33 -30.32 -7.12
N ARG A 1150 13.65 -29.62 -6.02
CA ARG A 1150 13.05 -29.79 -4.69
C ARG A 1150 11.71 -29.05 -4.62
N SER A 1151 11.71 -27.74 -4.86
CA SER A 1151 10.47 -26.96 -4.90
C SER A 1151 9.65 -27.15 -6.18
N GLY A 1152 10.26 -27.70 -7.23
CA GLY A 1152 9.64 -27.83 -8.55
C GLY A 1152 9.41 -26.49 -9.22
N ARG A 1153 10.18 -25.45 -8.86
CA ARG A 1153 10.03 -24.09 -9.40
C ARG A 1153 11.15 -23.77 -10.38
N THR A 1154 10.82 -22.88 -11.30
CA THR A 1154 11.80 -22.23 -12.17
C THR A 1154 11.91 -20.75 -11.83
N THR A 1155 13.14 -20.27 -11.64
CA THR A 1155 13.49 -18.85 -11.50
C THR A 1155 14.04 -18.34 -12.82
N VAL A 1156 13.53 -17.19 -13.28
CA VAL A 1156 13.94 -16.55 -14.54
C VAL A 1156 14.98 -15.48 -14.24
N ILE A 1157 16.06 -15.44 -15.01
CA ILE A 1157 17.17 -14.47 -14.86
C ILE A 1157 17.47 -13.78 -16.19
N ASP A 1158 18.30 -12.73 -16.14
CA ASP A 1158 18.68 -11.91 -17.31
C ASP A 1158 17.49 -11.30 -18.05
N VAL A 1159 16.67 -10.58 -17.28
CA VAL A 1159 15.37 -10.06 -17.72
C VAL A 1159 15.48 -8.77 -18.54
N THR A 1160 16.68 -8.28 -18.83
CA THR A 1160 16.91 -7.00 -19.52
C THR A 1160 16.08 -6.82 -20.79
N THR A 1161 15.96 -7.88 -21.60
CA THR A 1161 15.27 -7.84 -22.90
C THR A 1161 13.75 -7.86 -22.81
N LEU A 1162 13.19 -8.10 -21.62
CA LEU A 1162 11.76 -8.02 -21.37
C LEU A 1162 11.23 -6.61 -21.61
N HIS A 1163 12.03 -5.59 -21.29
CA HIS A 1163 11.71 -4.18 -21.51
C HIS A 1163 11.21 -3.90 -22.93
N CYS A 1164 11.82 -4.52 -23.95
CA CYS A 1164 11.45 -4.30 -25.35
C CYS A 1164 10.03 -4.77 -25.69
N SER A 1165 9.41 -5.57 -24.82
CA SER A 1165 8.04 -6.05 -24.97
C SER A 1165 6.99 -5.18 -24.28
N LEU A 1166 7.38 -3.99 -23.80
CA LEU A 1166 6.53 -3.03 -23.09
C LEU A 1166 6.36 -1.73 -23.90
N ASP A 1167 5.15 -1.18 -23.90
CA ASP A 1167 4.89 0.17 -24.42
C ASP A 1167 5.18 1.27 -23.37
N GLU A 1168 4.96 2.54 -23.73
CA GLU A 1168 5.16 3.71 -22.84
C GLU A 1168 4.41 3.64 -21.49
N ASN A 1169 3.32 2.87 -21.44
CA ASN A 1169 2.49 2.71 -20.25
C ASN A 1169 2.78 1.38 -19.52
N GLY A 1170 3.77 0.60 -19.98
CA GLY A 1170 4.06 -0.73 -19.44
C GLY A 1170 3.07 -1.82 -19.87
N ASN A 1171 2.26 -1.57 -20.88
CA ASN A 1171 1.36 -2.59 -21.43
C ASN A 1171 2.11 -3.53 -22.38
N PRO A 1172 1.59 -4.75 -22.58
CA PRO A 1172 2.13 -5.72 -23.53
C PRO A 1172 2.25 -5.19 -24.98
N ALA A 1173 3.42 -5.41 -25.59
CA ALA A 1173 3.73 -5.08 -26.99
C ALA A 1173 4.43 -6.21 -27.77
N GLY A 1174 5.01 -7.20 -27.08
CA GLY A 1174 5.72 -8.33 -27.68
C GLY A 1174 4.81 -9.47 -28.18
N THR A 1175 5.42 -10.60 -28.53
CA THR A 1175 4.71 -11.77 -29.10
C THR A 1175 5.21 -13.09 -28.49
N PRO A 1176 4.35 -13.96 -27.91
CA PRO A 1176 4.77 -15.19 -27.20
C PRO A 1176 5.68 -16.12 -28.02
N GLU A 1177 5.52 -16.10 -29.34
CA GLU A 1177 6.30 -16.85 -30.32
C GLU A 1177 7.79 -16.54 -30.24
N ARG A 1178 8.17 -15.34 -29.78
CA ARG A 1178 9.58 -14.94 -29.59
C ARG A 1178 10.28 -15.86 -28.62
N ASP A 1179 9.70 -16.05 -27.44
CA ASP A 1179 10.31 -16.84 -26.37
C ASP A 1179 10.23 -18.34 -26.68
N VAL A 1180 9.07 -18.81 -27.14
CA VAL A 1180 8.89 -20.23 -27.49
C VAL A 1180 9.84 -20.64 -28.60
N GLY A 1181 9.93 -19.84 -29.66
CA GLY A 1181 10.82 -20.13 -30.79
C GLY A 1181 12.29 -20.07 -30.40
N HIS A 1182 12.66 -19.07 -29.59
CA HIS A 1182 14.04 -18.93 -29.14
C HIS A 1182 14.48 -20.05 -28.20
N PHE A 1183 13.62 -20.43 -27.25
CA PHE A 1183 13.91 -21.49 -26.31
C PHE A 1183 14.12 -22.83 -27.02
N LEU A 1184 13.25 -23.18 -27.96
CA LEU A 1184 13.37 -24.42 -28.75
C LEU A 1184 14.66 -24.44 -29.59
N HIS A 1185 14.95 -23.33 -30.29
CA HIS A 1185 16.18 -23.19 -31.06
C HIS A 1185 17.43 -23.35 -30.16
N MET A 1186 17.46 -22.65 -29.01
CA MET A 1186 18.61 -22.69 -28.11
C MET A 1186 18.74 -24.03 -27.39
N LEU A 1187 17.64 -24.70 -27.03
CA LEU A 1187 17.65 -26.05 -26.48
C LEU A 1187 18.33 -27.05 -27.43
N ARG A 1188 18.00 -26.99 -28.73
CA ARG A 1188 18.63 -27.85 -29.75
C ARG A 1188 20.11 -27.51 -29.92
N ARG A 1189 20.43 -26.25 -30.15
CA ARG A 1189 21.81 -25.81 -30.39
C ARG A 1189 22.73 -26.11 -29.20
N THR A 1190 22.30 -25.75 -27.99
CA THR A 1190 23.07 -26.01 -26.77
C THR A 1190 23.17 -27.50 -26.49
N GLY A 1191 22.12 -28.28 -26.74
CA GLY A 1191 22.17 -29.72 -26.56
C GLY A 1191 23.19 -30.38 -27.49
N GLU A 1192 23.22 -29.98 -28.76
CA GLU A 1192 24.22 -30.46 -29.73
C GLU A 1192 25.65 -30.09 -29.34
N GLN A 1193 25.88 -28.85 -28.89
CA GLN A 1193 27.19 -28.39 -28.41
C GLN A 1193 27.69 -29.18 -27.19
N LEU A 1194 26.76 -29.67 -26.38
CA LEU A 1194 27.04 -30.39 -25.13
C LEU A 1194 26.86 -31.91 -25.28
N ASN A 1195 26.90 -32.45 -26.51
CA ASN A 1195 26.81 -33.89 -26.79
C ASN A 1195 25.54 -34.57 -26.24
N MET A 1196 24.40 -33.88 -26.27
CA MET A 1196 23.09 -34.50 -26.04
C MET A 1196 22.68 -35.36 -27.24
N ARG A 1197 21.96 -36.46 -26.99
CA ARG A 1197 21.44 -37.33 -28.05
C ARG A 1197 20.25 -36.65 -28.73
N GLU A 1198 20.10 -36.83 -30.05
CA GLU A 1198 18.99 -36.25 -30.83
C GLU A 1198 17.61 -36.58 -30.23
N LYS A 1199 17.42 -37.84 -29.82
CA LYS A 1199 16.21 -38.29 -29.13
C LYS A 1199 15.91 -37.53 -27.83
N GLU A 1200 16.93 -37.20 -27.04
CA GLU A 1200 16.76 -36.47 -25.76
C GLU A 1200 16.31 -35.03 -26.00
N MET A 1201 16.90 -34.37 -27.00
CA MET A 1201 16.54 -33.02 -27.41
C MET A 1201 15.11 -32.95 -27.95
N ASP A 1202 14.70 -33.96 -28.74
CA ASP A 1202 13.32 -34.06 -29.24
C ASP A 1202 12.30 -34.33 -28.13
N GLU A 1203 12.65 -35.19 -27.16
CA GLU A 1203 11.80 -35.43 -25.99
C GLU A 1203 11.63 -34.19 -25.12
N CYS A 1204 12.70 -33.42 -24.90
CA CYS A 1204 12.64 -32.16 -24.15
C CYS A 1204 11.83 -31.10 -24.92
N SER A 1205 12.05 -30.96 -26.23
CA SER A 1205 11.30 -30.03 -27.09
C SER A 1205 9.80 -30.35 -27.09
N ARG A 1206 9.45 -31.65 -27.17
CA ARG A 1206 8.06 -32.10 -27.08
C ARG A 1206 7.47 -31.82 -25.71
N ALA A 1207 8.20 -32.12 -24.64
CA ALA A 1207 7.76 -31.85 -23.28
C ALA A 1207 7.49 -30.35 -23.04
N PHE A 1208 8.39 -29.48 -23.53
CA PHE A 1208 8.23 -28.03 -23.49
C PHE A 1208 6.94 -27.58 -24.18
N LEU A 1209 6.74 -28.00 -25.44
CA LEU A 1209 5.57 -27.61 -26.23
C LEU A 1209 4.26 -28.15 -25.63
N THR A 1210 4.24 -29.41 -25.18
CA THR A 1210 3.06 -30.00 -24.52
C THR A 1210 2.72 -29.25 -23.24
N ALA A 1211 3.72 -28.96 -22.40
CA ALA A 1211 3.51 -28.21 -21.16
C ALA A 1211 3.01 -26.79 -21.43
N TYR A 1212 3.61 -26.09 -22.41
CA TYR A 1212 3.20 -24.74 -22.79
C TYR A 1212 1.75 -24.72 -23.31
N LYS A 1213 1.38 -25.63 -24.23
CA LYS A 1213 0.01 -25.73 -24.78
C LYS A 1213 -1.05 -26.11 -23.74
N GLY A 1214 -0.67 -26.87 -22.72
CA GLY A 1214 -1.56 -27.27 -21.63
C GLY A 1214 -2.02 -26.08 -20.76
N THR A 1215 -1.49 -24.89 -20.99
CA THR A 1215 -1.84 -23.66 -20.25
C THR A 1215 -2.78 -22.75 -21.04
N ALA A 1216 -3.45 -21.82 -20.35
CA ALA A 1216 -4.43 -20.91 -20.95
C ALA A 1216 -3.81 -19.80 -21.85
N ALA A 1217 -2.48 -19.71 -21.97
CA ALA A 1217 -1.73 -18.52 -22.40
C ALA A 1217 -1.82 -18.12 -23.90
N GLY A 1218 -2.49 -18.88 -24.76
CA GLY A 1218 -2.82 -18.44 -26.13
C GLY A 1218 -2.48 -19.44 -27.23
N LYS A 1219 -3.15 -19.31 -28.37
CA LYS A 1219 -2.80 -20.07 -29.58
C LYS A 1219 -1.60 -19.39 -30.21
N LEU A 1220 -0.49 -20.11 -30.37
CA LEU A 1220 0.69 -19.60 -31.06
C LEU A 1220 0.43 -19.46 -32.55
N GLY A 1221 0.84 -18.35 -33.13
CA GLY A 1221 0.96 -18.18 -34.57
C GLY A 1221 2.09 -19.04 -35.12
N ILE A 1222 1.79 -19.96 -36.04
CA ILE A 1222 2.78 -20.90 -36.56
C ILE A 1222 3.78 -20.20 -37.48
N HIS A 1223 3.32 -19.23 -38.27
CA HIS A 1223 4.17 -18.51 -39.22
C HIS A 1223 5.07 -17.50 -38.49
N THR A 1224 4.54 -16.81 -37.48
CA THR A 1224 5.32 -15.91 -36.62
C THR A 1224 6.37 -16.69 -35.82
N LEU A 1225 6.02 -17.86 -35.26
CA LEU A 1225 6.97 -18.74 -34.57
C LEU A 1225 8.12 -19.18 -35.48
N ARG A 1226 7.81 -19.64 -36.69
CA ARG A 1226 8.82 -20.03 -37.68
C ARG A 1226 9.72 -18.86 -38.05
N LEU A 1227 9.16 -17.67 -38.29
CA LEU A 1227 9.93 -16.49 -38.64
C LEU A 1227 10.98 -16.16 -37.58
N LEU A 1228 10.58 -16.14 -36.31
CA LEU A 1228 11.47 -15.78 -35.20
C LEU A 1228 12.55 -16.85 -34.97
N GLY A 1229 12.20 -18.13 -35.13
CA GLY A 1229 13.17 -19.23 -35.13
C GLY A 1229 14.18 -19.12 -36.28
N VAL A 1230 13.71 -18.86 -37.50
CA VAL A 1230 14.54 -18.65 -38.70
C VAL A 1230 15.46 -17.44 -38.53
N CYS A 1231 14.95 -16.31 -38.04
CA CYS A 1231 15.76 -15.14 -37.73
C CYS A 1231 16.92 -15.50 -36.81
N SER A 1232 16.63 -16.20 -35.71
CA SER A 1232 17.64 -16.67 -34.75
C SER A 1232 18.70 -17.56 -35.42
N ALA A 1233 18.26 -18.59 -36.16
CA ALA A 1233 19.16 -19.52 -36.85
C ALA A 1233 20.06 -18.81 -37.91
N LEU A 1234 19.51 -17.85 -38.67
CA LEU A 1234 20.27 -17.07 -39.66
C LEU A 1234 21.46 -16.30 -39.06
N SER A 1235 21.32 -15.77 -37.84
CA SER A 1235 22.43 -15.10 -37.15
C SER A 1235 23.59 -16.05 -36.90
N PHE A 1236 23.31 -17.31 -36.53
CA PHE A 1236 24.34 -18.29 -36.24
C PHE A 1236 25.00 -18.87 -37.48
N VAL A 1237 24.26 -19.04 -38.57
CA VAL A 1237 24.84 -19.33 -39.89
C VAL A 1237 25.82 -18.22 -40.29
N GLY A 1238 25.43 -16.95 -40.08
CA GLY A 1238 26.32 -15.80 -40.31
C GLY A 1238 27.58 -15.83 -39.46
N HIS A 1239 27.47 -16.15 -38.16
CA HIS A 1239 28.64 -16.25 -37.27
C HIS A 1239 29.57 -17.41 -37.63
N ALA A 1240 29.04 -18.57 -38.04
CA ALA A 1240 29.85 -19.71 -38.48
C ALA A 1240 30.72 -19.39 -39.71
N LEU A 1241 30.31 -18.38 -40.50
CA LEU A 1241 31.04 -17.89 -41.67
C LEU A 1241 32.06 -16.79 -41.36
N GLN A 1242 32.06 -16.22 -40.15
CA GLN A 1242 32.95 -15.12 -39.74
C GLN A 1242 34.24 -15.59 -39.02
N GLY A 1243 34.45 -16.91 -38.87
CA GLY A 1243 35.62 -17.48 -38.19
C GLY A 1243 36.91 -17.45 -39.04
N PRO A 1244 38.11 -17.51 -38.41
CA PRO A 1244 39.41 -17.51 -39.09
C PRO A 1244 39.63 -18.74 -40.00
N SER A 1245 38.89 -19.83 -39.76
CA SER A 1245 38.75 -20.98 -40.65
C SER A 1245 37.29 -21.46 -40.60
N ILE A 1246 36.65 -21.63 -41.76
CA ILE A 1246 35.26 -22.10 -41.82
C ILE A 1246 35.23 -23.60 -41.53
N ASP A 1247 34.61 -23.98 -40.42
CA ASP A 1247 34.37 -25.38 -40.07
C ASP A 1247 33.11 -25.89 -40.81
N GLY A 1248 33.32 -26.70 -41.83
CA GLY A 1248 32.24 -27.26 -42.65
C GLY A 1248 31.28 -28.18 -41.89
N GLN A 1249 31.67 -28.78 -40.75
CA GLN A 1249 30.75 -29.56 -39.91
C GLN A 1249 29.83 -28.64 -39.11
N ILE A 1250 30.38 -27.62 -38.45
CA ILE A 1250 29.59 -26.63 -37.71
C ILE A 1250 28.62 -25.93 -38.66
N LEU A 1251 29.06 -25.56 -39.87
CA LEU A 1251 28.23 -24.89 -40.87
C LEU A 1251 27.07 -25.79 -41.35
N LYS A 1252 27.32 -27.08 -41.62
CA LYS A 1252 26.26 -28.07 -41.93
C LYS A 1252 25.24 -28.20 -40.81
N GLN A 1253 25.72 -28.17 -39.58
CA GLN A 1253 24.88 -28.32 -38.40
C GLN A 1253 23.96 -27.10 -38.20
N GLN A 1254 24.49 -25.88 -38.33
CA GLN A 1254 23.67 -24.65 -38.30
C GLN A 1254 22.68 -24.59 -39.46
N ALA A 1255 23.06 -25.08 -40.65
CA ALA A 1255 22.15 -25.20 -41.79
C ALA A 1255 21.00 -26.19 -41.55
N LYS A 1256 21.26 -27.34 -40.89
CA LYS A 1256 20.21 -28.29 -40.49
C LYS A 1256 19.22 -27.63 -39.53
N ILE A 1257 19.72 -26.92 -38.50
CA ILE A 1257 18.87 -26.20 -37.54
C ILE A 1257 18.01 -25.15 -38.27
N LEU A 1258 18.57 -24.42 -39.24
CA LEU A 1258 17.81 -23.45 -40.04
C LEU A 1258 16.65 -24.11 -40.81
N ASP A 1259 16.90 -25.26 -41.47
CA ASP A 1259 15.86 -25.99 -42.19
C ASP A 1259 14.78 -26.55 -41.24
N ASP A 1260 15.18 -27.07 -40.07
CA ASP A 1260 14.27 -27.50 -39.02
C ASP A 1260 13.35 -26.37 -38.56
N MET A 1261 13.85 -25.12 -38.46
CA MET A 1261 13.04 -23.96 -38.08
C MET A 1261 12.01 -23.58 -39.16
N PHE A 1262 12.32 -23.77 -40.45
CA PHE A 1262 11.32 -23.62 -41.52
C PHE A 1262 10.24 -24.72 -41.47
N CYS A 1263 10.62 -25.92 -41.02
CA CYS A 1263 9.77 -27.11 -40.99
C CYS A 1263 9.07 -27.37 -39.65
N LEU A 1264 9.23 -26.48 -38.65
CA LEU A 1264 8.51 -26.52 -37.36
C LEU A 1264 7.00 -26.75 -37.64
N ASP A 1265 6.48 -27.95 -37.33
CA ASP A 1265 5.11 -28.46 -37.52
C ASP A 1265 4.78 -29.36 -38.75
N GLN A 1266 5.74 -29.77 -39.58
CA GLN A 1266 5.41 -30.78 -40.62
C GLN A 1266 5.09 -32.19 -40.04
N SER A 1267 5.34 -32.41 -38.75
CA SER A 1267 5.15 -33.68 -38.03
C SER A 1267 3.84 -33.79 -37.23
N GLY A 1268 2.95 -32.78 -37.29
CA GLY A 1268 1.67 -32.79 -36.55
C GLY A 1268 1.79 -32.55 -35.04
N LEU A 1269 2.90 -31.96 -34.59
CA LEU A 1269 3.17 -31.66 -33.18
C LEU A 1269 2.49 -30.35 -32.71
N LEU A 1270 2.18 -29.41 -33.61
CA LEU A 1270 1.44 -28.18 -33.30
C LEU A 1270 -0.06 -28.26 -33.62
N GLY A 1271 -0.49 -29.21 -34.45
CA GLY A 1271 -1.90 -29.54 -34.77
C GLY A 1271 -2.78 -30.04 -33.62
#